data_AF-A0A326RP34-F1
#
_entry.id   AF-A0A326RP34-F1
#
_cell.length_a   1.000
_cell.length_b   1.000
_cell.length_c   1.000
_cell.angle_alpha   90.00
_cell.angle_beta   90.00
_cell.angle_gamma   90.00
#
_symmetry.space_group_name_H-M   'P 1'
#
loop_
_entity.id
_entity.type
_entity.pdbx_description
1 polymer ?
#
loop_
_entity_poly.entity_id
_entity_poly.type
_entity_poly.pdbx_seq_one_letter_code
_entity_poly.pdbx_strand_id
1 'polypeptide(L)'
;MHFSKTLCLGIFLCFCLIHCKPKESSEENSDLKATELSLIQDEAQGTISVFRKGETEPILTQHAKENFRPYIHPILAPDGKGILTEYSPGHHKHQTGLYWGFTRVNGRDYFHHPEGEYWKKVALNLVEHTGEQVKWQTVYQLLDSLGNPIMEETQNWTLSEYNGEYLLDLEWKGDAKTKLTIGQYDYGSLFLRMPWQEGIDGEIINAARQKNAQAEGQPSMWINVGMKVEGREDRANVAIFDHPENRGYPNKWRVDGQLGLGPAFTRDGDWVIEEGTTESIKLRLLVYTGEANDLKINEDWGKFSGRTGMYSTTELWGLAQEEGRNAKFLTAEEAVEAMSIKPGYRVNVWASEPMMTQPMAFCWDDRGRLWIAENKDYESRGDGFSNSGDSRILILEDTDGDGKADKQTVFMEGLAFPAALAVGFDGVFIGAPPNLIFVPDKNGDDKADLDQIKILLTGWGIRDRHETLNSLHWGPDGWLYGLQGFATPSKIRKPNANAKLYYHKDPFPEDLLEADGVDINGGVWRYHPVKDRFEVVAHGFSNPWGIDYNAKGQLFMSACVIPHLWHVIPGGIYHRQGGQHFNPFVYEDIKTIANHSHRSAHGGARVYQSDAFPKEEQGRIFMANIHEHGILSDLLIPKGSGYEGKHGDEFMMANNAQWVGFSMEIGPDGGLYALDWHDADICGKEVLNEETGRIFRIMPEKSLTQNFPGRYTDLNKMTDAELVALQTNPSDWHARRARGILHKRSVQKKLQANTVTALKKIFSTDPNPDWRLRAMWTIQQIGGFTEKELIQSLSDKDPYVRAWSIQLLCEDMNPSVEALAKFRTLSVSDPDPVVRLYLTSALQRISSSEKWTIAQGLLQHQEDEKDHNLPKMLWYGIEPWFAENPDKFLSLAPSSKLSFVTQNMARRAVDGNQLEKLVALIEKGSSNADHLLSGMLSGMEGRIDLKTPSNWKSVSEKLRKAGGKKEQLALEISGLFGDTEATQRAFATLKNKSLPLDQRKKALQTLTAQQQKGLVSEIPVLFQEAAMRKEAIRSIAAFDSEPLGKLLLESFPKLTQEEKLEAMQTLSSRARYGNMLTQQIKSKKIAKSEVPASVARQLLRVVGSGFIEVWGPIESVPSNKEAYDKYRAMLNPSALNAANLNAGKSVFIKSCGSCHKMFGEGGIIGPDLTGSNRTDPEYILMNVLEPTAEIQDDYKMVVINTRDGRTYSGNIISENDRQVTLRIVGQDQLIINKSGILSREVTEVSMMPSGLFENLTQTEIVNLIAYLKTNKRID
;
A
#
# COMPACT_ATOMS: atom_id res chain seq x y z
N MET A 1 58.48 12.83 23.79
CA MET A 1 59.68 12.02 24.08
C MET A 1 59.68 10.81 23.15
N HIS A 2 60.82 10.58 22.51
CA HIS A 2 61.20 9.43 21.65
C HIS A 2 60.77 8.06 22.23
N PHE A 3 60.58 6.94 21.53
CA PHE A 3 60.71 6.44 20.14
C PHE A 3 59.96 5.07 20.21
N SER A 4 59.05 4.69 19.29
CA SER A 4 59.36 3.96 18.04
C SER A 4 59.41 2.42 18.13
N LYS A 5 58.55 1.77 17.32
CA LYS A 5 58.83 0.64 16.38
C LYS A 5 58.88 -0.80 16.93
N THR A 6 58.44 -1.89 16.28
CA THR A 6 57.96 -2.21 14.91
C THR A 6 57.34 -3.63 14.93
N LEU A 7 56.12 -3.76 14.40
CA LEU A 7 55.66 -4.68 13.33
C LEU A 7 56.05 -6.19 13.30
N CYS A 8 54.99 -6.99 13.10
CA CYS A 8 54.76 -7.96 12.00
C CYS A 8 54.78 -9.50 12.23
N LEU A 9 53.59 -10.06 11.99
CA LEU A 9 53.23 -11.31 11.28
C LEU A 9 53.69 -12.67 11.86
N GLY A 10 52.77 -13.49 12.38
CA GLY A 10 52.03 -14.54 11.64
C GLY A 10 52.20 -15.86 12.44
N ILE A 11 51.37 -16.90 12.44
CA ILE A 11 50.29 -17.38 11.59
C ILE A 11 49.75 -18.69 12.27
N PHE A 12 48.44 -18.96 12.14
CA PHE A 12 47.73 -20.27 12.12
C PHE A 12 47.43 -21.18 13.36
N LEU A 13 46.11 -21.46 13.47
CA LEU A 13 45.39 -22.74 13.71
C LEU A 13 45.35 -23.41 15.10
N CYS A 14 44.14 -23.41 15.72
CA CYS A 14 43.25 -24.58 15.95
C CYS A 14 42.57 -24.69 17.35
N PHE A 15 41.24 -24.51 17.32
CA PHE A 15 40.14 -25.31 17.91
C PHE A 15 39.79 -25.34 19.42
N CYS A 16 38.51 -24.99 19.67
CA CYS A 16 37.51 -25.59 20.60
C CYS A 16 37.70 -25.39 22.13
N LEU A 17 36.71 -25.05 22.98
CA LEU A 17 35.23 -25.08 22.98
C LEU A 17 34.70 -24.07 24.03
N ILE A 18 33.58 -23.40 23.75
CA ILE A 18 32.33 -23.33 24.55
C ILE A 18 31.39 -22.41 23.78
N HIS A 19 30.38 -23.01 23.15
CA HIS A 19 29.30 -22.34 22.44
C HIS A 19 28.26 -21.83 23.45
N CYS A 20 28.00 -20.52 23.47
CA CYS A 20 26.71 -19.98 23.87
C CYS A 20 26.07 -19.37 22.62
N LYS A 21 25.07 -20.07 22.06
CA LYS A 21 24.21 -19.55 20.99
C LYS A 21 23.29 -18.46 21.56
N PRO A 22 23.11 -17.31 20.89
CA PRO A 22 21.89 -16.53 21.02
C PRO A 22 20.74 -17.34 20.41
N LYS A 23 19.61 -17.43 21.11
CA LYS A 23 18.38 -18.01 20.56
C LYS A 23 17.85 -17.09 19.47
N GLU A 24 18.01 -17.50 18.22
CA GLU A 24 17.28 -16.96 17.07
C GLU A 24 15.80 -17.35 17.19
N SER A 25 14.90 -16.38 17.10
CA SER A 25 13.46 -16.61 16.95
C SER A 25 13.19 -17.02 15.49
N SER A 26 13.01 -18.33 15.28
CA SER A 26 12.51 -18.89 14.04
C SER A 26 11.00 -18.61 13.93
N GLU A 27 10.60 -17.67 13.08
CA GLU A 27 9.24 -17.65 12.54
C GLU A 27 9.11 -18.81 11.53
N GLU A 28 8.85 -20.00 12.07
CA GLU A 28 8.23 -21.09 11.34
C GLU A 28 6.72 -20.88 11.38
N ASN A 29 6.12 -20.88 10.19
CA ASN A 29 4.68 -20.95 9.97
C ASN A 29 4.20 -22.34 10.45
N SER A 30 4.03 -22.47 11.76
CA SER A 30 3.42 -23.61 12.42
C SER A 30 1.96 -23.27 12.69
N ASP A 31 1.06 -24.24 12.54
CA ASP A 31 -0.30 -24.18 13.05
C ASP A 31 -0.23 -23.97 14.59
N LEU A 32 -0.12 -22.71 15.02
CA LEU A 32 0.03 -22.34 16.42
C LEU A 32 -1.34 -22.35 17.09
N LYS A 33 -1.50 -23.24 18.07
CA LYS A 33 -2.74 -23.41 18.84
C LYS A 33 -3.04 -22.17 19.67
N ALA A 34 -4.28 -21.71 19.64
CA ALA A 34 -4.81 -20.74 20.60
C ALA A 34 -4.65 -21.25 22.04
N THR A 35 -4.36 -20.35 22.97
CA THR A 35 -4.25 -20.70 24.39
C THR A 35 -5.63 -20.97 24.98
N GLU A 36 -5.80 -22.11 25.65
CA GLU A 36 -7.02 -22.35 26.44
C GLU A 36 -6.99 -21.54 27.74
N LEU A 37 -8.04 -20.76 27.98
CA LEU A 37 -8.27 -19.92 29.14
C LEU A 37 -9.42 -20.45 30.00
N SER A 38 -9.43 -20.11 31.29
CA SER A 38 -10.57 -20.38 32.18
C SER A 38 -10.85 -19.22 33.14
N LEU A 39 -12.12 -19.01 33.48
CA LEU A 39 -12.58 -18.05 34.47
C LEU A 39 -12.83 -18.72 35.81
N ILE A 40 -12.38 -18.10 36.90
CA ILE A 40 -12.73 -18.46 38.27
C ILE A 40 -13.36 -17.25 38.94
N GLN A 41 -14.59 -17.41 39.43
CA GLN A 41 -15.30 -16.40 40.20
C GLN A 41 -15.13 -16.68 41.70
N ASP A 42 -14.69 -15.68 42.46
CA ASP A 42 -14.72 -15.67 43.93
C ASP A 42 -15.84 -14.72 44.37
N GLU A 43 -16.96 -15.30 44.80
CA GLU A 43 -18.14 -14.54 45.23
C GLU A 43 -17.88 -13.74 46.51
N ALA A 44 -17.06 -14.25 47.43
CA ALA A 44 -16.77 -13.60 48.70
C ALA A 44 -15.91 -12.34 48.51
N GLN A 45 -14.97 -12.39 47.58
CA GLN A 45 -14.14 -11.24 47.21
C GLN A 45 -14.78 -10.35 46.14
N GLY A 46 -15.82 -10.85 45.45
CA GLY A 46 -16.49 -10.18 44.36
C GLY A 46 -15.58 -10.04 43.14
N THR A 47 -14.81 -11.08 42.81
CA THR A 47 -13.80 -11.04 41.73
C THR A 47 -14.03 -12.14 40.68
N ILE A 48 -13.66 -11.84 39.44
CA ILE A 48 -13.47 -12.83 38.38
C ILE A 48 -12.00 -12.79 37.97
N SER A 49 -11.34 -13.94 37.99
CA SER A 49 -9.94 -14.07 37.59
C SER A 49 -9.81 -14.98 36.38
N VAL A 50 -8.99 -14.59 35.42
CA VAL A 50 -8.67 -15.37 34.22
C VAL A 50 -7.36 -16.11 34.43
N PHE A 51 -7.34 -17.39 34.11
CA PHE A 51 -6.16 -18.25 34.18
C PHE A 51 -5.88 -18.88 32.81
N ARG A 52 -4.61 -19.11 32.51
CA ARG A 52 -4.23 -20.07 31.47
C ARG A 52 -4.43 -21.48 31.99
N LYS A 53 -4.79 -22.40 31.09
CA LYS A 53 -4.95 -23.81 31.43
C LYS A 53 -3.67 -24.39 32.07
N GLY A 54 -3.77 -24.78 33.33
CA GLY A 54 -2.68 -25.39 34.09
C GLY A 54 -1.83 -24.40 34.90
N GLU A 55 -2.09 -23.10 34.83
CA GLU A 55 -1.44 -22.08 35.66
C GLU A 55 -2.28 -21.78 36.92
N THR A 56 -1.61 -21.40 38.00
CA THR A 56 -2.24 -21.08 39.30
C THR A 56 -2.33 -19.60 39.60
N GLU A 57 -1.65 -18.76 38.81
CA GLU A 57 -1.67 -17.31 38.95
C GLU A 57 -2.61 -16.70 37.88
N PRO A 58 -3.44 -15.72 38.24
CA PRO A 58 -4.33 -15.09 37.28
C PRO A 58 -3.56 -14.11 36.39
N ILE A 59 -3.85 -14.12 35.09
CA ILE A 59 -3.29 -13.15 34.14
C ILE A 59 -4.06 -11.82 34.13
N LEU A 60 -5.32 -11.86 34.56
CA LEU A 60 -6.23 -10.72 34.66
C LEU A 60 -7.23 -10.94 35.78
N THR A 61 -7.52 -9.91 36.58
CA THR A 61 -8.59 -9.97 37.59
C THR A 61 -9.55 -8.77 37.48
N GLN A 62 -10.83 -9.06 37.29
CA GLN A 62 -11.93 -8.10 37.41
C GLN A 62 -12.40 -8.05 38.87
N HIS A 63 -12.32 -6.86 39.48
CA HIS A 63 -12.95 -6.56 40.76
C HIS A 63 -14.34 -5.96 40.52
N ALA A 64 -15.36 -6.51 41.18
CA ALA A 64 -16.76 -6.14 41.04
C ALA A 64 -17.50 -6.27 42.39
N LYS A 65 -17.00 -5.56 43.40
CA LYS A 65 -17.59 -5.52 44.76
C LYS A 65 -18.88 -4.69 44.77
N GLU A 66 -19.74 -4.87 45.78
CA GLU A 66 -21.02 -4.15 45.86
C GLU A 66 -20.86 -2.63 46.08
N ASN A 67 -19.86 -2.23 46.86
CA ASN A 67 -19.70 -0.83 47.33
C ASN A 67 -18.62 -0.05 46.59
N PHE A 68 -18.08 -0.61 45.50
CA PHE A 68 -17.04 0.05 44.71
C PHE A 68 -17.24 -0.25 43.23
N ARG A 69 -17.07 0.77 42.41
CA ARG A 69 -17.18 0.69 40.96
C ARG A 69 -16.21 -0.38 40.39
N PRO A 70 -16.63 -1.24 39.43
CA PRO A 70 -15.77 -2.29 38.91
C PRO A 70 -14.54 -1.72 38.20
N TYR A 71 -13.42 -2.43 38.37
CA TYR A 71 -12.15 -2.17 37.69
C TYR A 71 -11.41 -3.47 37.45
N ILE A 72 -10.48 -3.46 36.50
CA ILE A 72 -9.60 -4.60 36.22
C ILE A 72 -8.19 -4.29 36.73
N HIS A 73 -7.71 -5.13 37.65
CA HIS A 73 -6.36 -5.12 38.18
C HIS A 73 -6.08 -6.44 38.93
N PRO A 74 -4.89 -7.05 38.83
CA PRO A 74 -3.84 -6.71 37.87
C PRO A 74 -4.21 -7.16 36.45
N ILE A 75 -3.57 -6.55 35.45
CA ILE A 75 -3.36 -7.15 34.12
C ILE A 75 -1.87 -7.45 34.05
N LEU A 76 -1.49 -8.71 33.85
CA LEU A 76 -0.10 -9.11 33.66
C LEU A 76 0.34 -8.86 32.21
N ALA A 77 1.64 -8.70 31.99
CA ALA A 77 2.17 -8.78 30.63
C ALA A 77 2.00 -10.21 30.07
N PRO A 78 1.87 -10.39 28.75
CA PRO A 78 1.69 -11.71 28.14
C PRO A 78 2.76 -12.76 28.45
N ASP A 79 4.00 -12.39 28.73
CA ASP A 79 5.04 -13.33 29.17
C ASP A 79 5.03 -13.61 30.70
N GLY A 80 4.03 -13.07 31.41
CA GLY A 80 3.86 -13.15 32.86
C GLY A 80 4.73 -12.18 33.67
N LYS A 81 5.53 -11.32 33.02
CA LYS A 81 6.50 -10.44 33.71
C LYS A 81 6.04 -8.99 33.76
N GLY A 82 5.70 -8.54 34.95
CA GLY A 82 5.29 -7.16 35.22
C GLY A 82 3.78 -6.98 35.19
N ILE A 83 3.31 -6.04 36.01
CA ILE A 83 1.89 -5.65 36.13
C ILE A 83 1.70 -4.37 35.31
N LEU A 84 0.69 -4.35 34.45
CA LEU A 84 0.44 -3.26 33.50
C LEU A 84 -0.57 -2.22 34.00
N THR A 85 -1.29 -2.51 35.07
CA THR A 85 -2.30 -1.61 35.63
C THR A 85 -1.94 -1.18 37.04
N GLU A 86 -2.03 0.11 37.34
CA GLU A 86 -1.69 0.65 38.65
C GLU A 86 -2.84 0.49 39.66
N TYR A 87 -2.57 0.01 40.87
CA TYR A 87 -3.58 -0.09 41.92
C TYR A 87 -3.63 1.20 42.76
N SER A 88 -4.77 1.89 42.73
CA SER A 88 -5.10 3.03 43.61
C SER A 88 -3.97 4.08 43.73
N PRO A 89 -3.64 4.79 42.62
CA PRO A 89 -2.60 5.82 42.64
C PRO A 89 -2.88 6.85 43.74
N GLY A 90 -1.85 7.19 44.52
CA GLY A 90 -1.98 7.98 45.76
C GLY A 90 -2.68 9.35 45.61
N HIS A 91 -2.74 9.89 44.39
CA HIS A 91 -3.38 11.17 44.07
C HIS A 91 -4.68 11.05 43.24
N HIS A 92 -5.04 9.84 42.77
CA HIS A 92 -6.21 9.59 41.89
C HIS A 92 -6.88 8.24 42.19
N LYS A 93 -7.41 8.05 43.41
CA LYS A 93 -8.02 6.78 43.85
C LYS A 93 -9.10 6.21 42.91
N HIS A 94 -9.77 7.08 42.16
CA HIS A 94 -10.81 6.71 41.19
C HIS A 94 -10.24 6.14 39.86
N GLN A 95 -8.96 6.31 39.57
CA GLN A 95 -8.28 5.76 38.38
C GLN A 95 -7.55 4.45 38.72
N THR A 96 -8.20 3.57 39.48
CA THR A 96 -7.63 2.28 39.87
C THR A 96 -7.69 1.31 38.70
N GLY A 97 -6.53 0.84 38.25
CA GLY A 97 -6.35 -0.12 37.18
C GLY A 97 -6.93 0.34 35.84
N LEU A 98 -7.74 -0.53 35.22
CA LEU A 98 -8.61 -0.16 34.10
C LEU A 98 -10.01 0.14 34.65
N TYR A 99 -10.42 1.41 34.57
CA TYR A 99 -11.60 1.95 35.25
C TYR A 99 -12.61 2.53 34.25
N TRP A 100 -13.91 2.46 34.56
CA TRP A 100 -14.97 3.10 33.76
C TRP A 100 -15.89 4.00 34.61
N GLY A 101 -16.12 5.25 34.20
CA GLY A 101 -17.13 6.12 34.80
C GLY A 101 -17.42 7.36 33.95
N PHE A 102 -18.49 8.11 34.21
CA PHE A 102 -18.79 9.34 33.46
C PHE A 102 -18.74 10.58 34.34
N THR A 103 -18.37 11.71 33.75
CA THR A 103 -18.46 13.02 34.39
C THR A 103 -19.78 13.69 34.00
N ARG A 104 -20.36 14.47 34.92
CA ARG A 104 -21.52 15.36 34.65
C ARG A 104 -22.76 14.68 34.04
N VAL A 105 -23.09 13.45 34.44
CA VAL A 105 -24.36 12.80 34.04
C VAL A 105 -25.52 13.47 34.78
N ASN A 106 -26.37 14.19 34.05
CA ASN A 106 -27.39 15.08 34.61
C ASN A 106 -26.84 16.01 35.70
N GLY A 107 -25.59 16.49 35.51
CA GLY A 107 -24.89 17.35 36.46
C GLY A 107 -24.23 16.64 37.65
N ARG A 108 -24.35 15.31 37.78
CA ARG A 108 -23.71 14.51 38.84
C ARG A 108 -22.44 13.83 38.33
N ASP A 109 -21.40 13.78 39.16
CA ASP A 109 -20.10 13.23 38.81
C ASP A 109 -19.96 11.78 39.27
N TYR A 110 -19.91 10.86 38.32
CA TYR A 110 -19.78 9.43 38.59
C TYR A 110 -18.31 9.00 38.50
N PHE A 111 -17.47 9.67 37.71
CA PHE A 111 -16.07 9.29 37.50
C PHE A 111 -15.20 9.47 38.75
N HIS A 112 -15.38 10.56 39.52
CA HIS A 112 -14.53 10.84 40.68
C HIS A 112 -15.04 10.21 41.99
N HIS A 113 -16.23 9.59 41.97
CA HIS A 113 -16.91 9.04 43.15
C HIS A 113 -17.20 7.54 43.01
N PRO A 114 -16.18 6.66 43.11
CA PRO A 114 -16.33 5.22 42.88
C PRO A 114 -17.07 4.47 44.01
N GLU A 115 -17.44 5.13 45.10
CA GLU A 115 -18.03 4.53 46.31
C GLU A 115 -19.58 4.39 46.24
N GLY A 116 -20.16 3.58 47.13
CA GLY A 116 -21.48 2.92 47.01
C GLY A 116 -22.76 3.77 47.04
N GLU A 117 -22.72 5.10 46.93
CA GLU A 117 -23.94 5.94 46.83
C GLU A 117 -24.30 6.33 45.38
N TYR A 118 -23.38 6.10 44.44
CA TYR A 118 -23.55 6.50 43.03
C TYR A 118 -24.00 5.33 42.13
N TRP A 119 -23.88 4.10 42.63
CA TRP A 119 -24.09 2.90 41.84
C TRP A 119 -24.59 1.75 42.69
N LYS A 120 -25.27 0.82 42.03
CA LYS A 120 -25.67 -0.45 42.61
C LYS A 120 -25.28 -1.59 41.68
N LYS A 121 -24.52 -2.56 42.19
CA LYS A 121 -24.26 -3.81 41.48
C LYS A 121 -25.58 -4.58 41.28
N VAL A 122 -25.85 -4.98 40.05
CA VAL A 122 -27.00 -5.82 39.68
C VAL A 122 -26.56 -7.26 39.48
N ALA A 123 -25.54 -7.49 38.64
CA ALA A 123 -25.09 -8.84 38.30
C ALA A 123 -23.60 -8.91 37.95
N LEU A 124 -23.03 -10.10 38.13
CA LEU A 124 -21.69 -10.48 37.71
C LEU A 124 -21.80 -11.90 37.13
N ASN A 125 -21.80 -12.01 35.81
CA ASN A 125 -22.14 -13.24 35.09
C ASN A 125 -20.91 -13.78 34.36
N LEU A 126 -20.66 -15.09 34.48
CA LEU A 126 -19.74 -15.82 33.62
C LEU A 126 -20.50 -16.30 32.38
N VAL A 127 -20.12 -15.81 31.20
CA VAL A 127 -20.80 -16.10 29.91
C VAL A 127 -20.13 -17.26 29.19
N GLU A 128 -18.80 -17.26 29.11
CA GLU A 128 -17.99 -18.31 28.49
C GLU A 128 -16.82 -18.63 29.41
N HIS A 129 -16.91 -19.77 30.11
CA HIS A 129 -16.10 -20.05 31.30
C HIS A 129 -14.73 -20.66 30.95
N THR A 130 -14.64 -21.38 29.82
CA THR A 130 -13.44 -22.07 29.37
C THR A 130 -13.41 -22.14 27.85
N GLY A 131 -12.24 -21.96 27.24
CA GLY A 131 -12.09 -22.06 25.79
C GLY A 131 -10.90 -21.26 25.28
N GLU A 132 -10.80 -21.10 23.96
CA GLU A 132 -9.81 -20.22 23.31
C GLU A 132 -10.12 -18.73 23.57
N GLN A 133 -11.36 -18.43 23.95
CA GLN A 133 -11.79 -17.14 24.48
C GLN A 133 -12.60 -17.38 25.75
N VAL A 134 -12.61 -16.40 26.64
CA VAL A 134 -13.47 -16.37 27.82
C VAL A 134 -14.25 -15.07 27.87
N LYS A 135 -15.46 -15.13 28.43
CA LYS A 135 -16.40 -14.00 28.45
C LYS A 135 -17.06 -13.85 29.81
N TRP A 136 -17.11 -12.61 30.28
CA TRP A 136 -17.85 -12.25 31.49
C TRP A 136 -18.61 -10.95 31.29
N GLN A 137 -19.61 -10.73 32.13
CA GLN A 137 -20.47 -9.57 32.09
C GLN A 137 -20.62 -8.98 33.49
N THR A 138 -20.59 -7.66 33.57
CA THR A 138 -20.93 -6.93 34.79
C THR A 138 -22.11 -5.98 34.50
N VAL A 139 -23.10 -5.94 35.41
CA VAL A 139 -24.28 -5.08 35.27
C VAL A 139 -24.42 -4.21 36.52
N TYR A 140 -24.57 -2.90 36.33
CA TYR A 140 -24.69 -1.89 37.39
C TYR A 140 -25.80 -0.90 37.07
N GLN A 141 -26.44 -0.35 38.10
CA GLN A 141 -27.31 0.81 37.96
C GLN A 141 -26.57 2.06 38.42
N LEU A 142 -26.58 3.12 37.60
CA LEU A 142 -26.20 4.46 38.06
C LEU A 142 -27.39 5.07 38.80
N LEU A 143 -27.15 5.68 39.95
CA LEU A 143 -28.19 6.19 40.84
C LEU A 143 -28.19 7.73 40.88
N ASP A 144 -29.37 8.35 40.91
CA ASP A 144 -29.52 9.78 41.21
C ASP A 144 -29.25 10.09 42.70
N SER A 145 -29.38 11.37 43.09
CA SER A 145 -29.21 11.80 44.49
C SER A 145 -30.26 11.25 45.46
N LEU A 146 -31.35 10.67 44.95
CA LEU A 146 -32.42 10.05 45.74
C LEU A 146 -32.28 8.52 45.78
N GLY A 147 -31.27 7.96 45.12
CA GLY A 147 -31.04 6.52 45.03
C GLY A 147 -31.85 5.81 43.95
N ASN A 148 -32.51 6.53 43.03
CA ASN A 148 -33.25 5.93 41.92
C ASN A 148 -32.30 5.60 40.75
N PRO A 149 -32.46 4.45 40.08
CA PRO A 149 -31.72 4.13 38.88
C PRO A 149 -32.03 5.11 37.74
N ILE A 150 -30.99 5.74 37.19
CA ILE A 150 -31.09 6.62 36.01
C ILE A 150 -30.55 5.96 34.73
N MET A 151 -29.67 4.98 34.87
CA MET A 151 -29.11 4.16 33.79
C MET A 151 -28.86 2.76 34.32
N GLU A 152 -29.13 1.74 33.50
CA GLU A 152 -28.57 0.41 33.67
C GLU A 152 -27.39 0.22 32.71
N GLU A 153 -26.21 0.04 33.28
CA GLU A 153 -24.95 -0.14 32.59
C GLU A 153 -24.60 -1.62 32.51
N THR A 154 -24.29 -2.10 31.32
CA THR A 154 -23.76 -3.45 31.08
C THR A 154 -22.38 -3.37 30.44
N GLN A 155 -21.39 -4.06 31.00
CA GLN A 155 -20.07 -4.26 30.38
C GLN A 155 -19.91 -5.73 30.03
N ASN A 156 -19.79 -6.03 28.74
CA ASN A 156 -19.43 -7.36 28.25
C ASN A 156 -17.95 -7.36 27.91
N TRP A 157 -17.20 -8.21 28.60
CA TRP A 157 -15.77 -8.38 28.40
C TRP A 157 -15.49 -9.72 27.73
N THR A 158 -14.63 -9.71 26.71
CA THR A 158 -14.11 -10.92 26.07
C THR A 158 -12.59 -10.88 26.09
N LEU A 159 -11.94 -11.94 26.55
CA LEU A 159 -10.49 -12.08 26.51
C LEU A 159 -10.11 -13.29 25.67
N SER A 160 -9.12 -13.10 24.81
CA SER A 160 -8.46 -14.16 24.05
C SER A 160 -6.95 -13.92 24.01
N GLU A 161 -6.18 -14.99 23.84
CA GLU A 161 -4.72 -14.92 23.73
C GLU A 161 -4.27 -15.59 22.43
N TYR A 162 -3.60 -14.81 21.58
CA TYR A 162 -3.06 -15.25 20.31
C TYR A 162 -1.62 -14.77 20.18
N ASN A 163 -0.70 -15.67 19.80
CA ASN A 163 0.72 -15.35 19.58
C ASN A 163 1.41 -14.62 20.76
N GLY A 164 1.00 -14.92 22.00
CA GLY A 164 1.55 -14.25 23.19
C GLY A 164 1.11 -12.80 23.32
N GLU A 165 -0.11 -12.47 22.86
CA GLU A 165 -0.74 -11.16 23.01
C GLU A 165 -2.17 -11.31 23.49
N TYR A 166 -2.65 -10.36 24.28
CA TYR A 166 -4.03 -10.36 24.75
C TYR A 166 -4.89 -9.44 23.91
N LEU A 167 -6.04 -9.96 23.47
CA LEU A 167 -7.13 -9.18 22.90
C LEU A 167 -8.26 -9.12 23.94
N LEU A 168 -8.39 -7.96 24.60
CA LEU A 168 -9.41 -7.71 25.61
C LEU A 168 -10.47 -6.74 25.04
N ASP A 169 -11.62 -7.29 24.67
CA ASP A 169 -12.73 -6.54 24.08
C ASP A 169 -13.71 -6.09 25.14
N LEU A 170 -14.16 -4.84 25.02
CA LEU A 170 -15.25 -4.25 25.79
C LEU A 170 -16.39 -3.84 24.87
N GLU A 171 -17.56 -4.42 25.08
CA GLU A 171 -18.84 -3.87 24.61
C GLU A 171 -19.59 -3.29 25.82
N TRP A 172 -19.60 -1.97 25.93
CA TRP A 172 -20.36 -1.23 26.94
C TRP A 172 -21.75 -0.90 26.40
N LYS A 173 -22.79 -1.06 27.23
CA LYS A 173 -24.17 -0.67 26.94
C LYS A 173 -24.75 0.15 28.08
N GLY A 174 -25.34 1.29 27.76
CA GLY A 174 -26.07 2.13 28.71
C GLY A 174 -27.54 2.23 28.35
N ASP A 175 -28.40 1.55 29.11
CA ASP A 175 -29.85 1.63 28.97
C ASP A 175 -30.40 2.74 29.87
N ALA A 176 -30.86 3.83 29.25
CA ALA A 176 -31.30 5.02 29.94
C ALA A 176 -32.70 4.83 30.55
N LYS A 177 -32.79 4.88 31.89
CA LYS A 177 -34.06 4.78 32.63
C LYS A 177 -34.77 6.13 32.77
N THR A 178 -34.04 7.21 32.52
CA THR A 178 -34.52 8.59 32.42
C THR A 178 -33.77 9.26 31.28
N LYS A 179 -34.18 10.45 30.83
CA LYS A 179 -33.34 11.22 29.90
C LYS A 179 -32.01 11.59 30.57
N LEU A 180 -30.91 11.27 29.91
CA LEU A 180 -29.55 11.52 30.40
C LEU A 180 -28.86 12.55 29.53
N THR A 181 -28.22 13.53 30.16
CA THR A 181 -27.27 14.44 29.52
C THR A 181 -25.93 14.25 30.20
N ILE A 182 -24.98 13.62 29.51
CA ILE A 182 -23.59 13.53 29.93
C ILE A 182 -22.92 14.80 29.41
N GLY A 183 -22.66 15.75 30.31
CA GLY A 183 -22.15 17.07 29.93
C GLY A 183 -20.74 17.04 29.34
N GLN A 184 -20.43 18.06 28.53
CA GLN A 184 -19.10 18.24 27.94
C GLN A 184 -18.00 18.21 29.01
N TYR A 185 -16.96 17.40 28.79
CA TYR A 185 -15.79 17.29 29.66
C TYR A 185 -14.59 16.69 28.92
N ASP A 186 -13.37 17.01 29.36
CA ASP A 186 -12.13 16.58 28.66
C ASP A 186 -11.75 15.10 28.88
N TYR A 187 -12.43 14.40 29.79
CA TYR A 187 -12.18 12.99 30.11
C TYR A 187 -13.39 12.31 30.78
N GLY A 188 -13.38 10.98 30.83
CA GLY A 188 -14.49 10.15 31.31
C GLY A 188 -14.56 8.88 30.47
N SER A 189 -15.55 8.03 30.71
CA SER A 189 -15.66 6.64 30.23
C SER A 189 -14.53 5.74 30.72
N LEU A 190 -13.86 5.00 29.82
CA LEU A 190 -12.73 4.13 30.10
C LEU A 190 -11.48 4.96 30.39
N PHE A 191 -10.72 4.60 31.42
CA PHE A 191 -9.42 5.20 31.71
C PHE A 191 -8.42 4.14 32.13
N LEU A 192 -7.23 4.18 31.54
CA LEU A 192 -6.11 3.30 31.82
C LEU A 192 -4.97 4.09 32.45
N ARG A 193 -4.40 3.53 33.50
CA ARG A 193 -3.14 4.01 34.08
C ARG A 193 -2.19 2.83 34.33
N MET A 194 -1.02 2.91 33.72
CA MET A 194 0.09 1.99 34.00
C MET A 194 0.87 2.45 35.24
N PRO A 195 1.69 1.59 35.89
CA PRO A 195 2.49 1.92 37.09
C PRO A 195 3.55 3.00 36.84
N TRP A 196 3.11 4.24 36.68
CA TRP A 196 3.95 5.38 36.36
C TRP A 196 4.73 5.88 37.58
N GLN A 197 5.98 6.27 37.36
CA GLN A 197 6.78 7.03 38.30
C GLN A 197 7.64 8.05 37.54
N GLU A 198 8.03 9.13 38.21
CA GLU A 198 8.87 10.15 37.58
C GLU A 198 10.18 9.55 37.04
N GLY A 199 10.50 9.86 35.78
CA GLY A 199 11.69 9.33 35.09
C GLY A 199 11.58 7.89 34.57
N ILE A 200 10.42 7.24 34.68
CA ILE A 200 10.20 5.93 34.04
C ILE A 200 10.30 6.05 32.51
N ASP A 201 10.89 5.04 31.88
CA ASP A 201 10.89 4.90 30.43
C ASP A 201 9.49 4.49 29.97
N GLY A 202 8.70 5.47 29.53
CA GLY A 202 7.36 5.25 29.01
C GLY A 202 6.93 6.36 28.05
N GLU A 203 5.97 6.03 27.20
CA GLU A 203 5.50 6.89 26.12
C GLU A 203 4.07 6.55 25.73
N ILE A 204 3.31 7.58 25.36
CA ILE A 204 2.05 7.45 24.65
C ILE A 204 2.25 7.84 23.19
N ILE A 205 1.69 7.04 22.27
CA ILE A 205 1.66 7.32 20.84
C ILE A 205 0.28 6.97 20.26
N ASN A 206 -0.25 7.79 19.36
CA ASN A 206 -1.52 7.53 18.68
C ASN A 206 -1.33 7.11 17.21
N ALA A 207 -2.43 6.83 16.50
CA ALA A 207 -2.39 6.41 15.08
C ALA A 207 -1.78 7.46 14.12
N ALA A 208 -1.69 8.72 14.56
CA ALA A 208 -1.06 9.81 13.85
C ALA A 208 0.40 10.06 14.28
N ARG A 209 0.97 9.16 15.10
CA ARG A 209 2.31 9.25 15.70
C ARG A 209 2.55 10.50 16.57
N GLN A 210 1.48 11.17 16.98
CA GLN A 210 1.57 12.23 17.97
C GLN A 210 1.93 11.59 19.32
N LYS A 211 2.94 12.15 20.00
CA LYS A 211 3.51 11.57 21.22
C LYS A 211 3.14 12.38 22.46
N ASN A 212 2.80 11.68 23.55
CA ASN A 212 2.55 12.26 24.87
C ASN A 212 1.59 13.47 24.80
N ALA A 213 2.05 14.67 25.18
CA ALA A 213 1.24 15.90 25.17
C ALA A 213 0.70 16.27 23.77
N GLN A 214 1.34 15.85 22.68
CA GLN A 214 0.82 16.10 21.34
C GLN A 214 -0.41 15.25 21.01
N ALA A 215 -0.57 14.09 21.66
CA ALA A 215 -1.74 13.22 21.47
C ALA A 215 -2.96 13.69 22.29
N GLU A 216 -2.78 14.63 23.22
CA GLU A 216 -3.87 15.13 24.06
C GLU A 216 -4.93 15.87 23.24
N GLY A 217 -6.18 15.45 23.38
CA GLY A 217 -7.33 16.04 22.69
C GLY A 217 -7.40 15.73 21.20
N GLN A 218 -6.51 14.89 20.68
CA GLN A 218 -6.48 14.55 19.26
C GLN A 218 -7.45 13.41 18.93
N PRO A 219 -8.16 13.47 17.80
CA PRO A 219 -8.95 12.35 17.30
C PRO A 219 -8.01 11.22 16.86
N SER A 220 -8.31 9.98 17.24
CA SER A 220 -7.51 8.83 16.81
C SER A 220 -8.26 7.51 16.80
N MET A 221 -7.89 6.62 15.88
CA MET A 221 -8.48 5.28 15.78
C MET A 221 -7.96 4.33 16.87
N TRP A 222 -6.75 4.60 17.37
CA TRP A 222 -6.16 3.90 18.50
C TRP A 222 -5.13 4.77 19.20
N ILE A 223 -4.84 4.45 20.45
CA ILE A 223 -3.75 5.04 21.22
C ILE A 223 -3.02 3.95 22.00
N ASN A 224 -1.69 3.99 22.04
CA ASN A 224 -0.84 3.03 22.75
C ASN A 224 -0.07 3.72 23.86
N VAL A 225 -0.05 3.11 25.05
CA VAL A 225 0.92 3.41 26.10
C VAL A 225 1.89 2.25 26.23
N GLY A 226 3.18 2.55 26.12
CA GLY A 226 4.28 1.62 26.36
C GLY A 226 5.11 2.06 27.55
N MET A 227 5.43 1.14 28.46
CA MET A 227 6.21 1.46 29.67
C MET A 227 7.09 0.29 30.13
N LYS A 228 8.32 0.58 30.55
CA LYS A 228 9.22 -0.38 31.18
C LYS A 228 8.87 -0.54 32.66
N VAL A 229 7.81 -1.31 32.91
CA VAL A 229 7.29 -1.60 34.27
C VAL A 229 8.25 -2.48 35.08
N GLU A 230 8.05 -2.53 36.40
CA GLU A 230 8.86 -3.35 37.32
C GLU A 230 8.91 -4.82 36.87
N GLY A 231 10.11 -5.40 36.88
CA GLY A 231 10.36 -6.80 36.47
C GLY A 231 10.64 -7.00 34.98
N ARG A 232 10.73 -5.93 34.18
CA ARG A 232 11.03 -6.00 32.73
C ARG A 232 12.27 -5.24 32.32
N GLU A 233 12.91 -5.71 31.24
CA GLU A 233 14.02 -5.00 30.57
C GLU A 233 13.57 -4.24 29.32
N ASP A 234 12.41 -4.59 28.77
CA ASP A 234 11.73 -4.04 27.61
C ASP A 234 10.38 -3.40 28.01
N ARG A 235 9.80 -2.59 27.11
CA ARG A 235 8.48 -2.00 27.34
C ARG A 235 7.39 -3.08 27.27
N ALA A 236 6.36 -2.94 28.10
CA ALA A 236 5.08 -3.59 27.91
C ALA A 236 4.06 -2.55 27.47
N ASN A 237 3.16 -2.94 26.57
CA ASN A 237 2.29 -2.03 25.85
C ASN A 237 0.83 -2.39 26.04
N VAL A 238 -0.01 -1.35 26.09
CA VAL A 238 -1.46 -1.46 26.03
C VAL A 238 -1.97 -0.45 25.00
N ALA A 239 -2.44 -0.96 23.86
CA ALA A 239 -3.09 -0.16 22.84
C ALA A 239 -4.62 -0.25 22.96
N ILE A 240 -5.31 0.89 23.06
CA ILE A 240 -6.77 0.97 23.10
C ILE A 240 -7.29 1.40 21.74
N PHE A 241 -8.20 0.61 21.17
CA PHE A 241 -8.79 0.80 19.85
C PHE A 241 -10.18 1.40 19.98
N ASP A 242 -10.44 2.47 19.23
CA ASP A 242 -11.78 3.00 18.97
C ASP A 242 -12.44 2.22 17.82
N HIS A 243 -13.77 2.16 17.80
CA HIS A 243 -14.52 1.42 16.80
C HIS A 243 -15.36 2.37 15.92
N PRO A 244 -15.44 2.16 14.59
CA PRO A 244 -16.23 3.01 13.69
C PRO A 244 -17.74 3.12 13.97
N GLU A 245 -18.28 2.23 14.81
CA GLU A 245 -19.67 2.28 15.26
C GLU A 245 -19.87 3.16 16.49
N ASN A 246 -18.78 3.58 17.15
CA ASN A 246 -18.87 4.48 18.30
C ASN A 246 -19.33 5.87 17.84
N ARG A 247 -20.11 6.53 18.70
CA ARG A 247 -20.44 7.95 18.54
C ARG A 247 -19.14 8.76 18.45
N GLY A 248 -19.11 9.75 17.55
CA GLY A 248 -18.00 10.69 17.45
C GLY A 248 -16.72 10.11 16.84
N TYR A 249 -16.76 8.90 16.28
CA TYR A 249 -15.59 8.26 15.69
C TYR A 249 -14.95 9.09 14.54
N PRO A 250 -13.61 9.15 14.45
CA PRO A 250 -12.66 8.74 15.49
C PRO A 250 -12.71 9.70 16.69
N ASN A 251 -12.85 9.14 17.90
CA ASN A 251 -13.00 9.94 19.11
C ASN A 251 -11.70 10.65 19.51
N LYS A 252 -11.86 11.80 20.18
CA LYS A 252 -10.76 12.49 20.85
C LYS A 252 -10.32 11.73 22.09
N TRP A 253 -9.03 11.80 22.39
CA TRP A 253 -8.43 11.10 23.51
C TRP A 253 -7.99 12.06 24.62
N ARG A 254 -8.07 11.59 25.87
CA ARG A 254 -7.37 12.19 26.99
C ARG A 254 -6.00 11.52 27.11
N VAL A 255 -4.96 12.33 27.26
CA VAL A 255 -3.58 11.98 27.60
C VAL A 255 -3.10 12.98 28.65
N ASP A 256 -2.67 12.49 29.81
CA ASP A 256 -2.11 13.34 30.87
C ASP A 256 -0.58 13.22 31.01
N GLY A 257 0.01 14.12 31.79
CA GLY A 257 1.47 14.18 31.99
C GLY A 257 2.07 13.00 32.77
N GLN A 258 1.25 12.08 33.26
CA GLN A 258 1.66 10.85 33.96
C GLN A 258 1.33 9.60 33.14
N LEU A 259 1.15 9.77 31.82
CA LEU A 259 0.83 8.70 30.88
C LEU A 259 -0.47 7.95 31.19
N GLY A 260 -1.43 8.63 31.83
CA GLY A 260 -2.81 8.17 31.90
C GLY A 260 -3.57 8.50 30.61
N LEU A 261 -4.40 7.58 30.12
CA LEU A 261 -5.14 7.78 28.89
C LEU A 261 -6.54 7.16 28.87
N GLY A 262 -7.42 7.71 28.03
CA GLY A 262 -8.78 7.19 27.81
C GLY A 262 -9.56 7.96 26.75
N PRO A 263 -10.58 7.36 26.11
CA PRO A 263 -11.40 8.07 25.13
C PRO A 263 -12.25 9.15 25.81
N ALA A 264 -12.43 10.29 25.14
CA ALA A 264 -13.16 11.46 25.64
C ALA A 264 -14.40 11.76 24.78
N PHE A 265 -15.41 10.87 24.85
CA PHE A 265 -16.62 10.91 24.01
C PHE A 265 -17.45 12.21 24.09
N THR A 266 -17.30 12.99 25.15
CA THR A 266 -18.04 14.24 25.38
C THR A 266 -17.17 15.49 25.21
N ARG A 267 -15.96 15.36 24.67
CA ARG A 267 -15.03 16.51 24.57
C ARG A 267 -15.53 17.62 23.66
N ASP A 268 -16.21 17.25 22.57
CA ASP A 268 -16.73 18.17 21.55
C ASP A 268 -18.16 18.64 21.82
N GLY A 269 -18.79 18.17 22.90
CA GLY A 269 -20.12 18.61 23.30
C GLY A 269 -20.87 17.57 24.13
N ASP A 270 -22.07 17.94 24.55
CA ASP A 270 -22.92 17.10 25.38
C ASP A 270 -23.35 15.81 24.65
N TRP A 271 -23.43 14.71 25.42
CA TRP A 271 -23.99 13.45 24.97
C TRP A 271 -25.35 13.22 25.64
N VAL A 272 -26.41 13.36 24.84
CA VAL A 272 -27.78 13.11 25.28
C VAL A 272 -28.18 11.67 24.91
N ILE A 273 -28.74 10.95 25.89
CA ILE A 273 -29.35 9.63 25.72
C ILE A 273 -30.82 9.76 26.13
N GLU A 274 -31.73 9.48 25.21
CA GLU A 274 -33.17 9.62 25.48
C GLU A 274 -33.68 8.47 26.36
N GLU A 275 -34.70 8.75 27.16
CA GLU A 275 -35.31 7.75 28.03
C GLU A 275 -35.81 6.53 27.23
N GLY A 276 -35.51 5.33 27.74
CA GLY A 276 -35.90 4.06 27.11
C GLY A 276 -35.05 3.67 25.90
N THR A 277 -33.96 4.41 25.63
CA THR A 277 -32.99 4.06 24.58
C THR A 277 -31.72 3.47 25.18
N THR A 278 -31.04 2.65 24.39
CA THR A 278 -29.76 2.03 24.74
C THR A 278 -28.68 2.54 23.80
N GLU A 279 -27.58 3.02 24.37
CA GLU A 279 -26.36 3.35 23.63
C GLU A 279 -25.32 2.25 23.78
N SER A 280 -24.42 2.12 22.81
CA SER A 280 -23.34 1.12 22.84
C SER A 280 -21.99 1.72 22.45
N ILE A 281 -20.94 1.28 23.14
CA ILE A 281 -19.53 1.63 22.85
C ILE A 281 -18.72 0.35 22.75
N LYS A 282 -17.88 0.24 21.72
CA LYS A 282 -16.98 -0.90 21.46
C LYS A 282 -15.54 -0.44 21.53
N LEU A 283 -14.74 -1.07 22.38
CA LEU A 283 -13.30 -0.83 22.49
C LEU A 283 -12.56 -2.16 22.53
N ARG A 284 -11.30 -2.18 22.07
CA ARG A 284 -10.38 -3.31 22.25
C ARG A 284 -9.10 -2.83 22.90
N LEU A 285 -8.60 -3.58 23.87
CA LEU A 285 -7.26 -3.42 24.39
C LEU A 285 -6.38 -4.53 23.81
N LEU A 286 -5.35 -4.15 23.06
CA LEU A 286 -4.28 -5.03 22.61
C LEU A 286 -3.11 -4.92 23.60
N VAL A 287 -2.78 -6.02 24.28
CA VAL A 287 -1.69 -6.08 25.26
C VAL A 287 -0.55 -6.94 24.72
N TYR A 288 0.65 -6.37 24.66
CA TYR A 288 1.83 -7.03 24.08
C TYR A 288 3.13 -6.50 24.72
N THR A 289 4.26 -7.11 24.36
CA THR A 289 5.59 -6.77 24.89
C THR A 289 6.57 -6.43 23.78
N GLY A 290 7.61 -5.66 24.09
CA GLY A 290 8.60 -5.17 23.15
C GLY A 290 8.35 -3.73 22.70
N GLU A 291 9.03 -3.31 21.64
CA GLU A 291 8.83 -1.98 21.06
C GLU A 291 7.48 -1.88 20.36
N ALA A 292 6.85 -0.70 20.44
CA ALA A 292 5.60 -0.46 19.74
C ALA A 292 5.81 -0.54 18.23
N ASN A 293 4.96 -1.34 17.56
CA ASN A 293 4.97 -1.51 16.12
C ASN A 293 3.63 -1.02 15.56
N ASP A 294 3.62 0.22 15.08
CA ASP A 294 2.42 0.88 14.57
C ASP A 294 1.80 0.19 13.35
N LEU A 295 2.61 -0.41 12.47
CA LEU A 295 2.13 -1.24 11.36
C LEU A 295 1.26 -2.38 11.87
N LYS A 296 1.75 -3.10 12.89
CA LYS A 296 1.03 -4.22 13.50
C LYS A 296 -0.23 -3.74 14.21
N ILE A 297 -0.15 -2.65 14.99
CA ILE A 297 -1.29 -2.07 15.68
C ILE A 297 -2.38 -1.64 14.69
N ASN A 298 -2.01 -1.01 13.57
CA ASN A 298 -2.92 -0.65 12.49
C ASN A 298 -3.58 -1.88 11.86
N GLU A 299 -2.83 -2.96 11.65
CA GLU A 299 -3.35 -4.23 11.13
C GLU A 299 -4.38 -4.85 12.10
N ASP A 300 -4.04 -4.91 13.39
CA ASP A 300 -4.90 -5.50 14.42
C ASP A 300 -6.14 -4.64 14.70
N TRP A 301 -6.01 -3.32 14.62
CA TRP A 301 -7.15 -2.40 14.60
C TRP A 301 -8.04 -2.64 13.38
N GLY A 302 -7.46 -2.85 12.19
CA GLY A 302 -8.20 -3.17 10.97
C GLY A 302 -9.00 -4.48 11.08
N LYS A 303 -8.43 -5.49 11.76
CA LYS A 303 -9.13 -6.74 12.09
C LYS A 303 -10.30 -6.50 13.06
N PHE A 304 -10.08 -5.67 14.09
CA PHE A 304 -11.12 -5.33 15.09
C PHE A 304 -12.28 -4.52 14.48
N SER A 305 -11.98 -3.52 13.66
CA SER A 305 -12.97 -2.63 13.05
C SER A 305 -13.68 -3.21 11.82
N GLY A 306 -13.25 -4.37 11.33
CA GLY A 306 -13.69 -4.94 10.06
C GLY A 306 -13.17 -4.20 8.81
N ARG A 307 -12.22 -3.27 8.98
CA ARG A 307 -11.57 -2.50 7.91
C ARG A 307 -10.20 -3.08 7.58
N THR A 308 -10.20 -4.27 6.98
CA THR A 308 -8.99 -4.92 6.52
C THR A 308 -8.67 -4.51 5.07
N GLY A 309 -7.42 -4.09 4.80
CA GLY A 309 -6.95 -3.76 3.46
C GLY A 309 -6.12 -2.49 3.38
N MET A 310 -5.76 -2.10 2.14
CA MET A 310 -4.89 -0.96 1.83
C MET A 310 -5.39 0.39 2.37
N TYR A 311 -6.71 0.50 2.58
CA TYR A 311 -7.40 1.73 2.99
C TYR A 311 -7.80 1.73 4.46
N SER A 312 -7.18 0.88 5.30
CA SER A 312 -7.45 0.86 6.75
C SER A 312 -7.05 2.17 7.45
N THR A 313 -6.26 3.03 6.81
CA THR A 313 -5.81 4.32 7.35
C THR A 313 -6.45 5.53 6.67
N THR A 314 -7.50 5.34 5.87
CA THR A 314 -8.16 6.45 5.14
C THR A 314 -8.70 7.54 6.07
N GLU A 315 -9.06 7.22 7.31
CA GLU A 315 -9.44 8.21 8.33
C GLU A 315 -8.34 9.23 8.59
N LEU A 316 -7.07 8.78 8.60
CA LEU A 316 -5.93 9.68 8.78
C LEU A 316 -5.81 10.68 7.62
N TRP A 317 -6.28 10.32 6.42
CA TRP A 317 -6.28 11.22 5.27
C TRP A 317 -7.36 12.29 5.42
N GLY A 318 -8.57 11.90 5.86
CA GLY A 318 -9.66 12.84 6.13
C GLY A 318 -9.29 13.84 7.22
N LEU A 319 -8.68 13.35 8.31
CA LEU A 319 -8.17 14.19 9.39
C LEU A 319 -7.11 15.18 8.89
N ALA A 320 -6.12 14.72 8.14
CA ALA A 320 -5.07 15.60 7.60
C ALA A 320 -5.63 16.69 6.65
N GLN A 321 -6.62 16.36 5.82
CA GLN A 321 -7.28 17.35 4.96
C GLN A 321 -8.05 18.41 5.75
N GLU A 322 -8.77 18.00 6.81
CA GLU A 322 -9.49 18.92 7.68
C GLU A 322 -8.52 19.79 8.51
N GLU A 323 -7.42 19.20 9.00
CA GLU A 323 -6.31 19.91 9.65
C GLU A 323 -5.78 21.03 8.74
N GLY A 324 -5.52 20.74 7.46
CA GLY A 324 -5.04 21.73 6.47
C GLY A 324 -6.03 22.87 6.21
N ARG A 325 -7.32 22.55 6.03
CA ARG A 325 -8.37 23.56 5.78
C ARG A 325 -8.65 24.46 6.99
N ASN A 326 -8.49 23.93 8.20
CA ASN A 326 -8.71 24.68 9.44
C ASN A 326 -7.46 25.41 9.95
N ALA A 327 -6.28 25.10 9.42
CA ALA A 327 -5.03 25.71 9.87
C ALA A 327 -4.97 27.20 9.50
N LYS A 328 -4.32 27.97 10.37
CA LYS A 328 -4.03 29.39 10.13
C LYS A 328 -3.01 29.49 8.97
N PHE A 329 -3.28 30.37 8.01
CA PHE A 329 -2.28 30.78 7.03
C PHE A 329 -1.12 31.52 7.70
N LEU A 330 0.11 31.10 7.44
CA LEU A 330 1.32 31.70 7.99
C LEU A 330 2.13 32.33 6.87
N THR A 331 2.71 33.51 7.12
CA THR A 331 3.81 34.02 6.28
C THR A 331 5.02 33.10 6.34
N ALA A 332 5.99 33.25 5.42
CA ALA A 332 7.17 32.41 5.39
C ALA A 332 7.99 32.49 6.69
N GLU A 333 8.13 33.69 7.27
CA GLU A 333 8.79 33.92 8.54
C GLU A 333 8.01 33.32 9.73
N GLU A 334 6.69 33.54 9.80
CA GLU A 334 5.85 32.92 10.83
C GLU A 334 5.89 31.39 10.75
N ALA A 335 6.02 30.80 9.55
CA ALA A 335 6.17 29.37 9.37
C ALA A 335 7.49 28.85 9.97
N VAL A 336 8.60 29.56 9.78
CA VAL A 336 9.88 29.22 10.43
C VAL A 336 9.80 29.36 11.94
N GLU A 337 9.15 30.40 12.46
CA GLU A 337 8.95 30.58 13.90
C GLU A 337 8.08 29.47 14.51
N ALA A 338 7.13 28.93 13.75
CA ALA A 338 6.28 27.83 14.18
C ALA A 338 7.00 26.47 14.16
N MET A 339 8.02 26.28 13.31
CA MET A 339 8.69 24.99 13.11
C MET A 339 9.40 24.47 14.38
N SER A 340 9.28 23.16 14.61
CA SER A 340 10.13 22.40 15.52
C SER A 340 11.17 21.65 14.71
N ILE A 341 12.43 21.68 15.14
CA ILE A 341 13.53 20.96 14.46
C ILE A 341 14.40 20.23 15.46
N LYS A 342 15.04 19.14 15.01
CA LYS A 342 16.06 18.41 15.77
C LYS A 342 17.08 19.39 16.38
N PRO A 343 17.44 19.25 17.68
CA PRO A 343 18.42 20.12 18.33
C PRO A 343 19.75 20.20 17.59
N GLY A 344 20.35 21.40 17.55
CA GLY A 344 21.60 21.66 16.84
C GLY A 344 21.43 22.02 15.36
N TYR A 345 20.19 22.19 14.89
CA TYR A 345 19.84 22.63 13.55
C TYR A 345 18.99 23.91 13.58
N ARG A 346 18.99 24.61 12.45
CA ARG A 346 18.19 25.80 12.20
C ARG A 346 17.56 25.73 10.80
N VAL A 347 16.40 26.36 10.68
CA VAL A 347 15.70 26.56 9.41
C VAL A 347 15.68 28.05 9.09
N ASN A 348 15.84 28.40 7.81
CA ASN A 348 15.53 29.75 7.33
C ASN A 348 14.74 29.67 6.01
N VAL A 349 13.95 30.71 5.75
CA VAL A 349 13.38 30.95 4.41
C VAL A 349 14.54 31.25 3.47
N TRP A 350 14.74 30.41 2.46
CA TRP A 350 15.74 30.65 1.41
C TRP A 350 15.12 31.44 0.26
N ALA A 351 13.92 31.07 -0.18
CA ALA A 351 13.11 31.85 -1.11
C ALA A 351 11.63 31.69 -0.75
N SER A 352 10.82 32.70 -1.05
CA SER A 352 9.36 32.68 -0.86
C SER A 352 8.65 33.53 -1.89
N GLU A 353 7.32 33.46 -1.90
CA GLU A 353 6.49 34.45 -2.59
C GLU A 353 6.91 35.90 -2.23
N PRO A 354 6.85 36.85 -3.19
CA PRO A 354 6.36 36.70 -4.56
C PRO A 354 7.44 36.28 -5.58
N MET A 355 8.65 35.88 -5.16
CA MET A 355 9.72 35.47 -6.11
C MET A 355 9.32 34.24 -6.94
N MET A 356 8.48 33.37 -6.37
CA MET A 356 7.95 32.16 -6.98
C MET A 356 6.62 31.78 -6.34
N THR A 357 5.80 31.03 -7.06
CA THR A 357 4.45 30.59 -6.65
C THR A 357 4.14 29.22 -7.27
N GLN A 358 3.55 28.27 -6.55
CA GLN A 358 3.32 26.89 -7.03
C GLN A 358 4.57 26.20 -7.62
N PRO A 359 5.72 26.22 -6.92
CA PRO A 359 6.91 25.51 -7.38
C PRO A 359 6.60 24.01 -7.43
N MET A 360 6.83 23.34 -8.56
CA MET A 360 6.56 21.92 -8.79
C MET A 360 7.83 21.06 -8.72
N ALA A 361 8.97 21.59 -9.10
CA ALA A 361 10.24 20.89 -9.02
C ALA A 361 11.38 21.88 -8.94
N PHE A 362 12.52 21.45 -8.40
CA PHE A 362 13.73 22.27 -8.39
C PHE A 362 14.99 21.42 -8.44
N CYS A 363 16.08 21.99 -8.93
CA CYS A 363 17.42 21.37 -8.91
C CYS A 363 18.53 22.44 -8.93
N TRP A 364 19.77 22.01 -8.67
CA TRP A 364 20.95 22.89 -8.70
C TRP A 364 21.71 22.82 -10.03
N ASP A 365 22.20 23.97 -10.51
CA ASP A 365 23.12 24.04 -11.65
C ASP A 365 24.61 23.99 -11.24
N ASP A 366 25.50 24.05 -12.24
CA ASP A 366 26.97 24.03 -12.03
C ASP A 366 27.53 25.30 -11.37
N ARG A 367 26.71 26.34 -11.20
CA ARG A 367 27.05 27.60 -10.55
C ARG A 367 26.54 27.69 -9.12
N GLY A 368 25.82 26.66 -8.64
CA GLY A 368 25.19 26.68 -7.33
C GLY A 368 23.93 27.55 -7.27
N ARG A 369 23.25 27.75 -8.40
CA ARG A 369 21.94 28.44 -8.48
C ARG A 369 20.81 27.43 -8.52
N LEU A 370 19.65 27.80 -7.97
CA LEU A 370 18.50 26.92 -7.84
C LEU A 370 17.53 27.19 -8.99
N TRP A 371 17.29 26.17 -9.81
CA TRP A 371 16.35 26.22 -10.92
C TRP A 371 15.00 25.66 -10.51
N ILE A 372 13.90 26.30 -10.90
CA ILE A 372 12.54 25.95 -10.45
C ILE A 372 11.63 25.79 -11.67
N ALA A 373 10.82 24.73 -11.65
CA ALA A 373 9.65 24.58 -12.50
C ALA A 373 8.47 25.12 -11.73
N GLU A 374 7.98 26.28 -12.14
CA GLU A 374 6.81 26.92 -11.57
C GLU A 374 5.59 26.50 -12.40
N ASN A 375 4.67 25.75 -11.79
CA ASN A 375 3.56 25.12 -12.50
C ASN A 375 2.22 25.71 -12.05
N LYS A 376 1.86 26.83 -12.67
CA LYS A 376 0.56 27.48 -12.47
C LYS A 376 -0.58 26.85 -13.28
N ASP A 377 -0.24 25.90 -14.16
CA ASP A 377 -1.23 25.10 -14.91
C ASP A 377 -1.77 23.91 -14.08
N TYR A 378 -1.29 23.72 -12.85
CA TYR A 378 -1.92 22.82 -11.90
C TYR A 378 -3.03 23.55 -11.15
N GLU A 379 -4.28 23.32 -11.56
CA GLU A 379 -5.48 23.88 -10.93
C GLU A 379 -6.34 22.81 -10.22
N SER A 380 -6.33 21.57 -10.75
CA SER A 380 -7.05 20.41 -10.21
C SER A 380 -6.40 19.09 -10.67
N ARG A 381 -6.95 17.95 -10.23
CA ARG A 381 -6.46 16.60 -10.59
C ARG A 381 -6.86 16.09 -11.99
N GLY A 382 -8.04 16.45 -12.52
CA GLY A 382 -8.77 15.58 -13.46
C GLY A 382 -9.00 16.07 -14.90
N ASP A 383 -8.95 17.37 -15.19
CA ASP A 383 -9.25 17.87 -16.54
C ASP A 383 -7.98 17.98 -17.41
N GLY A 384 -8.05 17.98 -18.75
CA GLY A 384 -6.89 18.23 -19.65
C GLY A 384 -6.19 19.57 -19.35
N PHE A 385 -5.04 19.95 -19.94
CA PHE A 385 -4.30 21.18 -19.55
C PHE A 385 -5.22 22.36 -19.13
N SER A 386 -5.37 22.62 -17.83
CA SER A 386 -6.08 23.80 -17.33
C SER A 386 -5.02 24.85 -17.13
N ASN A 387 -5.06 25.85 -17.99
CA ASN A 387 -3.88 26.34 -18.65
C ASN A 387 -3.80 27.83 -18.34
N SER A 388 -3.43 28.19 -17.11
CA SER A 388 -3.16 29.58 -16.73
C SER A 388 -2.27 30.27 -17.77
N GLY A 389 -1.32 29.52 -18.35
CA GLY A 389 -0.48 29.96 -19.46
C GLY A 389 0.68 30.85 -19.02
N ASP A 390 0.90 30.96 -17.72
CA ASP A 390 1.94 31.76 -17.08
C ASP A 390 2.92 30.92 -16.24
N SER A 391 2.95 29.59 -16.44
CA SER A 391 4.00 28.70 -15.91
C SER A 391 5.38 29.13 -16.41
N ARG A 392 6.40 29.03 -15.55
CA ARG A 392 7.75 29.53 -15.79
C ARG A 392 8.82 28.53 -15.40
N ILE A 393 9.98 28.66 -16.03
CA ILE A 393 11.24 28.12 -15.51
C ILE A 393 12.04 29.28 -14.94
N LEU A 394 12.34 29.23 -13.65
CA LEU A 394 13.03 30.29 -12.91
C LEU A 394 14.44 29.85 -12.52
N ILE A 395 15.33 30.82 -12.36
CA ILE A 395 16.67 30.67 -11.77
C ILE A 395 16.76 31.62 -10.58
N LEU A 396 16.95 31.07 -9.39
CA LEU A 396 17.13 31.81 -8.15
C LEU A 396 18.59 31.73 -7.71
N GLU A 397 19.13 32.85 -7.23
CA GLU A 397 20.52 33.02 -6.82
C GLU A 397 20.58 33.75 -5.48
N ASP A 398 21.48 33.30 -4.62
CA ASP A 398 21.92 33.98 -3.40
C ASP A 398 23.26 34.64 -3.75
N THR A 399 23.24 35.94 -4.08
CA THR A 399 24.41 36.61 -4.65
C THR A 399 25.46 37.04 -3.62
N ASP A 400 25.09 37.12 -2.35
CA ASP A 400 26.00 37.50 -1.25
C ASP A 400 26.37 36.35 -0.31
N GLY A 401 25.72 35.19 -0.44
CA GLY A 401 25.98 33.97 0.29
C GLY A 401 25.46 33.99 1.72
N ASP A 402 24.50 34.86 2.05
CA ASP A 402 23.91 34.97 3.40
C ASP A 402 22.95 33.82 3.72
N GLY A 403 22.61 33.01 2.73
CA GLY A 403 21.65 31.92 2.86
C GLY A 403 20.23 32.26 2.43
N LYS A 404 20.03 33.35 1.68
CA LYS A 404 18.74 33.76 1.12
C LYS A 404 18.91 34.12 -0.35
N ALA A 405 17.96 33.71 -1.18
CA ALA A 405 17.91 34.16 -2.56
C ALA A 405 17.56 35.64 -2.60
N ASP A 406 18.33 36.41 -3.37
CA ASP A 406 18.16 37.86 -3.54
C ASP A 406 17.96 38.25 -5.01
N LYS A 407 18.03 37.27 -5.91
CA LYS A 407 17.89 37.46 -7.36
C LYS A 407 17.07 36.35 -8.00
N GLN A 408 16.16 36.76 -8.88
CA GLN A 408 15.32 35.89 -9.72
C GLN A 408 15.56 36.23 -11.19
N THR A 409 15.69 35.19 -12.02
CA THR A 409 15.74 35.30 -13.48
C THR A 409 14.70 34.36 -14.10
N VAL A 410 13.93 34.82 -15.09
CA VAL A 410 13.01 33.97 -15.86
C VAL A 410 13.78 33.42 -17.06
N PHE A 411 13.95 32.10 -17.12
CA PHE A 411 14.66 31.42 -18.21
C PHE A 411 13.75 31.19 -19.42
N MET A 412 12.52 30.74 -19.18
CA MET A 412 11.45 30.61 -20.17
C MET A 412 10.07 30.66 -19.50
N GLU A 413 9.04 30.96 -20.28
CA GLU A 413 7.65 31.11 -19.84
C GLU A 413 6.66 30.49 -20.84
N GLY A 414 5.45 30.18 -20.36
CA GLY A 414 4.30 29.76 -21.18
C GLY A 414 4.24 28.27 -21.54
N LEU A 415 5.29 27.49 -21.24
CA LEU A 415 5.27 26.03 -21.43
C LEU A 415 4.18 25.41 -20.54
N ALA A 416 3.28 24.64 -21.13
CA ALA A 416 2.21 24.01 -20.37
C ALA A 416 2.76 22.93 -19.42
N PHE A 417 2.37 23.03 -18.15
CA PHE A 417 2.56 21.99 -17.13
C PHE A 417 4.02 21.48 -16.96
N PRO A 418 4.99 22.34 -16.58
CA PRO A 418 6.33 21.89 -16.27
C PRO A 418 6.35 21.12 -14.93
N ALA A 419 6.49 19.80 -14.98
CA ALA A 419 6.38 18.91 -13.82
C ALA A 419 7.74 18.50 -13.22
N ALA A 420 8.82 18.57 -14.00
CA ALA A 420 10.16 18.18 -13.53
C ALA A 420 11.26 18.89 -14.32
N LEU A 421 12.44 19.07 -13.69
CA LEU A 421 13.61 19.61 -14.39
C LEU A 421 14.94 19.04 -13.90
N ALA A 422 15.95 19.04 -14.77
CA ALA A 422 17.34 18.75 -14.42
C ALA A 422 18.31 19.53 -15.33
N VAL A 423 19.26 20.26 -14.73
CA VAL A 423 20.26 21.04 -15.49
C VAL A 423 21.46 20.17 -15.88
N GLY A 424 21.87 20.24 -17.15
CA GLY A 424 23.04 19.55 -17.70
C GLY A 424 23.22 19.78 -19.20
N PHE A 425 24.40 19.46 -19.74
CA PHE A 425 24.70 19.59 -21.18
C PHE A 425 24.49 20.99 -21.79
N ASP A 426 24.77 22.06 -21.02
CA ASP A 426 24.57 23.47 -21.43
C ASP A 426 23.09 23.80 -21.74
N GLY A 427 22.20 23.32 -20.86
CA GLY A 427 20.78 23.59 -20.92
C GLY A 427 20.03 22.89 -19.78
N VAL A 428 18.73 22.75 -19.97
CA VAL A 428 17.82 22.13 -19.00
C VAL A 428 16.96 21.06 -19.68
N PHE A 429 16.87 19.90 -19.04
CA PHE A 429 15.90 18.86 -19.38
C PHE A 429 14.61 19.17 -18.61
N ILE A 430 13.49 19.24 -19.30
CA ILE A 430 12.19 19.55 -18.69
C ILE A 430 11.21 18.43 -19.00
N GLY A 431 10.61 17.90 -17.95
CA GLY A 431 9.45 17.04 -18.01
C GLY A 431 8.18 17.87 -18.08
N ALA A 432 7.56 17.92 -19.26
CA ALA A 432 6.30 18.63 -19.49
C ALA A 432 5.38 17.71 -20.30
N PRO A 433 4.57 16.86 -19.63
CA PRO A 433 3.71 15.87 -20.27
C PRO A 433 2.92 16.48 -21.45
N PRO A 434 2.87 15.81 -22.61
CA PRO A 434 3.28 14.43 -22.85
C PRO A 434 4.76 14.26 -23.18
N ASN A 435 5.59 15.30 -23.05
CA ASN A 435 6.95 15.34 -23.56
C ASN A 435 8.04 15.36 -22.47
N LEU A 436 9.19 14.77 -22.81
CA LEU A 436 10.48 15.13 -22.22
C LEU A 436 11.22 15.99 -23.24
N ILE A 437 11.60 17.21 -22.86
CA ILE A 437 12.27 18.17 -23.75
C ILE A 437 13.66 18.55 -23.22
N PHE A 438 14.52 19.00 -24.12
CA PHE A 438 15.78 19.66 -23.80
C PHE A 438 15.76 21.08 -24.36
N VAL A 439 16.01 22.05 -23.48
CA VAL A 439 16.05 23.48 -23.79
C VAL A 439 17.49 23.97 -23.61
N PRO A 440 18.20 24.31 -24.70
CA PRO A 440 19.59 24.77 -24.63
C PRO A 440 19.72 26.20 -24.08
N ASP A 441 20.89 26.48 -23.50
CA ASP A 441 21.43 27.82 -23.21
C ASP A 441 22.88 27.85 -23.70
N LYS A 442 23.05 27.92 -25.02
CA LYS A 442 24.39 27.74 -25.62
C LYS A 442 25.29 28.95 -25.44
N ASN A 443 24.71 30.13 -25.33
CA ASN A 443 25.45 31.39 -25.15
C ASN A 443 25.68 31.72 -23.67
N GLY A 444 25.03 31.01 -22.74
CA GLY A 444 25.18 31.19 -21.30
C GLY A 444 24.60 32.51 -20.82
N ASP A 445 23.57 33.03 -21.50
CA ASP A 445 22.92 34.30 -21.16
C ASP A 445 21.73 34.14 -20.21
N ASP A 446 21.52 32.92 -19.70
CA ASP A 446 20.42 32.54 -18.82
C ASP A 446 19.04 32.74 -19.47
N LYS A 447 18.94 32.56 -20.80
CA LYS A 447 17.68 32.51 -21.55
C LYS A 447 17.58 31.28 -22.45
N ALA A 448 16.36 30.80 -22.63
CA ALA A 448 16.11 29.65 -23.49
C ALA A 448 16.38 29.97 -24.97
N ASP A 449 17.18 29.11 -25.62
CA ASP A 449 17.31 29.07 -27.07
C ASP A 449 16.04 28.44 -27.69
N LEU A 450 14.94 29.20 -27.77
CA LEU A 450 13.60 28.71 -28.14
C LEU A 450 13.54 28.00 -29.50
N ASP A 451 14.37 28.42 -30.47
CA ASP A 451 14.45 27.84 -31.81
C ASP A 451 15.19 26.50 -31.86
N GLN A 452 15.82 26.10 -30.76
CA GLN A 452 16.65 24.90 -30.66
C GLN A 452 16.12 23.88 -29.64
N ILE A 453 14.91 24.08 -29.11
CA ILE A 453 14.25 23.12 -28.22
C ILE A 453 14.10 21.77 -28.95
N LYS A 454 14.46 20.70 -28.25
CA LYS A 454 14.30 19.34 -28.75
C LYS A 454 13.30 18.58 -27.91
N ILE A 455 12.28 18.03 -28.55
CA ILE A 455 11.47 16.97 -27.96
C ILE A 455 12.31 15.69 -28.04
N LEU A 456 12.65 15.10 -26.90
CA LEU A 456 13.51 13.92 -26.83
C LEU A 456 12.67 12.64 -26.82
N LEU A 457 11.59 12.66 -26.04
CA LEU A 457 10.63 11.58 -25.89
C LEU A 457 9.23 12.19 -25.75
N THR A 458 8.22 11.39 -26.08
CA THR A 458 6.82 11.71 -25.87
C THR A 458 6.05 10.46 -25.40
N GLY A 459 4.81 10.61 -24.98
CA GLY A 459 3.93 9.49 -24.63
C GLY A 459 3.43 9.45 -23.19
N TRP A 460 3.83 10.42 -22.35
CA TRP A 460 3.33 10.54 -20.97
C TRP A 460 1.90 11.03 -20.94
N GLY A 461 1.05 10.41 -20.12
CA GLY A 461 -0.32 10.84 -19.86
C GLY A 461 -0.41 11.93 -18.78
N ILE A 462 -1.63 12.44 -18.58
CA ILE A 462 -1.98 13.36 -17.47
C ILE A 462 -3.32 13.00 -16.80
N ARG A 463 -3.77 11.74 -16.91
CA ARG A 463 -5.08 11.31 -16.41
C ARG A 463 -5.27 11.64 -14.92
N ASP A 464 -4.24 11.38 -14.12
CA ASP A 464 -4.10 11.97 -12.80
C ASP A 464 -2.83 12.84 -12.80
N ARG A 465 -3.03 14.16 -12.78
CA ARG A 465 -1.94 15.15 -12.79
C ARG A 465 -1.06 15.09 -11.54
N HIS A 466 -1.56 14.51 -10.44
CA HIS A 466 -0.79 14.26 -9.23
C HIS A 466 0.17 13.07 -9.37
N GLU A 467 -0.05 12.20 -10.36
CA GLU A 467 0.70 10.95 -10.60
C GLU A 467 1.47 10.95 -11.93
N THR A 468 1.78 12.13 -12.48
CA THR A 468 2.46 12.25 -13.78
C THR A 468 3.99 12.14 -13.68
N LEU A 469 4.67 12.30 -14.81
CA LEU A 469 6.13 12.32 -14.90
C LEU A 469 6.72 13.34 -13.91
N ASN A 470 7.66 12.91 -13.09
CA ASN A 470 8.27 13.76 -12.07
C ASN A 470 9.74 13.36 -11.74
N SER A 471 10.36 14.10 -10.80
CA SER A 471 11.65 13.76 -10.15
C SER A 471 12.82 13.46 -11.09
N LEU A 472 13.16 14.36 -12.02
CA LEU A 472 14.34 14.19 -12.87
C LEU A 472 15.63 14.23 -12.05
N HIS A 473 16.50 13.23 -12.20
CA HIS A 473 17.74 13.12 -11.45
C HIS A 473 18.87 12.46 -12.25
N TRP A 474 20.09 12.98 -12.16
CA TRP A 474 21.24 12.40 -12.84
C TRP A 474 21.78 11.18 -12.08
N GLY A 475 21.76 10.01 -12.73
CA GLY A 475 22.34 8.79 -12.21
C GLY A 475 23.88 8.82 -12.22
N PRO A 476 24.53 8.00 -11.37
CA PRO A 476 25.98 7.87 -11.37
C PRO A 476 26.52 7.32 -12.69
N ASP A 477 25.73 6.60 -13.48
CA ASP A 477 26.09 6.07 -14.80
C ASP A 477 25.92 7.08 -15.95
N GLY A 478 25.44 8.30 -15.68
CA GLY A 478 25.28 9.37 -16.67
C GLY A 478 23.94 9.35 -17.41
N TRP A 479 23.02 8.48 -16.99
CA TRP A 479 21.63 8.49 -17.43
C TRP A 479 20.83 9.53 -16.65
N LEU A 480 19.82 10.11 -17.30
CA LEU A 480 18.80 10.92 -16.64
C LEU A 480 17.66 9.99 -16.21
N TYR A 481 17.41 9.89 -14.91
CA TYR A 481 16.33 9.10 -14.33
C TYR A 481 15.11 9.97 -14.06
N GLY A 482 13.93 9.36 -14.07
CA GLY A 482 12.69 9.98 -13.63
C GLY A 482 11.67 8.96 -13.16
N LEU A 483 10.58 9.49 -12.60
CA LEU A 483 9.48 8.73 -12.04
C LEU A 483 8.18 8.96 -12.82
N GLN A 484 7.24 8.05 -12.64
CA GLN A 484 5.85 8.19 -13.10
C GLN A 484 4.93 7.39 -12.18
N GLY A 485 3.72 7.90 -11.91
CA GLY A 485 2.73 7.22 -11.09
C GLY A 485 1.78 6.28 -11.83
N PHE A 486 1.01 5.54 -11.04
CA PHE A 486 0.18 4.40 -11.41
C PHE A 486 -1.09 4.82 -12.16
N ALA A 487 -1.78 5.85 -11.68
CA ALA A 487 -3.07 6.32 -12.20
C ALA A 487 -2.97 7.03 -13.55
N THR A 488 -1.74 7.23 -14.05
CA THR A 488 -1.46 7.86 -15.34
C THR A 488 -0.73 6.89 -16.27
N PRO A 489 -1.45 5.92 -16.90
CA PRO A 489 -0.87 5.03 -17.89
C PRO A 489 -0.24 5.83 -19.03
N SER A 490 0.94 5.39 -19.46
CA SER A 490 1.72 6.06 -20.50
C SER A 490 2.38 5.04 -21.41
N LYS A 491 2.74 5.49 -22.62
CA LYS A 491 3.40 4.64 -23.63
C LYS A 491 4.50 5.42 -24.31
N ILE A 492 5.72 5.27 -23.79
CA ILE A 492 6.83 6.17 -24.08
C ILE A 492 7.50 5.81 -25.39
N ARG A 493 7.82 6.83 -26.18
CA ARG A 493 8.33 6.68 -27.55
C ARG A 493 9.15 7.89 -27.99
N LYS A 494 9.82 7.74 -29.11
CA LYS A 494 10.43 8.86 -29.83
C LYS A 494 9.35 9.75 -30.45
N PRO A 495 9.58 11.07 -30.53
CA PRO A 495 8.67 11.97 -31.24
C PRO A 495 8.59 11.58 -32.72
N ASN A 496 7.38 11.65 -33.27
CA ASN A 496 7.15 11.54 -34.71
C ASN A 496 7.09 12.95 -35.34
N ALA A 497 6.79 13.03 -36.63
CA ALA A 497 6.68 14.31 -37.36
C ALA A 497 5.58 15.25 -36.83
N ASN A 498 4.61 14.75 -36.05
CA ASN A 498 3.51 15.52 -35.50
C ASN A 498 3.77 15.97 -34.05
N ALA A 499 4.91 15.57 -33.46
CA ALA A 499 5.26 16.00 -32.11
C ALA A 499 5.47 17.52 -32.07
N LYS A 500 4.81 18.18 -31.12
CA LYS A 500 4.93 19.61 -30.88
C LYS A 500 5.07 19.89 -29.37
N LEU A 501 5.50 21.11 -29.07
CA LEU A 501 5.41 21.68 -27.73
C LEU A 501 3.94 22.11 -27.48
N TYR A 502 3.53 22.10 -26.22
CA TYR A 502 2.18 22.46 -25.80
C TYR A 502 2.22 23.73 -24.96
N TYR A 503 1.30 24.64 -25.25
CA TYR A 503 1.18 25.97 -24.63
C TYR A 503 -0.28 26.25 -24.25
N HIS A 504 -0.54 27.48 -23.80
CA HIS A 504 -1.87 27.98 -23.44
C HIS A 504 -2.97 27.60 -24.44
N LYS A 505 -4.00 26.89 -23.97
CA LYS A 505 -5.19 26.38 -24.68
C LYS A 505 -4.94 25.30 -25.74
N ASP A 506 -3.73 24.74 -25.85
CA ASP A 506 -3.54 23.55 -26.68
C ASP A 506 -4.29 22.34 -26.09
N PRO A 507 -4.95 21.50 -26.92
CA PRO A 507 -5.55 20.26 -26.44
C PRO A 507 -4.48 19.22 -26.11
N PHE A 508 -4.71 18.44 -25.06
CA PHE A 508 -3.89 17.28 -24.75
C PHE A 508 -4.14 16.15 -25.77
N PRO A 509 -3.12 15.34 -26.16
CA PRO A 509 -3.34 14.27 -27.15
C PRO A 509 -4.27 13.15 -26.68
N GLU A 510 -5.20 12.73 -27.53
CA GLU A 510 -6.23 11.73 -27.20
C GLU A 510 -5.75 10.26 -27.35
N ASP A 511 -4.89 9.96 -28.35
CA ASP A 511 -4.54 8.56 -28.71
C ASP A 511 -3.22 8.04 -28.11
N LEU A 512 -2.83 8.49 -26.91
CA LEU A 512 -1.51 8.17 -26.36
C LEU A 512 -1.26 6.66 -26.15
N LEU A 513 -2.28 5.91 -25.76
CA LEU A 513 -2.16 4.49 -25.42
C LEU A 513 -2.25 3.56 -26.64
N GLU A 514 -2.81 4.04 -27.75
CA GLU A 514 -2.97 3.25 -28.97
C GLU A 514 -1.68 3.20 -29.80
N ALA A 515 -0.84 4.23 -29.73
CA ALA A 515 0.42 4.29 -30.47
C ALA A 515 1.47 3.27 -29.98
N ASP A 516 2.43 2.91 -30.83
CA ASP A 516 3.56 2.05 -30.45
C ASP A 516 4.48 2.75 -29.42
N GLY A 517 5.08 1.96 -28.53
CA GLY A 517 5.98 2.49 -27.49
C GLY A 517 6.20 1.49 -26.36
N VAL A 518 6.83 1.96 -25.29
CA VAL A 518 7.10 1.18 -24.07
C VAL A 518 6.09 1.56 -23.00
N ASP A 519 5.30 0.60 -22.54
CA ASP A 519 4.26 0.81 -21.54
C ASP A 519 4.85 1.09 -20.15
N ILE A 520 4.24 2.02 -19.41
CA ILE A 520 4.57 2.31 -18.01
C ILE A 520 3.35 2.89 -17.29
N ASN A 521 3.07 2.39 -16.09
CA ASN A 521 1.95 2.79 -15.22
C ASN A 521 2.35 2.62 -13.74
N GLY A 522 3.17 3.56 -13.26
CA GLY A 522 3.92 3.38 -12.02
C GLY A 522 5.29 2.77 -12.35
N GLY A 523 6.36 3.49 -12.05
CA GLY A 523 7.70 2.99 -12.30
C GLY A 523 8.82 4.02 -12.25
N VAL A 524 10.03 3.49 -12.41
CA VAL A 524 11.26 4.26 -12.60
C VAL A 524 11.71 4.09 -14.04
N TRP A 525 12.03 5.18 -14.72
CA TRP A 525 12.52 5.18 -16.09
C TRP A 525 13.83 5.96 -16.20
N ARG A 526 14.55 5.77 -17.31
CA ARG A 526 15.76 6.51 -17.61
C ARG A 526 15.94 6.82 -19.09
N TYR A 527 16.64 7.91 -19.38
CA TYR A 527 17.00 8.36 -20.71
C TYR A 527 18.50 8.72 -20.79
N HIS A 528 19.21 8.22 -21.80
CA HIS A 528 20.60 8.56 -22.03
C HIS A 528 20.73 9.68 -23.08
N PRO A 529 21.28 10.86 -22.73
CA PRO A 529 21.30 12.01 -23.63
C PRO A 529 22.24 11.85 -24.84
N VAL A 530 23.37 11.15 -24.68
CA VAL A 530 24.33 10.88 -25.76
C VAL A 530 23.94 9.68 -26.62
N LYS A 531 23.51 8.57 -26.00
CA LYS A 531 23.08 7.35 -26.71
C LYS A 531 21.66 7.44 -27.28
N ASP A 532 20.93 8.50 -26.94
CA ASP A 532 19.54 8.74 -27.36
C ASP A 532 18.60 7.56 -27.05
N ARG A 533 18.78 6.91 -25.90
CA ARG A 533 18.09 5.66 -25.53
C ARG A 533 17.17 5.83 -24.33
N PHE A 534 15.97 5.26 -24.38
CA PHE A 534 15.02 5.20 -23.26
C PHE A 534 14.92 3.77 -22.73
N GLU A 535 14.80 3.61 -21.41
CA GLU A 535 14.57 2.34 -20.75
C GLU A 535 13.62 2.51 -19.55
N VAL A 536 12.70 1.57 -19.36
CA VAL A 536 12.05 1.41 -18.05
C VAL A 536 12.99 0.61 -17.16
N VAL A 537 13.32 1.16 -16.00
CA VAL A 537 14.25 0.58 -15.03
C VAL A 537 13.51 -0.41 -14.14
N ALA A 538 12.31 -0.05 -13.68
CA ALA A 538 11.47 -0.87 -12.83
C ALA A 538 10.00 -0.53 -13.03
N HIS A 539 9.13 -1.55 -12.89
CA HIS A 539 7.68 -1.40 -12.94
C HIS A 539 7.05 -1.61 -11.57
N GLY A 540 5.88 -1.03 -11.34
CA GLY A 540 5.10 -1.22 -10.12
C GLY A 540 4.85 0.09 -9.40
N PHE A 541 4.77 0.04 -8.07
CA PHE A 541 4.54 1.21 -7.23
C PHE A 541 3.16 1.87 -7.42
N SER A 542 2.99 3.02 -6.80
CA SER A 542 1.79 3.84 -6.76
C SER A 542 2.10 5.20 -7.39
N ASN A 543 2.19 6.25 -6.58
CA ASN A 543 2.64 7.58 -6.94
C ASN A 543 4.04 7.85 -6.33
N PRO A 544 5.15 7.44 -7.00
CA PRO A 544 6.48 7.73 -6.53
C PRO A 544 6.85 9.20 -6.78
N TRP A 545 7.42 9.84 -5.75
CA TRP A 545 7.92 11.22 -5.78
C TRP A 545 9.20 11.31 -4.97
N GLY A 546 10.33 11.51 -5.65
CA GLY A 546 11.66 11.53 -5.05
C GLY A 546 12.49 10.30 -5.38
N ILE A 547 13.71 10.53 -5.86
CA ILE A 547 14.74 9.52 -6.08
C ILE A 547 16.12 10.06 -5.70
N ASP A 548 16.98 9.19 -5.19
CA ASP A 548 18.41 9.48 -5.02
C ASP A 548 19.23 8.19 -4.89
N TYR A 549 20.55 8.33 -4.99
CA TYR A 549 21.52 7.26 -4.86
C TYR A 549 22.34 7.41 -3.59
N ASN A 550 22.62 6.30 -2.90
CA ASN A 550 23.62 6.32 -1.82
C ASN A 550 25.06 6.30 -2.36
N ALA A 551 26.05 6.30 -1.45
CA ALA A 551 27.47 6.36 -1.82
C ALA A 551 27.97 5.14 -2.61
N LYS A 552 27.21 4.04 -2.56
CA LYS A 552 27.45 2.81 -3.34
C LYS A 552 26.77 2.83 -4.71
N GLY A 553 26.04 3.89 -5.04
CA GLY A 553 25.24 4.00 -6.26
C GLY A 553 23.97 3.14 -6.24
N GLN A 554 23.49 2.73 -5.06
CA GLN A 554 22.20 2.03 -4.95
C GLN A 554 21.06 3.05 -5.02
N LEU A 555 20.03 2.76 -5.80
CA LEU A 555 18.91 3.68 -6.08
C LEU A 555 17.79 3.49 -5.07
N PHE A 556 17.32 4.60 -4.49
CA PHE A 556 16.18 4.63 -3.58
C PHE A 556 15.13 5.60 -4.07
N MET A 557 13.88 5.34 -3.70
CA MET A 557 12.77 6.22 -4.01
C MET A 557 11.74 6.24 -2.89
N SER A 558 10.99 7.33 -2.82
CA SER A 558 9.81 7.48 -1.96
C SER A 558 8.51 7.37 -2.77
N ALA A 559 7.44 6.90 -2.14
CA ALA A 559 6.12 6.79 -2.72
C ALA A 559 4.99 7.17 -1.75
N CYS A 560 3.86 7.59 -2.33
CA CYS A 560 2.60 7.84 -1.62
C CYS A 560 1.67 6.62 -1.73
N VAL A 561 0.60 6.55 -0.91
CA VAL A 561 -0.48 5.54 -0.96
C VAL A 561 -0.08 4.12 -0.54
N ILE A 562 1.03 3.58 -1.07
CA ILE A 562 1.69 2.35 -0.60
C ILE A 562 2.77 2.72 0.44
N PRO A 563 3.43 1.75 1.11
CA PRO A 563 4.55 2.05 1.99
C PRO A 563 5.62 2.92 1.31
N HIS A 564 6.28 3.77 2.09
CA HIS A 564 6.94 4.95 1.53
C HIS A 564 8.28 4.65 0.87
N LEU A 565 9.09 3.72 1.37
CA LEU A 565 10.50 3.63 0.96
C LEU A 565 10.84 2.34 0.19
N TRP A 566 11.62 2.48 -0.89
CA TRP A 566 11.95 1.38 -1.81
C TRP A 566 13.43 1.39 -2.24
N HIS A 567 14.06 0.21 -2.32
CA HIS A 567 15.34 -0.01 -3.01
C HIS A 567 15.06 -0.50 -4.43
N VAL A 568 15.41 0.33 -5.42
CA VAL A 568 15.09 0.10 -6.84
C VAL A 568 16.23 -0.64 -7.54
N ILE A 569 15.89 -1.77 -8.14
CA ILE A 569 16.82 -2.67 -8.83
C ILE A 569 16.43 -2.70 -10.31
N PRO A 570 17.37 -2.48 -11.25
CA PRO A 570 17.08 -2.58 -12.68
C PRO A 570 16.48 -3.94 -13.06
N GLY A 571 15.35 -3.94 -13.77
CA GLY A 571 14.58 -5.14 -14.12
C GLY A 571 13.66 -5.64 -12.99
N GLY A 572 13.51 -4.88 -11.90
CA GLY A 572 12.63 -5.20 -10.79
C GLY A 572 11.16 -4.89 -11.07
N ILE A 573 10.29 -5.69 -10.44
CA ILE A 573 8.84 -5.53 -10.48
C ILE A 573 8.35 -5.46 -9.04
N TYR A 574 7.68 -4.37 -8.69
CA TYR A 574 7.38 -3.98 -7.31
C TYR A 574 5.90 -3.95 -7.03
N HIS A 575 5.55 -4.12 -5.76
CA HIS A 575 4.18 -3.95 -5.28
C HIS A 575 3.55 -2.65 -5.78
N ARG A 576 2.31 -2.76 -6.26
CA ARG A 576 1.56 -1.66 -6.88
C ARG A 576 0.26 -1.37 -6.14
N GLN A 577 -0.25 -0.16 -6.33
CA GLN A 577 -1.49 0.30 -5.69
C GLN A 577 -2.74 -0.51 -6.05
N GLY A 578 -2.84 -0.96 -7.30
CA GLY A 578 -3.98 -1.73 -7.77
C GLY A 578 -3.72 -2.38 -9.13
N GLY A 579 -4.65 -3.17 -9.63
CA GLY A 579 -4.56 -3.83 -10.94
C GLY A 579 -3.46 -4.92 -11.04
N GLN A 580 -3.25 -5.42 -12.26
CA GLN A 580 -2.29 -6.48 -12.58
C GLN A 580 -1.09 -5.93 -13.36
N HIS A 581 0.11 -6.44 -13.10
CA HIS A 581 1.30 -6.14 -13.92
C HIS A 581 1.12 -6.51 -15.39
N PHE A 582 1.82 -5.78 -16.28
CA PHE A 582 1.84 -6.07 -17.71
C PHE A 582 2.28 -7.51 -18.00
N ASN A 583 3.27 -8.02 -17.26
CA ASN A 583 3.61 -9.44 -17.28
C ASN A 583 2.68 -10.22 -16.31
N PRO A 584 1.80 -11.11 -16.80
CA PRO A 584 0.92 -11.91 -15.94
C PRO A 584 1.66 -12.99 -15.14
N PHE A 585 2.92 -13.29 -15.49
CA PHE A 585 3.72 -14.37 -14.91
C PHE A 585 4.67 -13.92 -13.80
N VAL A 586 4.50 -12.69 -13.29
CA VAL A 586 5.28 -12.16 -12.15
C VAL A 586 5.12 -13.04 -10.91
N TYR A 587 3.90 -13.55 -10.68
CA TYR A 587 3.44 -14.37 -9.54
C TYR A 587 3.62 -13.77 -8.13
N GLU A 588 4.73 -13.08 -7.87
CA GLU A 588 5.00 -12.30 -6.66
C GLU A 588 5.89 -11.10 -7.00
N ASP A 589 5.62 -9.95 -6.41
CA ASP A 589 6.34 -8.68 -6.60
C ASP A 589 7.32 -8.40 -5.44
N ILE A 590 8.32 -7.54 -5.67
CA ILE A 590 9.23 -7.06 -4.62
C ILE A 590 8.47 -6.12 -3.68
N LYS A 591 8.68 -6.28 -2.38
CA LYS A 591 8.02 -5.50 -1.32
C LYS A 591 8.88 -4.31 -0.87
N THR A 592 8.26 -3.42 -0.11
CA THR A 592 8.92 -2.23 0.44
C THR A 592 10.10 -2.62 1.33
N ILE A 593 11.08 -1.73 1.45
CA ILE A 593 12.16 -1.88 2.43
C ILE A 593 11.80 -1.25 3.78
N ALA A 594 10.72 -0.46 3.87
CA ALA A 594 10.29 0.18 5.11
C ALA A 594 9.79 -0.85 6.12
N ASN A 595 10.30 -0.79 7.36
CA ASN A 595 9.87 -1.63 8.47
C ASN A 595 8.86 -0.92 9.41
N HIS A 596 8.33 0.23 8.99
CA HIS A 596 7.45 1.13 9.75
C HIS A 596 6.50 1.88 8.80
N SER A 597 5.46 2.55 9.31
CA SER A 597 4.49 3.33 8.51
C SER A 597 4.32 4.77 8.96
N HIS A 598 4.25 5.72 8.04
CA HIS A 598 3.75 7.07 8.34
C HIS A 598 2.32 7.26 7.83
N ARG A 599 1.69 8.40 8.17
CA ARG A 599 0.58 8.89 7.34
C ARG A 599 1.10 8.98 5.89
N SER A 600 0.32 8.43 4.96
CA SER A 600 0.66 8.38 3.53
C SER A 600 0.93 9.78 2.97
N ALA A 601 1.64 9.89 1.83
CA ALA A 601 2.00 11.11 1.09
C ALA A 601 3.42 11.66 1.38
N HIS A 602 4.43 10.87 1.03
CA HIS A 602 5.82 11.33 1.02
C HIS A 602 6.19 11.97 -0.31
N GLY A 603 6.90 13.08 -0.28
CA GLY A 603 7.48 13.69 -1.47
C GLY A 603 8.95 14.02 -1.29
N GLY A 604 9.72 13.84 -2.36
CA GLY A 604 11.15 14.04 -2.37
C GLY A 604 11.90 12.94 -1.61
N ALA A 605 13.13 12.69 -2.03
CA ALA A 605 14.03 11.74 -1.37
C ALA A 605 15.47 12.16 -1.63
N ARG A 606 16.25 12.47 -0.60
CA ARG A 606 17.68 12.78 -0.75
C ARG A 606 18.51 12.03 0.29
N VAL A 607 19.51 11.29 -0.18
CA VAL A 607 20.46 10.58 0.67
C VAL A 607 21.60 11.54 1.02
N TYR A 608 21.72 11.89 2.29
CA TYR A 608 22.68 12.89 2.73
C TYR A 608 24.12 12.42 2.57
N GLN A 609 24.87 13.08 1.69
CA GLN A 609 26.25 12.76 1.33
C GLN A 609 27.08 14.03 1.14
N SER A 610 26.82 15.05 1.96
CA SER A 610 27.58 16.31 1.93
C SER A 610 28.28 16.58 3.25
N ASP A 611 28.97 17.71 3.36
CA ASP A 611 29.94 17.97 4.41
C ASP A 611 29.47 18.96 5.48
N ALA A 612 28.24 19.47 5.41
CA ALA A 612 27.74 20.42 6.42
C ALA A 612 27.30 19.72 7.70
N PHE A 613 26.56 18.62 7.59
CA PHE A 613 25.93 17.90 8.70
C PHE A 613 26.94 16.93 9.33
N PRO A 614 26.76 16.58 10.62
CA PRO A 614 27.64 15.66 11.31
C PRO A 614 27.57 14.23 10.73
N LYS A 615 28.53 13.39 11.14
CA LYS A 615 28.77 12.07 10.52
C LYS A 615 27.56 11.13 10.66
N GLU A 616 26.78 11.29 11.72
CA GLU A 616 25.61 10.49 12.03
C GLU A 616 24.49 10.65 10.98
N GLU A 617 24.49 11.75 10.22
CA GLU A 617 23.52 11.98 9.14
C GLU A 617 23.96 11.39 7.79
N GLN A 618 25.23 10.98 7.65
CA GLN A 618 25.76 10.45 6.39
C GLN A 618 25.06 9.15 5.99
N GLY A 619 24.52 9.11 4.77
CA GLY A 619 23.81 7.95 4.23
C GLY A 619 22.36 7.81 4.71
N ARG A 620 21.86 8.75 5.53
CA ARG A 620 20.42 8.83 5.86
C ARG A 620 19.65 9.38 4.67
N ILE A 621 18.43 8.90 4.48
CA ILE A 621 17.52 9.42 3.46
C ILE A 621 16.51 10.36 4.10
N PHE A 622 16.38 11.57 3.56
CA PHE A 622 15.44 12.60 3.99
C PHE A 622 14.29 12.71 2.99
N MET A 623 13.07 12.77 3.49
CA MET A 623 11.84 12.82 2.71
C MET A 623 10.88 13.82 3.36
N ALA A 624 10.18 14.63 2.57
CA ALA A 624 9.07 15.41 3.08
C ALA A 624 7.84 14.51 3.23
N ASN A 625 6.99 14.80 4.20
CA ASN A 625 5.71 14.15 4.40
C ASN A 625 4.60 15.21 4.47
N ILE A 626 3.66 15.10 3.54
CA ILE A 626 2.60 16.07 3.33
C ILE A 626 1.51 15.93 4.41
N HIS A 627 1.16 14.70 4.84
CA HIS A 627 0.09 14.47 5.83
C HIS A 627 0.56 14.55 7.29
N GLU A 628 1.88 14.45 7.53
CA GLU A 628 2.51 14.70 8.83
C GLU A 628 3.11 16.11 8.93
N HIS A 629 3.09 16.89 7.85
CA HIS A 629 3.60 18.26 7.77
C HIS A 629 5.04 18.39 8.29
N GLY A 630 5.96 17.60 7.73
CA GLY A 630 7.34 17.57 8.20
C GLY A 630 8.34 16.97 7.24
N ILE A 631 9.60 17.04 7.65
CA ILE A 631 10.73 16.32 7.04
C ILE A 631 11.07 15.16 7.96
N LEU A 632 11.00 13.96 7.40
CA LEU A 632 11.30 12.71 8.06
C LEU A 632 12.64 12.17 7.54
N SER A 633 13.27 11.30 8.33
CA SER A 633 14.49 10.64 7.91
C SER A 633 14.47 9.16 8.22
N ASP A 634 15.06 8.36 7.33
CA ASP A 634 15.25 6.92 7.54
C ASP A 634 16.74 6.53 7.44
N LEU A 635 17.08 5.46 8.17
CA LEU A 635 18.35 4.77 8.09
C LEU A 635 18.27 3.68 7.03
N LEU A 636 19.20 3.70 6.07
CA LEU A 636 19.34 2.65 5.05
C LEU A 636 20.33 1.58 5.53
N ILE A 637 19.82 0.47 6.05
CA ILE A 637 20.64 -0.61 6.64
C ILE A 637 20.80 -1.75 5.62
N PRO A 638 22.03 -2.10 5.20
CA PRO A 638 22.23 -3.25 4.30
C PRO A 638 21.67 -4.55 4.89
N LYS A 639 20.90 -5.30 4.10
CA LYS A 639 20.30 -6.58 4.49
C LYS A 639 20.23 -7.50 3.28
N GLY A 640 20.86 -8.67 3.34
CA GLY A 640 20.92 -9.58 2.19
C GLY A 640 21.47 -8.87 0.94
N SER A 641 20.77 -8.98 -0.18
CA SER A 641 21.09 -8.32 -1.45
C SER A 641 20.71 -6.84 -1.54
N GLY A 642 19.92 -6.34 -0.58
CA GLY A 642 19.35 -5.00 -0.60
C GLY A 642 19.46 -4.29 0.74
N TYR A 643 18.38 -3.63 1.15
CA TYR A 643 18.34 -2.77 2.32
C TYR A 643 17.06 -2.96 3.14
N GLU A 644 17.13 -2.58 4.41
CA GLU A 644 15.99 -2.30 5.26
C GLU A 644 16.00 -0.80 5.59
N GLY A 645 14.86 -0.14 5.40
CA GLY A 645 14.60 1.24 5.79
C GLY A 645 14.05 1.26 7.21
N LYS A 646 14.90 1.69 8.16
CA LYS A 646 14.52 1.82 9.57
C LYS A 646 14.18 3.28 9.88
N HIS A 647 13.06 3.50 10.58
CA HIS A 647 12.65 4.82 11.05
C HIS A 647 13.80 5.53 11.73
N GLY A 648 14.06 6.75 11.28
CA GLY A 648 15.05 7.63 11.87
C GLY A 648 14.38 8.63 12.81
N ASP A 649 14.45 9.90 12.43
CA ASP A 649 14.03 11.03 13.26
C ASP A 649 12.91 11.80 12.54
N GLU A 650 11.94 12.32 13.30
CA GLU A 650 11.08 13.42 12.86
C GLU A 650 11.91 14.71 12.78
N PHE A 651 12.74 14.82 11.75
CA PHE A 651 13.85 15.76 11.67
C PHE A 651 13.40 17.22 11.77
N MET A 652 12.30 17.57 11.12
CA MET A 652 11.65 18.88 11.22
C MET A 652 10.13 18.72 11.13
N MET A 653 9.38 19.35 12.04
CA MET A 653 7.92 19.48 11.97
C MET A 653 7.56 20.93 11.66
N ALA A 654 6.71 21.13 10.64
CA ALA A 654 6.24 22.46 10.26
C ALA A 654 5.28 23.06 11.30
N ASN A 655 4.64 22.22 12.12
CA ASN A 655 3.62 22.60 13.11
C ASN A 655 2.47 23.45 12.53
N ASN A 656 2.23 23.32 11.23
CA ASN A 656 1.16 23.97 10.51
C ASN A 656 0.72 23.07 9.36
N ALA A 657 -0.59 22.82 9.28
CA ALA A 657 -1.13 21.84 8.34
C ALA A 657 -1.29 22.35 6.90
N GLN A 658 -0.96 23.62 6.62
CA GLN A 658 -0.87 24.14 5.25
C GLN A 658 0.53 23.94 4.66
N TRP A 659 1.49 23.41 5.41
CA TRP A 659 2.80 23.05 4.84
C TRP A 659 2.66 21.79 3.97
N VAL A 660 2.98 21.94 2.70
CA VAL A 660 2.90 20.90 1.66
C VAL A 660 4.28 20.72 1.07
N GLY A 661 5.13 20.01 1.81
CA GLY A 661 6.47 19.67 1.35
C GLY A 661 6.47 18.42 0.49
N PHE A 662 7.00 18.51 -0.73
CA PHE A 662 6.97 17.36 -1.64
C PHE A 662 8.20 17.19 -2.53
N SER A 663 9.19 18.08 -2.45
CA SER A 663 10.49 17.91 -3.13
C SER A 663 11.64 18.44 -2.27
N MET A 664 12.83 17.88 -2.45
CA MET A 664 14.01 18.21 -1.64
C MET A 664 15.31 18.11 -2.45
N GLU A 665 16.31 18.92 -2.09
CA GLU A 665 17.65 18.90 -2.67
C GLU A 665 18.76 19.11 -1.62
N ILE A 666 19.98 18.70 -1.96
CA ILE A 666 21.19 19.04 -1.20
C ILE A 666 21.99 20.08 -1.99
N GLY A 667 22.27 21.22 -1.35
CA GLY A 667 22.90 22.37 -2.00
C GLY A 667 24.44 22.38 -1.98
N PRO A 668 25.06 23.33 -2.70
CA PRO A 668 26.52 23.50 -2.78
C PRO A 668 27.16 23.85 -1.43
N ASP A 669 26.42 24.42 -0.50
CA ASP A 669 26.84 24.69 0.88
C ASP A 669 26.77 23.46 1.80
N GLY A 670 26.16 22.37 1.31
CA GLY A 670 25.91 21.13 2.04
C GLY A 670 24.63 21.14 2.88
N GLY A 671 23.80 22.17 2.74
CA GLY A 671 22.49 22.26 3.38
C GLY A 671 21.44 21.38 2.71
N LEU A 672 20.38 21.08 3.45
CA LEU A 672 19.18 20.42 2.93
C LEU A 672 18.14 21.49 2.60
N TYR A 673 17.53 21.41 1.42
CA TYR A 673 16.54 22.36 0.93
C TYR A 673 15.23 21.63 0.70
N ALA A 674 14.14 22.19 1.21
CA ALA A 674 12.80 21.62 1.09
C ALA A 674 11.88 22.62 0.42
N LEU A 675 11.18 22.16 -0.62
CA LEU A 675 10.14 22.93 -1.30
C LEU A 675 8.82 22.74 -0.57
N ASP A 676 8.14 23.84 -0.28
CA ASP A 676 6.79 23.92 0.27
C ASP A 676 5.89 24.71 -0.69
N TRP A 677 4.82 24.10 -1.21
CA TRP A 677 3.81 24.83 -1.99
C TRP A 677 3.03 25.80 -1.09
N HIS A 678 2.86 25.45 0.18
CA HIS A 678 2.01 26.12 1.15
C HIS A 678 0.55 26.22 0.70
N ASP A 679 -0.23 25.15 0.91
CA ASP A 679 -1.65 25.12 0.53
C ASP A 679 -2.50 24.32 1.55
N ALA A 680 -3.77 24.66 1.66
CA ALA A 680 -4.73 24.07 2.59
C ALA A 680 -5.39 22.78 2.06
N ASP A 681 -5.29 22.49 0.75
CA ASP A 681 -5.68 21.20 0.16
C ASP A 681 -4.44 20.38 -0.22
N ILE A 682 -3.96 19.64 0.77
CA ILE A 682 -2.72 18.85 0.74
C ILE A 682 -2.71 17.69 -0.27
N CYS A 683 -3.79 17.50 -1.00
CA CYS A 683 -3.96 16.46 -2.00
C CYS A 683 -4.27 17.03 -3.40
N GLY A 684 -4.35 18.36 -3.57
CA GLY A 684 -4.51 18.98 -4.89
C GLY A 684 -5.86 18.72 -5.56
N LYS A 685 -6.95 18.50 -4.79
CA LYS A 685 -8.30 18.48 -5.37
C LYS A 685 -8.67 19.86 -5.94
N GLU A 686 -8.22 20.89 -5.25
CA GLU A 686 -8.36 22.30 -5.56
C GLU A 686 -7.07 22.99 -5.11
N VAL A 687 -6.68 24.08 -5.78
CA VAL A 687 -5.61 24.97 -5.31
C VAL A 687 -6.27 26.14 -4.59
N LEU A 688 -6.04 26.28 -3.29
CA LEU A 688 -6.67 27.33 -2.49
C LEU A 688 -5.78 28.56 -2.35
N ASN A 689 -4.46 28.39 -2.50
CA ASN A 689 -3.46 29.44 -2.38
C ASN A 689 -2.53 29.41 -3.59
N GLU A 690 -3.02 29.88 -4.75
CA GLU A 690 -2.26 29.86 -6.01
C GLU A 690 -1.03 30.78 -6.02
N GLU A 691 -0.97 31.78 -5.14
CA GLU A 691 0.09 32.79 -5.09
C GLU A 691 1.22 32.49 -4.08
N THR A 692 1.32 31.25 -3.58
CA THR A 692 2.31 30.86 -2.55
C THR A 692 3.35 29.88 -3.07
N GLY A 693 4.55 29.93 -2.49
CA GLY A 693 5.60 28.97 -2.81
C GLY A 693 6.89 29.31 -2.08
N ARG A 694 7.46 28.33 -1.37
CA ARG A 694 8.61 28.54 -0.47
C ARG A 694 9.69 27.48 -0.64
N ILE A 695 10.95 27.88 -0.50
CA ILE A 695 12.09 26.98 -0.29
C ILE A 695 12.62 27.26 1.12
N PHE A 696 12.62 26.25 1.97
CA PHE A 696 13.28 26.30 3.27
C PHE A 696 14.67 25.67 3.19
N ARG A 697 15.64 26.34 3.80
CA ARG A 697 17.01 25.82 3.95
C ARG A 697 17.23 25.37 5.38
N ILE A 698 17.72 24.14 5.54
CA ILE A 698 18.03 23.52 6.81
C ILE A 698 19.54 23.34 6.92
N MET A 699 20.11 23.90 7.99
CA MET A 699 21.54 23.87 8.27
C MET A 699 21.78 23.52 9.75
N PRO A 700 22.88 22.84 10.09
CA PRO A 700 23.31 22.75 11.48
C PRO A 700 23.67 24.15 11.99
N GLU A 701 23.46 24.41 13.27
CA GLU A 701 23.88 25.66 13.92
C GLU A 701 25.40 25.87 13.76
N LYS A 702 26.16 24.76 13.80
CA LYS A 702 27.59 24.72 13.50
C LYS A 702 27.85 23.88 12.26
N SER A 703 27.97 24.55 11.12
CA SER A 703 28.33 23.89 9.86
C SER A 703 29.74 23.29 9.89
N LEU A 704 29.85 22.06 9.41
CA LEU A 704 31.12 21.34 9.19
C LEU A 704 31.66 21.50 7.77
N THR A 705 30.98 22.30 6.94
CA THR A 705 31.31 22.51 5.53
C THR A 705 32.79 22.86 5.34
N GLN A 706 33.47 22.11 4.47
CA GLN A 706 34.86 22.40 4.13
C GLN A 706 34.90 23.47 3.05
N ASN A 707 35.44 24.63 3.40
CA ASN A 707 35.63 25.71 2.44
C ASN A 707 36.94 25.49 1.67
N PHE A 708 36.83 25.25 0.36
CA PHE A 708 37.97 25.12 -0.54
C PHE A 708 37.87 26.17 -1.66
N PRO A 709 39.01 26.60 -2.25
CA PRO A 709 38.99 27.58 -3.33
C PRO A 709 38.08 27.13 -4.47
N GLY A 710 37.13 27.99 -4.83
CA GLY A 710 36.21 27.71 -5.93
C GLY A 710 34.92 26.96 -5.57
N ARG A 711 34.65 26.67 -4.28
CA ARG A 711 33.42 25.97 -3.84
C ARG A 711 32.13 26.54 -4.46
N TYR A 712 31.96 27.86 -4.38
CA TYR A 712 30.76 28.56 -4.87
C TYR A 712 30.98 29.22 -6.24
N THR A 713 32.02 28.83 -6.97
CA THR A 713 32.28 29.37 -8.31
C THR A 713 31.62 28.52 -9.38
N ASP A 714 31.50 29.07 -10.58
CA ASP A 714 31.07 28.31 -11.76
C ASP A 714 32.05 27.15 -12.04
N LEU A 715 31.62 25.92 -11.74
CA LEU A 715 32.43 24.72 -11.91
C LEU A 715 32.78 24.47 -13.38
N ASN A 716 32.04 25.03 -14.34
CA ASN A 716 32.38 24.92 -15.76
C ASN A 716 33.69 25.63 -16.13
N LYS A 717 34.19 26.52 -15.26
CA LYS A 717 35.48 27.21 -15.47
C LYS A 717 36.68 26.43 -14.93
N MET A 718 36.46 25.41 -14.10
CA MET A 718 37.53 24.57 -13.57
C MET A 718 38.20 23.73 -14.67
N THR A 719 39.49 23.49 -14.54
CA THR A 719 40.25 22.58 -15.41
C THR A 719 39.80 21.13 -15.21
N ASP A 720 40.10 20.25 -16.17
CA ASP A 720 39.77 18.82 -16.02
C ASP A 720 40.46 18.22 -14.78
N ALA A 721 41.68 18.65 -14.45
CA ALA A 721 42.41 18.20 -13.27
C ALA A 721 41.71 18.60 -11.95
N GLU A 722 41.17 19.83 -11.87
CA GLU A 722 40.40 20.29 -10.71
C GLU A 722 39.08 19.53 -10.58
N LEU A 723 38.37 19.28 -11.69
CA LEU A 723 37.15 18.47 -11.69
C LEU A 723 37.41 17.01 -11.27
N VAL A 724 38.55 16.44 -11.66
CA VAL A 724 38.96 15.11 -11.19
C VAL A 724 39.24 15.11 -9.69
N ALA A 725 39.85 16.16 -9.15
CA ALA A 725 40.10 16.29 -7.71
C ALA A 725 38.80 16.36 -6.89
N LEU A 726 37.70 16.84 -7.47
CA LEU A 726 36.39 16.86 -6.81
C LEU A 726 35.78 15.46 -6.61
N GLN A 727 36.28 14.41 -7.29
CA GLN A 727 35.78 13.05 -7.07
C GLN A 727 36.07 12.52 -5.65
N THR A 728 37.13 13.04 -5.01
CA THR A 728 37.49 12.76 -3.61
C THR A 728 37.02 13.85 -2.64
N ASN A 729 36.12 14.74 -3.07
CA ASN A 729 35.56 15.77 -2.21
C ASN A 729 34.55 15.15 -1.22
N PRO A 730 34.49 15.59 0.05
CA PRO A 730 33.47 15.13 0.99
C PRO A 730 32.04 15.54 0.58
N SER A 731 31.86 16.60 -0.20
CA SER A 731 30.57 17.00 -0.76
C SER A 731 30.28 16.25 -2.07
N ASP A 732 29.29 15.35 -2.04
CA ASP A 732 28.87 14.61 -3.23
C ASP A 732 28.22 15.50 -4.29
N TRP A 733 27.62 16.63 -3.91
CA TRP A 733 27.11 17.64 -4.84
C TRP A 733 28.20 18.05 -5.84
N HIS A 734 29.38 18.41 -5.33
CA HIS A 734 30.52 18.81 -6.18
C HIS A 734 31.03 17.65 -7.04
N ALA A 735 31.10 16.44 -6.48
CA ALA A 735 31.53 15.27 -7.24
C ALA A 735 30.56 14.93 -8.39
N ARG A 736 29.24 15.04 -8.16
CA ARG A 736 28.18 14.84 -9.16
C ARG A 736 28.25 15.89 -10.26
N ARG A 737 28.32 17.18 -9.92
CA ARG A 737 28.47 18.26 -10.92
C ARG A 737 29.75 18.10 -11.73
N ALA A 738 30.88 17.83 -11.07
CA ALA A 738 32.16 17.62 -11.76
C ALA A 738 32.13 16.43 -12.74
N ARG A 739 31.47 15.33 -12.36
CA ARG A 739 31.26 14.16 -13.24
C ARG A 739 30.41 14.53 -14.45
N GLY A 740 29.30 15.24 -14.25
CA GLY A 740 28.44 15.72 -15.35
C GLY A 740 29.17 16.67 -16.31
N ILE A 741 29.97 17.59 -15.78
CA ILE A 741 30.79 18.52 -16.59
C ILE A 741 31.84 17.74 -17.40
N LEU A 742 32.54 16.78 -16.80
CA LEU A 742 33.52 15.95 -17.51
C LEU A 742 32.87 15.12 -18.63
N HIS A 743 31.71 14.54 -18.39
CA HIS A 743 30.92 13.81 -19.40
C HIS A 743 30.49 14.72 -20.55
N LYS A 744 29.94 15.90 -20.25
CA LYS A 744 29.63 16.91 -21.27
C LYS A 744 30.86 17.27 -22.09
N ARG A 745 31.98 17.57 -21.42
CA ARG A 745 33.24 17.95 -22.08
C ARG A 745 33.75 16.84 -22.98
N SER A 746 33.71 15.57 -22.57
CA SER A 746 34.20 14.47 -23.41
C SER A 746 33.41 14.30 -24.70
N VAL A 747 32.14 14.71 -24.72
CA VAL A 747 31.30 14.70 -25.93
C VAL A 747 31.59 15.91 -26.82
N GLN A 748 31.77 17.09 -26.22
CA GLN A 748 31.94 18.35 -26.97
C GLN A 748 33.37 18.61 -27.45
N LYS A 749 34.38 18.16 -26.70
CA LYS A 749 35.79 18.44 -26.95
C LYS A 749 36.71 17.33 -26.43
N LYS A 750 37.96 17.36 -26.86
CA LYS A 750 38.99 16.47 -26.33
C LYS A 750 39.37 16.90 -24.91
N LEU A 751 39.26 15.97 -23.95
CA LEU A 751 39.75 16.15 -22.58
C LEU A 751 41.29 16.25 -22.53
N GLN A 752 41.82 16.85 -21.46
CA GLN A 752 43.27 16.89 -21.22
C GLN A 752 43.86 15.47 -21.12
N ALA A 753 45.09 15.30 -21.61
CA ALA A 753 45.71 13.96 -21.77
C ALA A 753 45.80 13.16 -20.46
N ASN A 754 45.99 13.83 -19.32
CA ASN A 754 46.17 13.20 -18.01
C ASN A 754 44.85 12.95 -17.25
N THR A 755 43.70 13.41 -17.76
CA THR A 755 42.40 13.31 -17.06
C THR A 755 42.03 11.87 -16.75
N VAL A 756 42.07 10.98 -17.76
CA VAL A 756 41.77 9.56 -17.59
C VAL A 756 42.79 8.88 -16.66
N THR A 757 44.08 9.19 -16.80
CA THR A 757 45.14 8.64 -15.95
C THR A 757 44.96 9.02 -14.48
N ALA A 758 44.57 10.27 -14.20
CA ALA A 758 44.32 10.74 -12.84
C ALA A 758 43.10 10.05 -12.21
N LEU A 759 42.00 9.88 -12.96
CA LEU A 759 40.84 9.12 -12.48
C LEU A 759 41.17 7.65 -12.23
N LYS A 760 41.91 7.01 -13.14
CA LYS A 760 42.37 5.61 -12.96
C LYS A 760 43.25 5.46 -11.72
N LYS A 761 44.04 6.48 -11.37
CA LYS A 761 44.81 6.50 -10.13
C LYS A 761 43.88 6.51 -8.90
N ILE A 762 42.84 7.34 -8.87
CA ILE A 762 41.85 7.33 -7.77
C ILE A 762 41.20 5.96 -7.68
N PHE A 763 40.67 5.43 -8.79
CA PHE A 763 40.01 4.12 -8.84
C PHE A 763 40.89 2.96 -8.31
N SER A 764 42.18 2.97 -8.61
CA SER A 764 43.09 1.87 -8.27
C SER A 764 43.78 2.01 -6.91
N THR A 765 43.98 3.23 -6.40
CA THR A 765 44.84 3.47 -5.23
C THR A 765 44.16 4.10 -4.03
N ASP A 766 42.97 4.70 -4.19
CA ASP A 766 42.29 5.37 -3.09
C ASP A 766 41.78 4.35 -2.05
N PRO A 767 41.96 4.58 -0.74
CA PRO A 767 41.47 3.66 0.29
C PRO A 767 39.95 3.70 0.47
N ASN A 768 39.26 4.77 0.06
CA ASN A 768 37.82 4.91 0.20
C ASN A 768 37.09 4.28 -1.01
N PRO A 769 36.35 3.16 -0.82
CA PRO A 769 35.64 2.51 -1.92
C PRO A 769 34.60 3.40 -2.61
N ASP A 770 34.01 4.36 -1.91
CA ASP A 770 32.99 5.25 -2.47
C ASP A 770 33.61 6.23 -3.47
N TRP A 771 34.81 6.73 -3.17
CA TRP A 771 35.56 7.58 -4.09
C TRP A 771 36.11 6.80 -5.28
N ARG A 772 36.47 5.53 -5.08
CA ARG A 772 36.81 4.63 -6.19
C ARG A 772 35.61 4.43 -7.13
N LEU A 773 34.41 4.24 -6.59
CA LEU A 773 33.17 4.15 -7.38
C LEU A 773 32.88 5.46 -8.14
N ARG A 774 33.00 6.62 -7.49
CA ARG A 774 32.89 7.93 -8.16
C ARG A 774 33.85 8.08 -9.34
N ALA A 775 35.10 7.66 -9.16
CA ALA A 775 36.09 7.64 -10.24
C ALA A 775 35.70 6.64 -11.34
N MET A 776 35.28 5.42 -11.00
CA MET A 776 34.83 4.40 -11.95
C MET A 776 33.69 4.91 -12.82
N TRP A 777 32.65 5.47 -12.22
CA TRP A 777 31.53 6.07 -12.93
C TRP A 777 31.95 7.21 -13.85
N THR A 778 32.84 8.09 -13.38
CA THR A 778 33.37 9.19 -14.20
C THR A 778 34.18 8.67 -15.39
N ILE A 779 35.04 7.66 -15.19
CA ILE A 779 35.82 7.03 -16.26
C ILE A 779 34.89 6.41 -17.31
N GLN A 780 33.82 5.74 -16.87
CA GLN A 780 32.83 5.16 -17.78
C GLN A 780 32.15 6.24 -18.64
N GLN A 781 31.63 7.30 -18.01
CA GLN A 781 30.90 8.36 -18.72
C GLN A 781 31.75 9.08 -19.78
N ILE A 782 33.06 9.22 -19.53
CA ILE A 782 33.99 9.85 -20.49
C ILE A 782 34.59 8.87 -21.51
N GLY A 783 34.17 7.60 -21.52
CA GLY A 783 34.71 6.57 -22.42
C GLY A 783 36.17 6.18 -22.12
N GLY A 784 36.61 6.33 -20.86
CA GLY A 784 38.00 6.11 -20.45
C GLY A 784 38.34 4.66 -20.08
N PHE A 785 37.34 3.77 -19.98
CA PHE A 785 37.55 2.35 -19.76
C PHE A 785 37.67 1.59 -21.09
N THR A 786 38.66 0.71 -21.17
CA THR A 786 38.59 -0.41 -22.11
C THR A 786 37.74 -1.53 -21.49
N GLU A 787 37.10 -2.33 -22.33
CA GLU A 787 36.31 -3.48 -21.85
C GLU A 787 37.16 -4.42 -20.97
N LYS A 788 38.42 -4.66 -21.35
CA LYS A 788 39.37 -5.47 -20.59
C LYS A 788 39.60 -4.96 -19.15
N GLU A 789 39.65 -3.64 -18.97
CA GLU A 789 39.81 -3.03 -17.64
C GLU A 789 38.55 -3.20 -16.78
N LEU A 790 37.36 -3.10 -17.37
CA LEU A 790 36.10 -3.39 -16.68
C LEU A 790 36.00 -4.87 -16.29
N ILE A 791 36.39 -5.78 -17.20
CA ILE A 791 36.45 -7.22 -16.91
C ILE A 791 37.44 -7.52 -15.78
N GLN A 792 38.59 -6.83 -15.74
CA GLN A 792 39.54 -6.98 -14.63
C GLN A 792 38.94 -6.53 -13.30
N SER A 793 38.09 -5.50 -13.31
CA SER A 793 37.42 -4.96 -12.12
C SER A 793 36.39 -5.94 -11.52
N LEU A 794 35.96 -6.97 -12.25
CA LEU A 794 35.18 -8.10 -11.72
C LEU A 794 35.93 -8.95 -10.69
N SER A 795 37.23 -8.72 -10.48
CA SER A 795 38.03 -9.38 -9.44
C SER A 795 38.38 -8.45 -8.27
N ASP A 796 37.76 -7.27 -8.19
CA ASP A 796 38.01 -6.33 -7.09
C ASP A 796 37.58 -6.90 -5.74
N LYS A 797 38.22 -6.47 -4.66
CA LYS A 797 37.86 -6.87 -3.29
C LYS A 797 36.49 -6.30 -2.88
N ASP A 798 36.11 -5.13 -3.38
CA ASP A 798 34.86 -4.48 -3.03
C ASP A 798 33.71 -5.04 -3.89
N PRO A 799 32.63 -5.57 -3.27
CA PRO A 799 31.51 -6.16 -4.00
C PRO A 799 30.77 -5.13 -4.86
N TYR A 800 30.70 -3.86 -4.47
CA TYR A 800 30.02 -2.84 -5.26
C TYR A 800 30.81 -2.47 -6.53
N VAL A 801 32.15 -2.54 -6.49
CA VAL A 801 32.96 -2.38 -7.71
C VAL A 801 32.70 -3.54 -8.69
N ARG A 802 32.62 -4.77 -8.19
CA ARG A 802 32.26 -5.94 -9.01
C ARG A 802 30.85 -5.82 -9.58
N ALA A 803 29.88 -5.45 -8.75
CA ALA A 803 28.48 -5.22 -9.13
C ALA A 803 28.34 -4.16 -10.22
N TRP A 804 28.93 -2.97 -10.02
CA TRP A 804 28.93 -1.93 -11.04
C TRP A 804 29.63 -2.36 -12.32
N SER A 805 30.71 -3.15 -12.24
CA SER A 805 31.37 -3.68 -13.44
C SER A 805 30.42 -4.55 -14.26
N ILE A 806 29.58 -5.37 -13.60
CA ILE A 806 28.52 -6.16 -14.26
C ILE A 806 27.50 -5.25 -14.95
N GLN A 807 26.99 -4.22 -14.25
CA GLN A 807 26.01 -3.29 -14.82
C GLN A 807 26.56 -2.56 -16.04
N LEU A 808 27.80 -2.06 -15.97
CA LEU A 808 28.43 -1.32 -17.05
C LEU A 808 28.73 -2.22 -18.27
N LEU A 809 29.21 -3.45 -18.05
CA LEU A 809 29.45 -4.43 -19.13
C LEU A 809 28.13 -4.86 -19.82
N CYS A 810 27.01 -4.83 -19.11
CA CYS A 810 25.68 -5.15 -19.63
C CYS A 810 24.89 -3.92 -20.12
N GLU A 811 25.46 -2.72 -20.03
CA GLU A 811 24.74 -1.49 -20.33
C GLU A 811 24.20 -1.49 -21.77
N ASP A 812 24.98 -1.96 -22.75
CA ASP A 812 24.55 -2.01 -24.15
C ASP A 812 23.93 -3.35 -24.58
N MET A 813 23.52 -4.18 -23.62
CA MET A 813 22.85 -5.49 -23.83
C MET A 813 23.66 -6.48 -24.70
N ASN A 814 24.97 -6.27 -24.80
CA ASN A 814 25.87 -7.07 -25.62
C ASN A 814 27.23 -7.29 -24.92
N PRO A 815 27.27 -7.89 -23.72
CA PRO A 815 28.53 -8.20 -23.04
C PRO A 815 29.36 -9.20 -23.86
N SER A 816 30.68 -9.01 -23.92
CA SER A 816 31.58 -9.92 -24.65
C SER A 816 31.63 -11.33 -24.07
N VAL A 817 32.15 -12.26 -24.88
CA VAL A 817 32.41 -13.65 -24.46
C VAL A 817 33.33 -13.72 -23.23
N GLU A 818 34.32 -12.83 -23.13
CA GLU A 818 35.23 -12.79 -21.97
C GLU A 818 34.51 -12.32 -20.70
N ALA A 819 33.66 -11.28 -20.81
CA ALA A 819 32.82 -10.83 -19.71
C ALA A 819 31.84 -11.93 -19.25
N LEU A 820 31.16 -12.60 -20.19
CA LEU A 820 30.25 -13.71 -19.90
C LEU A 820 30.95 -14.89 -19.22
N ALA A 821 32.17 -15.23 -19.62
CA ALA A 821 32.97 -16.26 -18.95
C ALA A 821 33.29 -15.89 -17.48
N LYS A 822 33.53 -14.61 -17.20
CA LYS A 822 33.70 -14.13 -15.82
C LYS A 822 32.39 -14.13 -15.05
N PHE A 823 31.28 -13.71 -15.64
CA PHE A 823 29.96 -13.78 -15.01
C PHE A 823 29.59 -15.20 -14.62
N ARG A 824 29.87 -16.18 -15.47
CA ARG A 824 29.69 -17.61 -15.16
C ARG A 824 30.51 -18.06 -13.95
N THR A 825 31.73 -17.53 -13.80
CA THR A 825 32.59 -17.86 -12.65
C THR A 825 32.01 -17.25 -11.38
N LEU A 826 31.63 -15.96 -11.44
CA LEU A 826 31.05 -15.23 -10.31
C LEU A 826 29.70 -15.80 -9.88
N SER A 827 28.84 -16.21 -10.82
CA SER A 827 27.52 -16.78 -10.52
C SER A 827 27.57 -18.07 -9.70
N VAL A 828 28.73 -18.74 -9.64
CA VAL A 828 28.94 -19.97 -8.86
C VAL A 828 29.67 -19.71 -7.55
N SER A 829 30.51 -18.67 -7.50
CA SER A 829 31.55 -18.54 -6.46
C SER A 829 31.59 -17.22 -5.72
N ASP A 830 30.92 -16.16 -6.20
CA ASP A 830 30.94 -14.88 -5.50
C ASP A 830 30.12 -14.98 -4.19
N PRO A 831 30.73 -14.72 -3.03
CA PRO A 831 30.05 -14.85 -1.75
C PRO A 831 29.05 -13.73 -1.51
N ASP A 832 29.14 -12.60 -2.22
CA ASP A 832 28.38 -11.41 -1.90
C ASP A 832 27.01 -11.38 -2.61
N PRO A 833 25.90 -11.24 -1.87
CA PRO A 833 24.55 -11.22 -2.46
C PRO A 833 24.30 -10.00 -3.37
N VAL A 834 25.01 -8.88 -3.19
CA VAL A 834 24.89 -7.71 -4.09
C VAL A 834 25.46 -8.03 -5.47
N VAL A 835 26.59 -8.74 -5.54
CA VAL A 835 27.16 -9.16 -6.83
C VAL A 835 26.21 -10.14 -7.52
N ARG A 836 25.66 -11.10 -6.77
CA ARG A 836 24.65 -12.02 -7.31
C ARG A 836 23.41 -11.26 -7.78
N LEU A 837 22.96 -10.22 -7.09
CA LEU A 837 21.82 -9.40 -7.51
C LEU A 837 22.05 -8.75 -8.87
N TYR A 838 23.23 -8.18 -9.08
CA TYR A 838 23.61 -7.56 -10.34
C TYR A 838 23.76 -8.58 -11.47
N LEU A 839 24.27 -9.78 -11.21
CA LEU A 839 24.27 -10.88 -12.17
C LEU A 839 22.84 -11.31 -12.53
N THR A 840 21.95 -11.31 -11.54
CA THR A 840 20.55 -11.69 -11.70
C THR A 840 19.80 -10.67 -12.56
N SER A 841 19.99 -9.38 -12.30
CA SER A 841 19.51 -8.28 -13.15
C SER A 841 20.10 -8.36 -14.57
N ALA A 842 21.40 -8.66 -14.69
CA ALA A 842 22.07 -8.81 -15.98
C ALA A 842 21.49 -9.92 -16.87
N LEU A 843 20.84 -10.95 -16.31
CA LEU A 843 20.18 -12.00 -17.11
C LEU A 843 19.13 -11.43 -18.09
N GLN A 844 18.47 -10.32 -17.71
CA GLN A 844 17.50 -9.63 -18.57
C GLN A 844 18.16 -8.85 -19.72
N ARG A 845 19.49 -8.71 -19.70
CA ARG A 845 20.28 -7.94 -20.66
C ARG A 845 21.28 -8.81 -21.45
N ILE A 846 21.24 -10.14 -21.29
CA ILE A 846 22.12 -11.07 -21.99
C ILE A 846 21.32 -11.86 -23.02
N SER A 847 21.62 -11.66 -24.30
CA SER A 847 21.03 -12.40 -25.42
C SER A 847 21.74 -13.73 -25.74
N SER A 848 22.98 -13.90 -25.26
CA SER A 848 23.80 -15.11 -25.45
C SER A 848 23.22 -16.35 -24.77
N SER A 849 23.53 -17.54 -25.28
CA SER A 849 23.18 -18.82 -24.65
C SER A 849 23.89 -19.05 -23.31
N GLU A 850 24.93 -18.28 -22.99
CA GLU A 850 25.60 -18.30 -21.68
C GLU A 850 24.68 -17.88 -20.53
N LYS A 851 23.60 -17.12 -20.79
CA LYS A 851 22.59 -16.73 -19.78
C LYS A 851 22.07 -17.92 -18.97
N TRP A 852 21.93 -19.08 -19.63
CA TRP A 852 21.49 -20.33 -19.03
C TRP A 852 22.48 -20.88 -17.99
N THR A 853 23.78 -20.84 -18.29
CA THR A 853 24.83 -21.33 -17.40
C THR A 853 25.02 -20.40 -16.20
N ILE A 854 24.90 -19.09 -16.42
CA ILE A 854 24.94 -18.08 -15.35
C ILE A 854 23.75 -18.29 -14.40
N ALA A 855 22.53 -18.41 -14.94
CA ALA A 855 21.34 -18.70 -14.13
C ALA A 855 21.47 -20.02 -13.36
N GLN A 856 22.02 -21.07 -13.97
CA GLN A 856 22.26 -22.34 -13.29
C GLN A 856 23.20 -22.18 -12.08
N GLY A 857 24.23 -21.35 -12.18
CA GLY A 857 25.12 -21.02 -11.07
C GLY A 857 24.38 -20.31 -9.93
N LEU A 858 23.62 -19.25 -10.27
CA LEU A 858 22.85 -18.47 -9.29
C LEU A 858 21.84 -19.34 -8.52
N LEU A 859 21.20 -20.30 -9.20
CA LEU A 859 20.26 -21.25 -8.60
C LEU A 859 20.91 -22.19 -7.54
N GLN A 860 22.24 -22.23 -7.41
CA GLN A 860 22.94 -23.10 -6.44
C GLN A 860 23.18 -22.46 -5.06
N HIS A 861 22.88 -21.17 -4.88
CA HIS A 861 23.08 -20.44 -3.63
C HIS A 861 21.89 -20.64 -2.69
N GLN A 862 21.99 -21.58 -1.75
CA GLN A 862 20.91 -21.88 -0.80
C GLN A 862 20.65 -20.73 0.17
N GLU A 863 21.71 -19.97 0.48
CA GLU A 863 21.66 -18.78 1.32
C GLU A 863 20.71 -17.70 0.77
N ASP A 864 20.40 -17.72 -0.53
CA ASP A 864 19.53 -16.75 -1.19
C ASP A 864 18.04 -17.11 -1.09
N GLU A 865 17.69 -18.30 -0.57
CA GLU A 865 16.31 -18.80 -0.49
C GLU A 865 15.35 -17.83 0.21
N LYS A 866 15.83 -17.15 1.25
CA LYS A 866 15.06 -16.20 2.04
C LYS A 866 15.43 -14.74 1.76
N ASP A 867 16.28 -14.48 0.77
CA ASP A 867 16.60 -13.11 0.38
C ASP A 867 15.36 -12.43 -0.22
N HIS A 868 15.15 -11.15 0.10
CA HIS A 868 13.92 -10.46 -0.27
C HIS A 868 13.86 -10.07 -1.75
N ASN A 869 15.00 -10.06 -2.47
CA ASN A 869 15.07 -9.72 -3.89
C ASN A 869 15.52 -10.88 -4.79
N LEU A 870 16.55 -11.65 -4.40
CA LEU A 870 17.25 -12.57 -5.30
C LEU A 870 16.35 -13.64 -5.94
N PRO A 871 15.50 -14.39 -5.20
CA PRO A 871 14.59 -15.35 -5.81
C PRO A 871 13.62 -14.69 -6.83
N LYS A 872 13.15 -13.47 -6.53
CA LYS A 872 12.22 -12.72 -7.37
C LYS A 872 12.91 -12.18 -8.62
N MET A 873 14.05 -11.52 -8.46
CA MET A 873 14.85 -11.01 -9.58
C MET A 873 15.31 -12.15 -10.50
N LEU A 874 15.64 -13.32 -9.94
CA LEU A 874 16.04 -14.48 -10.73
C LEU A 874 14.87 -15.03 -11.51
N TRP A 875 13.68 -15.09 -10.88
CA TRP A 875 12.44 -15.41 -11.55
C TRP A 875 12.17 -14.45 -12.72
N TYR A 876 12.22 -13.14 -12.51
CA TYR A 876 11.98 -12.14 -13.57
C TYR A 876 13.00 -12.27 -14.71
N GLY A 877 14.25 -12.61 -14.39
CA GLY A 877 15.30 -12.82 -15.37
C GLY A 877 15.10 -14.03 -16.29
N ILE A 878 14.54 -15.13 -15.76
CA ILE A 878 14.44 -16.40 -16.48
C ILE A 878 13.05 -16.68 -17.05
N GLU A 879 11.98 -16.12 -16.46
CA GLU A 879 10.59 -16.39 -16.86
C GLU A 879 10.35 -16.22 -18.38
N PRO A 880 10.82 -15.14 -19.03
CA PRO A 880 10.60 -14.95 -20.46
C PRO A 880 11.20 -16.07 -21.33
N TRP A 881 12.23 -16.77 -20.84
CA TRP A 881 12.90 -17.84 -21.60
C TRP A 881 12.04 -19.11 -21.71
N PHE A 882 10.98 -19.23 -20.91
CA PHE A 882 10.02 -20.32 -21.06
C PHE A 882 9.41 -20.30 -22.47
N ALA A 883 9.08 -19.12 -23.00
CA ALA A 883 8.54 -18.98 -24.36
C ALA A 883 9.57 -19.36 -25.44
N GLU A 884 10.87 -19.16 -25.17
CA GLU A 884 11.96 -19.53 -26.09
C GLU A 884 12.20 -21.05 -26.13
N ASN A 885 12.34 -21.70 -24.96
CA ASN A 885 12.67 -23.13 -24.87
C ASN A 885 12.18 -23.76 -23.54
N PRO A 886 10.96 -24.33 -23.51
CA PRO A 886 10.41 -24.93 -22.30
C PRO A 886 11.22 -26.10 -21.74
N ASP A 887 11.86 -26.92 -22.59
CA ASP A 887 12.63 -28.08 -22.14
C ASP A 887 13.88 -27.65 -21.38
N LYS A 888 14.62 -26.69 -21.95
CA LYS A 888 15.82 -26.14 -21.32
C LYS A 888 15.47 -25.36 -20.05
N PHE A 889 14.38 -24.59 -20.08
CA PHE A 889 13.85 -23.90 -18.90
C PHE A 889 13.56 -24.87 -17.75
N LEU A 890 12.77 -25.92 -18.01
CA LEU A 890 12.42 -26.91 -16.99
C LEU A 890 13.63 -27.73 -16.51
N SER A 891 14.68 -27.85 -17.31
CA SER A 891 15.90 -28.55 -16.91
C SER A 891 16.67 -27.88 -15.77
N LEU A 892 16.41 -26.59 -15.49
CA LEU A 892 17.02 -25.85 -14.38
C LEU A 892 16.43 -26.27 -13.01
N ALA A 893 15.17 -26.68 -13.00
CA ALA A 893 14.38 -26.89 -11.79
C ALA A 893 14.94 -28.00 -10.86
N PRO A 894 15.42 -29.15 -11.35
CA PRO A 894 15.94 -30.21 -10.47
C PRO A 894 17.21 -29.85 -9.70
N SER A 895 18.03 -28.95 -10.24
CA SER A 895 19.28 -28.51 -9.61
C SER A 895 19.10 -27.29 -8.73
N SER A 896 17.97 -26.57 -8.84
CA SER A 896 17.76 -25.34 -8.07
C SER A 896 17.72 -25.61 -6.57
N LYS A 897 18.38 -24.77 -5.78
CA LYS A 897 18.22 -24.73 -4.32
C LYS A 897 17.19 -23.70 -3.88
N LEU A 898 16.59 -22.98 -4.84
CA LEU A 898 15.62 -21.93 -4.59
C LEU A 898 14.20 -22.47 -4.82
N SER A 899 13.43 -22.61 -3.75
CA SER A 899 12.12 -23.26 -3.80
C SER A 899 11.09 -22.39 -4.51
N PHE A 900 11.09 -21.08 -4.27
CA PHE A 900 10.22 -20.11 -4.95
C PHE A 900 10.36 -20.20 -6.47
N VAL A 901 11.60 -20.15 -6.96
CA VAL A 901 11.88 -20.22 -8.41
C VAL A 901 11.45 -21.57 -8.98
N THR A 902 11.70 -22.66 -8.25
CA THR A 902 11.34 -24.03 -8.68
C THR A 902 9.82 -24.22 -8.78
N GLN A 903 9.07 -23.73 -7.79
CA GLN A 903 7.61 -23.74 -7.80
C GLN A 903 7.07 -22.93 -8.99
N ASN A 904 7.63 -21.73 -9.21
CA ASN A 904 7.19 -20.87 -10.31
C ASN A 904 7.54 -21.43 -11.70
N MET A 905 8.65 -22.17 -11.85
CA MET A 905 8.94 -22.91 -13.08
C MET A 905 7.87 -23.96 -13.38
N ALA A 906 7.44 -24.72 -12.37
CA ALA A 906 6.37 -25.70 -12.51
C ALA A 906 5.03 -25.04 -12.82
N ARG A 907 4.66 -23.98 -12.08
CA ARG A 907 3.46 -23.17 -12.32
C ARG A 907 3.42 -22.65 -13.76
N ARG A 908 4.53 -22.04 -14.21
CA ARG A 908 4.69 -21.53 -15.57
C ARG A 908 4.59 -22.60 -16.64
N ALA A 909 5.04 -23.83 -16.37
CA ALA A 909 4.83 -24.96 -17.28
C ALA A 909 3.35 -25.36 -17.38
N VAL A 910 2.60 -25.30 -16.28
CA VAL A 910 1.13 -25.46 -16.34
C VAL A 910 0.52 -24.33 -17.17
N ASP A 911 0.88 -23.07 -16.91
CA ASP A 911 0.46 -21.87 -17.68
C ASP A 911 1.00 -21.84 -19.12
N GLY A 912 1.93 -22.72 -19.45
CA GLY A 912 2.49 -22.96 -20.77
C GLY A 912 1.93 -24.18 -21.50
N ASN A 913 0.99 -24.92 -20.87
CA ASN A 913 0.38 -26.16 -21.42
C ASN A 913 1.44 -27.25 -21.62
N GLN A 914 2.48 -27.26 -20.79
CA GLN A 914 3.59 -28.21 -20.84
C GLN A 914 3.52 -29.24 -19.69
N LEU A 915 2.31 -29.63 -19.29
CA LEU A 915 2.08 -30.59 -18.21
C LEU A 915 2.76 -31.96 -18.46
N GLU A 916 2.76 -32.46 -19.69
CA GLU A 916 3.48 -33.70 -20.06
C GLU A 916 4.98 -33.59 -19.75
N LYS A 917 5.60 -32.45 -20.08
CA LYS A 917 7.03 -32.21 -19.80
C LYS A 917 7.30 -32.11 -18.32
N LEU A 918 6.43 -31.42 -17.58
CA LEU A 918 6.53 -31.27 -16.13
C LEU A 918 6.39 -32.63 -15.42
N VAL A 919 5.42 -33.46 -15.79
CA VAL A 919 5.25 -34.79 -15.20
C VAL A 919 6.40 -35.72 -15.58
N ALA A 920 6.90 -35.67 -16.81
CA ALA A 920 8.11 -36.40 -17.20
C ALA A 920 9.35 -35.97 -16.40
N LEU A 921 9.45 -34.69 -16.02
CA LEU A 921 10.50 -34.20 -15.13
C LEU A 921 10.37 -34.76 -13.71
N ILE A 922 9.16 -34.75 -13.15
CA ILE A 922 8.86 -35.30 -11.82
C ILE A 922 9.16 -36.80 -11.79
N GLU A 923 8.81 -37.53 -12.85
CA GLU A 923 9.06 -38.97 -12.97
C GLU A 923 10.54 -39.36 -12.87
N LYS A 924 11.44 -38.52 -13.38
CA LYS A 924 12.90 -38.74 -13.34
C LYS A 924 13.48 -38.72 -11.92
N GLY A 925 12.71 -38.32 -10.90
CA GLY A 925 13.12 -38.40 -9.50
C GLY A 925 14.03 -37.25 -9.06
N SER A 926 13.52 -36.02 -9.05
CA SER A 926 14.22 -34.85 -8.52
C SER A 926 14.10 -34.74 -6.99
N SER A 927 15.15 -34.23 -6.32
CA SER A 927 15.08 -33.79 -4.92
C SER A 927 14.01 -32.71 -4.69
N ASN A 928 13.68 -31.94 -5.73
CA ASN A 928 12.70 -30.86 -5.68
C ASN A 928 11.29 -31.29 -6.09
N ALA A 929 10.98 -32.59 -6.11
CA ALA A 929 9.67 -33.09 -6.50
C ALA A 929 8.52 -32.41 -5.74
N ASP A 930 8.69 -32.11 -4.45
CA ASP A 930 7.65 -31.46 -3.63
C ASP A 930 7.36 -30.04 -4.10
N HIS A 931 8.40 -29.28 -4.47
CA HIS A 931 8.27 -27.92 -4.99
C HIS A 931 7.68 -27.93 -6.40
N LEU A 932 8.11 -28.87 -7.26
CA LEU A 932 7.52 -29.05 -8.59
C LEU A 932 6.03 -29.40 -8.50
N LEU A 933 5.63 -30.30 -7.59
CA LEU A 933 4.25 -30.67 -7.35
C LEU A 933 3.45 -29.50 -6.76
N SER A 934 4.01 -28.74 -5.83
CA SER A 934 3.34 -27.56 -5.25
C SER A 934 3.09 -26.50 -6.33
N GLY A 935 4.09 -26.18 -7.14
CA GLY A 935 3.93 -25.25 -8.26
C GLY A 935 3.01 -25.76 -9.37
N MET A 936 3.04 -27.07 -9.65
CA MET A 936 2.08 -27.73 -10.54
C MET A 936 0.66 -27.51 -10.02
N LEU A 937 0.40 -27.82 -8.74
CA LEU A 937 -0.90 -27.65 -8.11
C LEU A 937 -1.36 -26.19 -8.20
N SER A 938 -0.52 -25.22 -7.82
CA SER A 938 -0.85 -23.78 -7.92
C SER A 938 -1.19 -23.33 -9.34
N GLY A 939 -0.52 -23.86 -10.36
CA GLY A 939 -0.84 -23.57 -11.77
C GLY A 939 -2.11 -24.28 -12.28
N MET A 940 -2.56 -25.32 -11.57
CA MET A 940 -3.77 -26.08 -11.88
C MET A 940 -5.02 -25.57 -11.16
N GLU A 941 -4.86 -24.77 -10.09
CA GLU A 941 -5.99 -24.19 -9.36
C GLU A 941 -6.91 -23.41 -10.32
N GLY A 942 -8.22 -23.65 -10.20
CA GLY A 942 -9.22 -23.04 -11.08
C GLY A 942 -9.22 -23.56 -12.53
N ARG A 943 -8.35 -24.50 -12.92
CA ARG A 943 -8.29 -25.05 -14.28
C ARG A 943 -9.13 -26.32 -14.41
N ILE A 944 -10.11 -26.30 -15.32
CA ILE A 944 -10.99 -27.45 -15.63
C ILE A 944 -10.72 -28.07 -17.01
N ASP A 945 -9.86 -27.45 -17.81
CA ASP A 945 -9.52 -27.82 -19.19
C ASP A 945 -8.27 -28.72 -19.29
N LEU A 946 -7.67 -29.07 -18.15
CA LEU A 946 -6.40 -29.78 -18.13
C LEU A 946 -6.57 -31.23 -18.59
N LYS A 947 -5.77 -31.61 -19.58
CA LYS A 947 -5.64 -33.02 -19.98
C LYS A 947 -4.67 -33.71 -19.04
N THR A 948 -5.09 -34.85 -18.51
CA THR A 948 -4.24 -35.73 -17.72
C THR A 948 -3.02 -36.16 -18.53
N PRO A 949 -1.79 -35.93 -18.03
CA PRO A 949 -0.59 -36.40 -18.69
C PRO A 949 -0.57 -37.91 -18.82
N SER A 950 -0.08 -38.41 -19.95
CA SER A 950 -0.08 -39.82 -20.33
C SER A 950 0.56 -40.75 -19.27
N ASN A 951 1.60 -40.28 -18.59
CA ASN A 951 2.31 -41.01 -17.54
C ASN A 951 1.86 -40.67 -16.10
N TRP A 952 0.90 -39.76 -15.90
CA TRP A 952 0.51 -39.29 -14.56
C TRP A 952 0.08 -40.42 -13.61
N LYS A 953 -0.66 -41.42 -14.11
CA LYS A 953 -1.12 -42.54 -13.27
C LYS A 953 0.04 -43.29 -12.62
N SER A 954 1.05 -43.64 -13.41
CA SER A 954 2.28 -44.30 -12.92
C SER A 954 3.04 -43.42 -11.94
N VAL A 955 3.17 -42.12 -12.24
CA VAL A 955 3.88 -41.16 -11.39
C VAL A 955 3.14 -40.96 -10.06
N SER A 956 1.83 -40.76 -10.09
CA SER A 956 0.98 -40.60 -8.91
C SER A 956 1.05 -41.82 -7.98
N GLU A 957 1.01 -43.04 -8.52
CA GLU A 957 1.19 -44.26 -7.71
C GLU A 957 2.56 -44.33 -7.00
N LYS A 958 3.64 -43.92 -7.69
CA LYS A 958 4.98 -43.84 -7.09
C LYS A 958 5.04 -42.78 -5.99
N LEU A 959 4.47 -41.59 -6.24
CA LEU A 959 4.45 -40.48 -5.28
C LEU A 959 3.63 -40.81 -4.03
N ARG A 960 2.48 -41.48 -4.19
CA ARG A 960 1.66 -41.94 -3.07
C ARG A 960 2.39 -42.97 -2.20
N LYS A 961 3.12 -43.91 -2.82
CA LYS A 961 3.95 -44.88 -2.07
C LYS A 961 5.10 -44.22 -1.31
N ALA A 962 5.57 -43.05 -1.75
CA ALA A 962 6.61 -42.31 -1.05
C ALA A 962 6.11 -41.66 0.26
N GLY A 963 4.79 -41.49 0.43
CA GLY A 963 4.16 -40.94 1.62
C GLY A 963 4.39 -39.43 1.83
N GLY A 964 3.87 -38.90 2.94
CA GLY A 964 4.08 -37.51 3.36
C GLY A 964 3.49 -36.47 2.39
N LYS A 965 4.19 -35.35 2.22
CA LYS A 965 3.73 -34.23 1.37
C LYS A 965 3.52 -34.63 -0.10
N LYS A 966 4.33 -35.56 -0.62
CA LYS A 966 4.20 -36.08 -1.99
C LYS A 966 2.88 -36.81 -2.22
N GLU A 967 2.46 -37.62 -1.26
CA GLU A 967 1.19 -38.33 -1.32
C GLU A 967 0.01 -37.35 -1.35
N GLN A 968 0.03 -36.37 -0.44
CA GLN A 968 -1.00 -35.33 -0.39
C GLN A 968 -1.11 -34.57 -1.71
N LEU A 969 0.00 -34.01 -2.21
CA LEU A 969 0.00 -33.24 -3.46
C LEU A 969 -0.40 -34.10 -4.67
N ALA A 970 0.05 -35.36 -4.74
CA ALA A 970 -0.34 -36.27 -5.81
C ALA A 970 -1.84 -36.59 -5.81
N LEU A 971 -2.46 -36.74 -4.62
CA LEU A 971 -3.90 -36.94 -4.48
C LEU A 971 -4.69 -35.70 -4.93
N GLU A 972 -4.25 -34.51 -4.51
CA GLU A 972 -4.89 -33.24 -4.89
C GLU A 972 -4.80 -32.99 -6.40
N ILE A 973 -3.61 -33.15 -7.00
CA ILE A 973 -3.41 -33.02 -8.46
C ILE A 973 -4.23 -34.05 -9.23
N SER A 974 -4.27 -35.31 -8.77
CA SER A 974 -5.10 -36.35 -9.41
C SER A 974 -6.59 -36.00 -9.36
N GLY A 975 -7.03 -35.30 -8.30
CA GLY A 975 -8.38 -34.77 -8.18
C GLY A 975 -8.74 -33.78 -9.29
N LEU A 976 -7.80 -32.88 -9.63
CA LEU A 976 -8.00 -31.84 -10.65
C LEU A 976 -8.04 -32.39 -12.08
N PHE A 977 -7.39 -33.51 -12.35
CA PHE A 977 -7.43 -34.19 -13.66
C PHE A 977 -8.75 -34.91 -13.98
N GLY A 978 -9.70 -34.95 -13.03
CA GLY A 978 -11.01 -35.54 -13.29
C GLY A 978 -10.97 -37.04 -13.56
N ASP A 979 -10.01 -37.77 -12.98
CA ASP A 979 -10.00 -39.24 -13.02
C ASP A 979 -11.39 -39.78 -12.59
N THR A 980 -11.84 -40.88 -13.19
CA THR A 980 -13.15 -41.48 -12.87
C THR A 980 -13.26 -41.76 -11.37
N GLU A 981 -12.13 -42.15 -10.75
CA GLU A 981 -12.01 -42.33 -9.30
C GLU A 981 -12.13 -41.01 -8.52
N ALA A 982 -11.58 -39.90 -9.02
CA ALA A 982 -11.70 -38.58 -8.41
C ALA A 982 -13.13 -38.04 -8.49
N THR A 983 -13.79 -38.21 -9.64
CA THR A 983 -15.21 -37.85 -9.81
C THR A 983 -16.09 -38.66 -8.83
N GLN A 984 -15.83 -39.96 -8.70
CA GLN A 984 -16.51 -40.82 -7.72
C GLN A 984 -16.26 -40.37 -6.28
N ARG A 985 -15.01 -40.03 -5.91
CA ARG A 985 -14.69 -39.48 -4.59
C ARG A 985 -15.37 -38.14 -4.34
N ALA A 986 -15.39 -37.23 -5.31
CA ALA A 986 -16.09 -35.95 -5.18
C ALA A 986 -17.60 -36.15 -4.94
N PHE A 987 -18.24 -37.08 -5.66
CA PHE A 987 -19.62 -37.47 -5.37
C PHE A 987 -19.76 -38.12 -3.99
N ALA A 988 -18.81 -38.96 -3.55
CA ALA A 988 -18.83 -39.57 -2.22
C ALA A 988 -18.69 -38.52 -1.11
N THR A 989 -17.76 -37.57 -1.25
CA THR A 989 -17.58 -36.42 -0.35
C THR A 989 -18.84 -35.58 -0.29
N LEU A 990 -19.39 -35.20 -1.45
CA LEU A 990 -20.61 -34.39 -1.55
C LEU A 990 -21.81 -35.02 -0.82
N LYS A 991 -21.95 -36.35 -0.94
CA LYS A 991 -23.03 -37.14 -0.35
C LYS A 991 -22.82 -37.45 1.14
N ASN A 992 -21.59 -37.37 1.65
CA ASN A 992 -21.30 -37.72 3.03
C ASN A 992 -21.59 -36.55 3.99
N LYS A 993 -22.73 -36.63 4.68
CA LYS A 993 -23.17 -35.61 5.66
C LYS A 993 -22.31 -35.49 6.91
N SER A 994 -21.43 -36.47 7.18
CA SER A 994 -20.52 -36.44 8.34
C SER A 994 -19.24 -35.65 8.09
N LEU A 995 -18.95 -35.27 6.84
CA LEU A 995 -17.78 -34.47 6.51
C LEU A 995 -18.02 -32.96 6.73
N PRO A 996 -16.97 -32.18 7.00
CA PRO A 996 -17.06 -30.73 7.13
C PRO A 996 -17.74 -30.07 5.91
N LEU A 997 -18.56 -29.04 6.17
CA LEU A 997 -19.37 -28.38 5.16
C LEU A 997 -18.52 -27.84 4.00
N ASP A 998 -17.35 -27.25 4.30
CA ASP A 998 -16.46 -26.67 3.29
C ASP A 998 -15.93 -27.69 2.30
N GLN A 999 -15.65 -28.91 2.76
CA GLN A 999 -15.23 -30.00 1.88
C GLN A 999 -16.34 -30.41 0.92
N ARG A 1000 -17.59 -30.45 1.41
CA ARG A 1000 -18.77 -30.75 0.58
C ARG A 1000 -19.04 -29.64 -0.44
N LYS A 1001 -18.92 -28.37 -0.04
CA LYS A 1001 -19.06 -27.21 -0.93
C LYS A 1001 -17.99 -27.21 -2.03
N LYS A 1002 -16.72 -27.47 -1.69
CA LYS A 1002 -15.63 -27.59 -2.66
C LYS A 1002 -15.87 -28.74 -3.65
N ALA A 1003 -16.35 -29.89 -3.17
CA ALA A 1003 -16.73 -31.00 -4.04
C ALA A 1003 -17.87 -30.64 -5.01
N LEU A 1004 -18.92 -29.94 -4.53
CA LEU A 1004 -20.01 -29.45 -5.37
C LEU A 1004 -19.51 -28.48 -6.45
N GLN A 1005 -18.68 -27.52 -6.07
CA GLN A 1005 -18.09 -26.54 -7.00
C GLN A 1005 -17.26 -27.23 -8.09
N THR A 1006 -16.41 -28.19 -7.72
CA THR A 1006 -15.62 -28.98 -8.68
C THR A 1006 -16.50 -29.74 -9.67
N LEU A 1007 -17.51 -30.49 -9.17
CA LEU A 1007 -18.42 -31.26 -10.02
C LEU A 1007 -19.27 -30.36 -10.93
N THR A 1008 -19.65 -29.18 -10.43
CA THR A 1008 -20.41 -28.16 -11.19
C THR A 1008 -19.56 -27.57 -12.32
N ALA A 1009 -18.31 -27.19 -12.03
CA ALA A 1009 -17.40 -26.62 -13.00
C ALA A 1009 -17.08 -27.62 -14.12
N GLN A 1010 -17.00 -28.92 -13.80
CA GLN A 1010 -16.85 -30.01 -14.76
C GLN A 1010 -18.16 -30.39 -15.48
N GLN A 1011 -19.30 -29.77 -15.14
CA GLN A 1011 -20.63 -30.10 -15.68
C GLN A 1011 -20.94 -31.60 -15.61
N GLN A 1012 -20.57 -32.27 -14.51
CA GLN A 1012 -20.77 -33.71 -14.36
C GLN A 1012 -22.25 -34.06 -14.44
N LYS A 1013 -22.63 -34.87 -15.44
CA LYS A 1013 -24.04 -35.19 -15.73
C LYS A 1013 -24.80 -35.76 -14.54
N GLY A 1014 -24.12 -36.55 -13.69
CA GLY A 1014 -24.69 -37.13 -12.47
C GLY A 1014 -25.09 -36.09 -11.41
N LEU A 1015 -24.61 -34.86 -11.50
CA LEU A 1015 -24.94 -33.81 -10.55
C LEU A 1015 -26.38 -33.30 -10.70
N VAL A 1016 -26.96 -33.38 -11.91
CA VAL A 1016 -28.35 -32.95 -12.19
C VAL A 1016 -29.36 -33.66 -11.29
N SER A 1017 -29.13 -34.95 -10.97
CA SER A 1017 -29.99 -35.72 -10.05
C SER A 1017 -29.74 -35.44 -8.57
N GLU A 1018 -28.57 -34.91 -8.21
CA GLU A 1018 -28.19 -34.63 -6.82
C GLU A 1018 -28.56 -33.21 -6.37
N ILE A 1019 -28.57 -32.24 -7.30
CA ILE A 1019 -28.92 -30.84 -7.01
C ILE A 1019 -30.27 -30.71 -6.27
N PRO A 1020 -31.36 -31.39 -6.65
CA PRO A 1020 -32.62 -31.32 -5.92
C PRO A 1020 -32.52 -31.78 -4.46
N VAL A 1021 -31.65 -32.75 -4.16
CA VAL A 1021 -31.41 -33.24 -2.79
C VAL A 1021 -30.63 -32.19 -1.98
N LEU A 1022 -29.56 -31.65 -2.56
CA LEU A 1022 -28.73 -30.62 -1.93
C LEU A 1022 -29.50 -29.32 -1.69
N PHE A 1023 -30.43 -28.98 -2.59
CA PHE A 1023 -31.30 -27.81 -2.45
C PHE A 1023 -32.17 -27.87 -1.17
N GLN A 1024 -32.52 -29.07 -0.68
CA GLN A 1024 -33.29 -29.21 0.57
C GLN A 1024 -32.42 -29.01 1.83
N GLU A 1025 -31.10 -29.14 1.73
CA GLU A 1025 -30.18 -28.93 2.85
C GLU A 1025 -29.89 -27.42 3.00
N ALA A 1026 -30.38 -26.80 4.08
CA ALA A 1026 -30.22 -25.35 4.30
C ALA A 1026 -28.75 -24.88 4.17
N ALA A 1027 -27.80 -25.67 4.67
CA ALA A 1027 -26.37 -25.37 4.61
C ALA A 1027 -25.72 -25.50 3.22
N MET A 1028 -26.38 -26.17 2.26
CA MET A 1028 -25.90 -26.38 0.88
C MET A 1028 -26.78 -25.67 -0.17
N ARG A 1029 -27.93 -25.12 0.23
CA ARG A 1029 -28.96 -24.63 -0.70
C ARG A 1029 -28.44 -23.53 -1.61
N LYS A 1030 -27.71 -22.56 -1.06
CA LYS A 1030 -27.16 -21.44 -1.83
C LYS A 1030 -26.19 -21.92 -2.92
N GLU A 1031 -25.26 -22.82 -2.58
CA GLU A 1031 -24.35 -23.43 -3.54
C GLU A 1031 -25.09 -24.31 -4.57
N ALA A 1032 -26.14 -25.03 -4.16
CA ALA A 1032 -26.99 -25.78 -5.08
C ALA A 1032 -27.72 -24.86 -6.08
N ILE A 1033 -28.21 -23.70 -5.63
CA ILE A 1033 -28.81 -22.66 -6.50
C ILE A 1033 -27.78 -22.19 -7.54
N ARG A 1034 -26.55 -21.91 -7.13
CA ARG A 1034 -25.45 -21.52 -8.05
C ARG A 1034 -25.17 -22.61 -9.07
N SER A 1035 -25.13 -23.88 -8.65
CA SER A 1035 -24.86 -25.02 -9.53
C SER A 1035 -25.89 -25.21 -10.64
N ILE A 1036 -27.15 -24.80 -10.44
CA ILE A 1036 -28.20 -24.90 -11.46
C ILE A 1036 -27.81 -24.15 -12.74
N ALA A 1037 -27.10 -23.01 -12.64
CA ALA A 1037 -26.71 -22.21 -13.80
C ALA A 1037 -25.85 -23.01 -14.80
N ALA A 1038 -25.07 -23.98 -14.32
CA ALA A 1038 -24.15 -24.78 -15.14
C ALA A 1038 -24.86 -25.79 -16.05
N PHE A 1039 -26.14 -26.12 -15.81
CA PHE A 1039 -26.86 -27.15 -16.56
C PHE A 1039 -28.02 -26.53 -17.34
N ASP A 1040 -28.21 -26.90 -18.61
CA ASP A 1040 -29.38 -26.45 -19.39
C ASP A 1040 -30.56 -27.41 -19.13
N SER A 1041 -31.10 -27.38 -17.91
CA SER A 1041 -32.12 -28.32 -17.43
C SER A 1041 -33.39 -27.58 -17.04
N GLU A 1042 -34.44 -27.71 -17.85
CA GLU A 1042 -35.75 -27.12 -17.55
C GLU A 1042 -36.31 -27.55 -16.18
N PRO A 1043 -36.23 -28.82 -15.74
CA PRO A 1043 -36.65 -29.22 -14.40
C PRO A 1043 -35.97 -28.46 -13.27
N LEU A 1044 -34.66 -28.17 -13.38
CA LEU A 1044 -33.94 -27.41 -12.35
C LEU A 1044 -34.38 -25.94 -12.31
N GLY A 1045 -34.64 -25.35 -13.48
CA GLY A 1045 -35.21 -23.99 -13.55
C GLY A 1045 -36.61 -23.91 -12.94
N LYS A 1046 -37.45 -24.93 -13.16
CA LYS A 1046 -38.78 -25.03 -12.52
C LYS A 1046 -38.68 -25.19 -11.01
N LEU A 1047 -37.81 -26.09 -10.53
CA LEU A 1047 -37.56 -26.28 -9.11
C LEU A 1047 -37.24 -24.95 -8.40
N LEU A 1048 -36.37 -24.14 -9.02
CA LEU A 1048 -35.94 -22.87 -8.47
C LEU A 1048 -37.09 -21.84 -8.42
N LEU A 1049 -37.89 -21.75 -9.49
CA LEU A 1049 -39.06 -20.86 -9.56
C LEU A 1049 -40.19 -21.26 -8.63
N GLU A 1050 -40.48 -22.56 -8.51
CA GLU A 1050 -41.51 -23.11 -7.61
C GLU A 1050 -41.14 -22.92 -6.14
N SER A 1051 -39.84 -22.99 -5.84
CA SER A 1051 -39.31 -22.78 -4.49
C SER A 1051 -39.12 -21.31 -4.13
N PHE A 1052 -39.10 -20.40 -5.12
CA PHE A 1052 -38.81 -18.97 -4.97
C PHE A 1052 -39.57 -18.29 -3.82
N PRO A 1053 -40.88 -18.53 -3.58
CA PRO A 1053 -41.60 -17.89 -2.47
C PRO A 1053 -41.11 -18.30 -1.08
N LYS A 1054 -40.43 -19.45 -0.96
CA LYS A 1054 -39.97 -20.04 0.31
C LYS A 1054 -38.51 -19.71 0.63
N LEU A 1055 -37.79 -19.10 -0.32
CA LEU A 1055 -36.39 -18.74 -0.17
C LEU A 1055 -36.23 -17.49 0.72
N THR A 1056 -35.11 -17.42 1.45
CA THR A 1056 -34.69 -16.18 2.14
C THR A 1056 -34.40 -15.08 1.12
N GLN A 1057 -34.27 -13.82 1.56
CA GLN A 1057 -33.97 -12.73 0.60
C GLN A 1057 -32.64 -12.93 -0.14
N GLU A 1058 -31.61 -13.38 0.58
CA GLU A 1058 -30.30 -13.67 -0.02
C GLU A 1058 -30.40 -14.81 -1.04
N GLU A 1059 -31.15 -15.87 -0.72
CA GLU A 1059 -31.39 -17.00 -1.63
C GLU A 1059 -32.24 -16.61 -2.85
N LYS A 1060 -33.22 -15.71 -2.70
CA LYS A 1060 -34.01 -15.16 -3.81
C LYS A 1060 -33.13 -14.38 -4.78
N LEU A 1061 -32.22 -13.57 -4.26
CA LEU A 1061 -31.28 -12.80 -5.07
C LEU A 1061 -30.37 -13.73 -5.88
N GLU A 1062 -29.79 -14.74 -5.23
CA GLU A 1062 -28.98 -15.77 -5.89
C GLU A 1062 -29.81 -16.55 -6.94
N ALA A 1063 -31.07 -16.89 -6.62
CA ALA A 1063 -31.96 -17.57 -7.55
C ALA A 1063 -32.26 -16.73 -8.80
N MET A 1064 -32.53 -15.44 -8.65
CA MET A 1064 -32.73 -14.52 -9.78
C MET A 1064 -31.47 -14.38 -10.64
N GLN A 1065 -30.30 -14.28 -10.02
CA GLN A 1065 -29.03 -14.24 -10.73
C GLN A 1065 -28.79 -15.52 -11.53
N THR A 1066 -28.94 -16.70 -10.91
CA THR A 1066 -28.86 -18.01 -11.58
C THR A 1066 -29.84 -18.09 -12.76
N LEU A 1067 -31.09 -17.67 -12.58
CA LEU A 1067 -32.09 -17.72 -13.64
C LEU A 1067 -31.78 -16.75 -14.78
N SER A 1068 -31.21 -15.58 -14.48
CA SER A 1068 -30.83 -14.60 -15.50
C SER A 1068 -29.56 -14.95 -16.26
N SER A 1069 -28.81 -15.97 -15.84
CA SER A 1069 -27.51 -16.31 -16.43
C SER A 1069 -27.59 -16.90 -17.85
N ARG A 1070 -28.76 -17.39 -18.29
CA ARG A 1070 -28.91 -18.03 -19.61
C ARG A 1070 -30.32 -17.90 -20.18
N ALA A 1071 -30.44 -17.95 -21.51
CA ALA A 1071 -31.66 -17.61 -22.24
C ALA A 1071 -32.89 -18.42 -21.79
N ARG A 1072 -32.78 -19.75 -21.64
CA ARG A 1072 -33.91 -20.60 -21.24
C ARG A 1072 -34.48 -20.18 -19.88
N TYR A 1073 -33.62 -20.02 -18.88
CA TYR A 1073 -34.02 -19.64 -17.53
C TYR A 1073 -34.48 -18.18 -17.46
N GLY A 1074 -33.81 -17.29 -18.18
CA GLY A 1074 -34.18 -15.88 -18.24
C GLY A 1074 -35.57 -15.68 -18.84
N ASN A 1075 -35.92 -16.47 -19.86
CA ASN A 1075 -37.28 -16.50 -20.39
C ASN A 1075 -38.30 -16.98 -19.35
N MET A 1076 -38.00 -18.03 -18.58
CA MET A 1076 -38.90 -18.52 -17.53
C MET A 1076 -39.11 -17.48 -16.42
N LEU A 1077 -38.05 -16.79 -16.00
CA LEU A 1077 -38.13 -15.70 -15.03
C LEU A 1077 -38.93 -14.51 -15.59
N THR A 1078 -38.68 -14.12 -16.84
CA THR A 1078 -39.43 -13.08 -17.55
C THR A 1078 -40.93 -13.38 -17.58
N GLN A 1079 -41.34 -14.64 -17.74
CA GLN A 1079 -42.76 -15.03 -17.68
C GLN A 1079 -43.34 -14.92 -16.26
N GLN A 1080 -42.58 -15.20 -15.20
CA GLN A 1080 -43.04 -14.96 -13.82
C GLN A 1080 -43.22 -13.46 -13.52
N ILE A 1081 -42.34 -12.61 -14.07
CA ILE A 1081 -42.46 -11.15 -13.98
C ILE A 1081 -43.69 -10.67 -14.76
N LYS A 1082 -43.88 -11.15 -16.00
CA LYS A 1082 -45.03 -10.82 -16.84
C LYS A 1082 -46.37 -11.18 -16.19
N SER A 1083 -46.42 -12.35 -15.54
CA SER A 1083 -47.60 -12.82 -14.82
C SER A 1083 -47.77 -12.22 -13.41
N LYS A 1084 -46.90 -11.27 -13.02
CA LYS A 1084 -46.89 -10.60 -11.71
C LYS A 1084 -46.73 -11.54 -10.50
N LYS A 1085 -46.20 -12.75 -10.71
CA LYS A 1085 -45.84 -13.69 -9.63
C LYS A 1085 -44.55 -13.30 -8.93
N ILE A 1086 -43.69 -12.57 -9.63
CA ILE A 1086 -42.54 -11.84 -9.08
C ILE A 1086 -42.76 -10.37 -9.43
N ALA A 1087 -42.82 -9.48 -8.44
CA ALA A 1087 -43.02 -8.07 -8.71
C ALA A 1087 -41.77 -7.45 -9.36
N LYS A 1088 -41.96 -6.47 -10.26
CA LYS A 1088 -40.82 -5.73 -10.84
C LYS A 1088 -39.92 -5.11 -9.76
N SER A 1089 -40.51 -4.62 -8.68
CA SER A 1089 -39.80 -4.06 -7.52
C SER A 1089 -38.94 -5.07 -6.75
N GLU A 1090 -39.14 -6.37 -6.96
CA GLU A 1090 -38.31 -7.43 -6.36
C GLU A 1090 -37.11 -7.80 -7.22
N VAL A 1091 -37.06 -7.38 -8.49
CA VAL A 1091 -35.97 -7.73 -9.41
C VAL A 1091 -34.90 -6.64 -9.37
N PRO A 1092 -33.66 -6.96 -8.95
CA PRO A 1092 -32.56 -5.99 -8.92
C PRO A 1092 -32.24 -5.45 -10.32
N ALA A 1093 -31.78 -4.20 -10.40
CA ALA A 1093 -31.43 -3.56 -11.66
C ALA A 1093 -30.32 -4.33 -12.43
N SER A 1094 -29.38 -4.93 -11.71
CA SER A 1094 -28.34 -5.81 -12.28
C SER A 1094 -28.93 -7.04 -12.97
N VAL A 1095 -29.93 -7.68 -12.34
CA VAL A 1095 -30.66 -8.83 -12.93
C VAL A 1095 -31.48 -8.39 -14.14
N ALA A 1096 -32.15 -7.23 -14.07
CA ALA A 1096 -32.91 -6.71 -15.21
C ALA A 1096 -32.01 -6.42 -16.43
N ARG A 1097 -30.84 -5.81 -16.23
CA ARG A 1097 -29.84 -5.60 -17.29
C ARG A 1097 -29.30 -6.92 -17.85
N GLN A 1098 -29.04 -7.90 -16.97
CA GLN A 1098 -28.64 -9.23 -17.38
C GLN A 1098 -29.74 -9.92 -18.22
N LEU A 1099 -31.01 -9.83 -17.81
CA LEU A 1099 -32.15 -10.35 -18.56
C LEU A 1099 -32.33 -9.65 -19.90
N LEU A 1100 -32.12 -8.34 -19.98
CA LEU A 1100 -32.13 -7.62 -21.25
C LEU A 1100 -31.09 -8.19 -22.23
N ARG A 1101 -29.87 -8.45 -21.76
CA ARG A 1101 -28.81 -9.03 -22.59
C ARG A 1101 -29.09 -10.49 -22.97
N VAL A 1102 -29.64 -11.28 -22.05
CA VAL A 1102 -29.84 -12.73 -22.20
C VAL A 1102 -31.13 -13.10 -22.93
N VAL A 1103 -32.20 -12.32 -22.75
CA VAL A 1103 -33.53 -12.54 -23.35
C VAL A 1103 -33.78 -11.60 -24.54
N GLY A 1104 -33.13 -10.44 -24.58
CA GLY A 1104 -33.25 -9.47 -25.67
C GLY A 1104 -34.57 -8.68 -25.62
N SER A 1105 -35.09 -8.34 -26.80
CA SER A 1105 -36.30 -7.53 -26.98
C SER A 1105 -37.54 -8.10 -26.27
N GLY A 1106 -37.64 -9.42 -26.13
CA GLY A 1106 -38.73 -10.07 -25.39
C GLY A 1106 -38.80 -9.70 -23.91
N PHE A 1107 -37.68 -9.26 -23.29
CA PHE A 1107 -37.69 -8.72 -21.93
C PHE A 1107 -38.13 -7.25 -21.91
N ILE A 1108 -37.76 -6.45 -22.91
CA ILE A 1108 -38.17 -5.03 -23.01
C ILE A 1108 -39.70 -4.89 -23.01
N GLU A 1109 -40.41 -5.77 -23.72
CA GLU A 1109 -41.88 -5.77 -23.76
C GLU A 1109 -42.53 -6.00 -22.38
N VAL A 1110 -41.84 -6.73 -21.49
CA VAL A 1110 -42.33 -7.04 -20.14
C VAL A 1110 -41.87 -5.97 -19.14
N TRP A 1111 -40.63 -5.51 -19.26
CA TRP A 1111 -39.98 -4.64 -18.29
C TRP A 1111 -40.20 -3.15 -18.56
N GLY A 1112 -40.16 -2.72 -19.83
CA GLY A 1112 -40.03 -1.34 -20.28
C GLY A 1112 -38.60 -1.02 -20.75
N PRO A 1113 -38.35 0.17 -21.35
CA PRO A 1113 -37.00 0.60 -21.69
C PRO A 1113 -36.13 0.68 -20.42
N ILE A 1114 -34.94 0.06 -20.47
CA ILE A 1114 -33.96 -0.01 -19.36
C ILE A 1114 -32.83 1.00 -19.55
N GLU A 1115 -32.69 1.52 -20.77
CA GLU A 1115 -31.82 2.65 -21.08
C GLU A 1115 -32.70 3.88 -21.10
N SER A 1116 -32.45 4.84 -20.20
CA SER A 1116 -33.06 6.14 -20.39
C SER A 1116 -32.19 7.29 -19.91
N VAL A 1117 -32.26 8.31 -20.79
CA VAL A 1117 -31.97 9.74 -20.75
C VAL A 1117 -30.57 10.18 -20.28
N PRO A 1118 -29.83 10.94 -21.11
CA PRO A 1118 -28.66 11.69 -20.67
C PRO A 1118 -29.03 12.61 -19.50
N SER A 1119 -28.13 12.71 -18.53
CA SER A 1119 -28.09 13.82 -17.57
C SER A 1119 -28.28 15.14 -18.34
N ASN A 1120 -29.41 15.82 -18.12
CA ASN A 1120 -29.60 17.18 -18.59
C ASN A 1120 -29.50 18.13 -17.39
N LYS A 1121 -29.11 19.38 -17.66
CA LYS A 1121 -28.94 20.41 -16.63
C LYS A 1121 -30.19 20.56 -15.74
N GLU A 1122 -31.37 20.38 -16.30
CA GLU A 1122 -32.65 20.45 -15.57
C GLU A 1122 -32.80 19.35 -14.50
N ALA A 1123 -32.39 18.11 -14.79
CA ALA A 1123 -32.41 17.02 -13.82
C ALA A 1123 -31.41 17.28 -12.68
N TYR A 1124 -30.21 17.74 -13.01
CA TYR A 1124 -29.18 18.10 -12.03
C TYR A 1124 -29.69 19.22 -11.10
N ASP A 1125 -30.15 20.33 -11.67
CA ASP A 1125 -30.68 21.47 -10.91
C ASP A 1125 -31.88 21.07 -10.03
N LYS A 1126 -32.76 20.21 -10.55
CA LYS A 1126 -33.90 19.66 -9.81
C LYS A 1126 -33.46 18.89 -8.56
N TYR A 1127 -32.53 17.94 -8.67
CA TYR A 1127 -32.11 17.14 -7.51
C TYR A 1127 -31.22 17.95 -6.56
N ARG A 1128 -30.35 18.83 -7.08
CA ARG A 1128 -29.56 19.77 -6.29
C ARG A 1128 -30.42 20.63 -5.36
N ALA A 1129 -31.52 21.19 -5.89
CA ALA A 1129 -32.46 21.98 -5.09
C ALA A 1129 -33.13 21.19 -3.95
N MET A 1130 -33.33 19.88 -4.12
CA MET A 1130 -33.90 19.01 -3.08
C MET A 1130 -32.91 18.71 -1.95
N LEU A 1131 -31.61 18.68 -2.23
CA LEU A 1131 -30.55 18.29 -1.31
C LEU A 1131 -29.99 19.48 -0.49
N ASN A 1132 -30.84 20.43 -0.11
CA ASN A 1132 -30.42 21.56 0.71
C ASN A 1132 -30.09 21.11 2.16
N PRO A 1133 -29.26 21.89 2.89
CA PRO A 1133 -28.81 21.51 4.24
C PRO A 1133 -29.96 21.20 5.22
N SER A 1134 -31.07 21.94 5.16
CA SER A 1134 -32.21 21.71 6.04
C SER A 1134 -32.88 20.35 5.78
N ALA A 1135 -33.03 19.96 4.51
CA ALA A 1135 -33.64 18.69 4.14
C ALA A 1135 -32.73 17.50 4.52
N LEU A 1136 -31.43 17.62 4.27
CA LEU A 1136 -30.44 16.59 4.63
C LEU A 1136 -30.33 16.39 6.15
N ASN A 1137 -30.37 17.46 6.93
CA ASN A 1137 -30.31 17.38 8.40
C ASN A 1137 -31.57 16.76 9.01
N ALA A 1138 -32.73 16.86 8.35
CA ALA A 1138 -33.99 16.29 8.80
C ALA A 1138 -34.24 14.86 8.27
N ALA A 1139 -33.30 14.30 7.49
CA ALA A 1139 -33.46 13.03 6.81
C ALA A 1139 -33.41 11.81 7.75
N ASN A 1140 -34.12 10.74 7.41
CA ASN A 1140 -34.10 9.48 8.15
C ASN A 1140 -33.00 8.55 7.61
N LEU A 1141 -31.91 8.41 8.37
CA LEU A 1141 -30.74 7.63 7.96
C LEU A 1141 -31.00 6.12 7.87
N ASN A 1142 -31.89 5.55 8.70
CA ASN A 1142 -32.26 4.13 8.63
C ASN A 1142 -33.04 3.82 7.34
N ALA A 1143 -33.96 4.72 6.98
CA ALA A 1143 -34.64 4.65 5.69
C ALA A 1143 -33.63 4.83 4.55
N GLY A 1144 -32.66 5.73 4.70
CA GLY A 1144 -31.56 5.94 3.76
C GLY A 1144 -30.70 4.69 3.54
N LYS A 1145 -30.28 4.01 4.62
CA LYS A 1145 -29.59 2.71 4.58
C LYS A 1145 -30.41 1.66 3.84
N SER A 1146 -31.70 1.58 4.12
CA SER A 1146 -32.61 0.64 3.45
C SER A 1146 -32.67 0.90 1.94
N VAL A 1147 -32.72 2.17 1.52
CA VAL A 1147 -32.66 2.56 0.10
C VAL A 1147 -31.28 2.24 -0.49
N PHE A 1148 -30.19 2.49 0.24
CA PHE A 1148 -28.84 2.15 -0.20
C PHE A 1148 -28.70 0.65 -0.44
N ILE A 1149 -29.04 -0.20 0.53
CA ILE A 1149 -28.93 -1.67 0.41
C ILE A 1149 -29.72 -2.15 -0.81
N LYS A 1150 -30.90 -1.59 -1.05
CA LYS A 1150 -31.78 -1.94 -2.16
C LYS A 1150 -31.25 -1.48 -3.53
N SER A 1151 -30.69 -0.28 -3.61
CA SER A 1151 -30.40 0.39 -4.90
C SER A 1151 -28.92 0.42 -5.27
N CYS A 1152 -28.02 0.47 -4.29
CA CYS A 1152 -26.58 0.66 -4.47
C CYS A 1152 -25.76 -0.49 -3.86
N GLY A 1153 -26.23 -1.09 -2.77
CA GLY A 1153 -25.52 -2.05 -1.94
C GLY A 1153 -25.22 -3.39 -2.63
N SER A 1154 -25.85 -3.70 -3.77
CA SER A 1154 -25.43 -4.86 -4.58
C SER A 1154 -24.06 -4.66 -5.24
N CYS A 1155 -23.71 -3.42 -5.54
CA CYS A 1155 -22.49 -3.09 -6.27
C CYS A 1155 -21.44 -2.45 -5.36
N HIS A 1156 -21.86 -1.58 -4.44
CA HIS A 1156 -20.98 -0.81 -3.59
C HIS A 1156 -20.97 -1.32 -2.16
N LYS A 1157 -19.80 -1.27 -1.56
CA LYS A 1157 -19.61 -1.49 -0.13
C LYS A 1157 -19.77 -0.15 0.58
N MET A 1158 -20.38 -0.14 1.74
CA MET A 1158 -20.37 0.98 2.66
C MET A 1158 -20.38 0.44 4.08
N PHE A 1159 -19.41 0.88 4.89
CA PHE A 1159 -19.19 0.42 6.26
C PHE A 1159 -19.12 -1.10 6.38
N GLY A 1160 -18.41 -1.75 5.44
CA GLY A 1160 -18.26 -3.20 5.40
C GLY A 1160 -19.45 -3.96 4.81
N GLU A 1161 -20.60 -3.32 4.61
CA GLU A 1161 -21.82 -3.93 4.06
C GLU A 1161 -21.96 -3.64 2.55
N GLY A 1162 -22.35 -4.64 1.77
CA GLY A 1162 -22.65 -4.50 0.34
C GLY A 1162 -21.65 -5.20 -0.60
N GLY A 1163 -21.73 -4.85 -1.89
CA GLY A 1163 -20.99 -5.49 -2.97
C GLY A 1163 -19.61 -4.91 -3.19
N ILE A 1164 -18.77 -5.63 -3.92
CA ILE A 1164 -17.39 -5.21 -4.24
C ILE A 1164 -17.21 -4.85 -5.72
N ILE A 1165 -18.30 -4.68 -6.48
CA ILE A 1165 -18.23 -4.44 -7.92
C ILE A 1165 -17.84 -3.01 -8.24
N GLY A 1166 -18.54 -2.07 -7.62
CA GLY A 1166 -18.15 -0.67 -7.62
C GLY A 1166 -17.13 -0.39 -6.51
N PRO A 1167 -16.56 0.82 -6.51
CA PRO A 1167 -15.68 1.25 -5.42
C PRO A 1167 -16.36 1.16 -4.06
N ASP A 1168 -15.58 0.89 -3.02
CA ASP A 1168 -16.02 1.00 -1.63
C ASP A 1168 -16.35 2.47 -1.33
N LEU A 1169 -17.59 2.73 -0.97
CA LEU A 1169 -18.11 4.05 -0.64
C LEU A 1169 -17.91 4.39 0.83
N THR A 1170 -17.14 3.66 1.63
CA THR A 1170 -16.89 4.01 3.04
C THR A 1170 -16.00 5.24 3.15
N GLY A 1171 -14.99 5.37 2.28
CA GLY A 1171 -13.97 6.44 2.28
C GLY A 1171 -13.97 7.34 1.04
N SER A 1172 -15.00 7.29 0.18
CA SER A 1172 -15.12 8.14 -1.01
C SER A 1172 -15.48 9.59 -0.66
N ASN A 1173 -15.40 10.51 -1.64
CA ASN A 1173 -15.79 11.94 -1.55
C ASN A 1173 -17.30 12.19 -1.27
N ARG A 1174 -18.02 11.20 -0.75
CA ARG A 1174 -19.47 11.17 -0.53
C ARG A 1174 -20.00 12.19 0.47
N THR A 1175 -19.14 12.88 1.22
CA THR A 1175 -19.57 14.02 2.04
C THR A 1175 -20.00 15.20 1.17
N ASP A 1176 -19.59 15.24 -0.10
CA ASP A 1176 -20.04 16.19 -1.11
C ASP A 1176 -21.27 15.65 -1.88
N PRO A 1177 -22.45 16.29 -1.74
CA PRO A 1177 -23.64 15.94 -2.51
C PRO A 1177 -23.47 16.10 -4.02
N GLU A 1178 -22.64 17.05 -4.49
CA GLU A 1178 -22.44 17.31 -5.92
C GLU A 1178 -21.68 16.17 -6.58
N TYR A 1179 -20.64 15.67 -5.90
CA TYR A 1179 -19.92 14.46 -6.30
C TYR A 1179 -20.87 13.25 -6.44
N ILE A 1180 -21.74 13.01 -5.45
CA ILE A 1180 -22.70 11.91 -5.52
C ILE A 1180 -23.69 12.12 -6.68
N LEU A 1181 -24.23 13.33 -6.82
CA LEU A 1181 -25.17 13.68 -7.90
C LEU A 1181 -24.57 13.40 -9.27
N MET A 1182 -23.34 13.86 -9.51
CA MET A 1182 -22.64 13.64 -10.78
C MET A 1182 -22.50 12.14 -11.08
N ASN A 1183 -22.00 11.36 -10.12
CA ASN A 1183 -21.81 9.93 -10.28
C ASN A 1183 -23.14 9.15 -10.42
N VAL A 1184 -24.23 9.61 -9.80
CA VAL A 1184 -25.54 8.92 -9.88
C VAL A 1184 -26.31 9.29 -11.14
N LEU A 1185 -26.27 10.55 -11.57
CA LEU A 1185 -26.99 11.04 -12.74
C LEU A 1185 -26.25 10.72 -14.04
N GLU A 1186 -24.92 10.72 -14.00
CA GLU A 1186 -24.06 10.45 -15.16
C GLU A 1186 -22.98 9.40 -14.85
N PRO A 1187 -23.37 8.16 -14.48
CA PRO A 1187 -22.42 7.12 -14.06
C PRO A 1187 -21.43 6.68 -15.14
N THR A 1188 -21.63 7.10 -16.40
CA THR A 1188 -20.80 6.77 -17.56
C THR A 1188 -19.74 7.84 -17.84
N ALA A 1189 -19.84 9.05 -17.28
CA ALA A 1189 -18.91 10.15 -17.58
C ALA A 1189 -17.46 9.78 -17.27
N GLU A 1190 -17.23 9.05 -16.18
CA GLU A 1190 -15.91 8.62 -15.76
C GLU A 1190 -15.95 7.19 -15.21
N ILE A 1191 -15.27 6.26 -15.89
CA ILE A 1191 -15.16 4.86 -15.45
C ILE A 1191 -13.67 4.50 -15.46
N GLN A 1192 -13.08 4.26 -14.28
CA GLN A 1192 -11.70 3.77 -14.22
C GLN A 1192 -11.60 2.39 -14.90
N ASP A 1193 -10.47 2.13 -15.55
CA ASP A 1193 -10.27 0.92 -16.36
C ASP A 1193 -10.56 -0.38 -15.59
N ASP A 1194 -10.20 -0.44 -14.31
CA ASP A 1194 -10.42 -1.61 -13.41
C ASP A 1194 -11.91 -1.83 -13.05
N TYR A 1195 -12.78 -0.83 -13.25
CA TYR A 1195 -14.22 -0.92 -13.01
C TYR A 1195 -15.05 -1.00 -14.30
N LYS A 1196 -14.40 -1.00 -15.48
CA LYS A 1196 -15.10 -1.20 -16.75
C LYS A 1196 -15.81 -2.54 -16.75
N MET A 1197 -17.09 -2.51 -17.11
CA MET A 1197 -17.87 -3.74 -17.23
C MET A 1197 -17.39 -4.51 -18.46
N VAL A 1198 -17.22 -5.81 -18.24
CA VAL A 1198 -16.97 -6.81 -19.26
C VAL A 1198 -18.13 -7.80 -19.25
N VAL A 1199 -18.75 -7.95 -20.42
CA VAL A 1199 -19.76 -8.98 -20.68
C VAL A 1199 -19.08 -10.15 -21.38
N ILE A 1200 -19.20 -11.34 -20.80
CA ILE A 1200 -18.64 -12.58 -21.32
C ILE A 1200 -19.78 -13.56 -21.62
N ASN A 1201 -19.96 -13.90 -22.88
CA ASN A 1201 -20.82 -15.01 -23.29
C ASN A 1201 -19.97 -16.27 -23.39
N THR A 1202 -20.38 -17.36 -22.73
CA THR A 1202 -19.67 -18.64 -22.78
C THR A 1202 -20.30 -19.59 -23.80
N ARG A 1203 -19.49 -20.53 -24.30
CA ARG A 1203 -19.90 -21.55 -25.29
C ARG A 1203 -20.97 -22.50 -24.79
N ASP A 1204 -21.13 -22.64 -23.48
CA ASP A 1204 -22.21 -23.42 -22.87
C ASP A 1204 -23.51 -22.63 -22.71
N GLY A 1205 -23.59 -21.41 -23.26
CA GLY A 1205 -24.80 -20.60 -23.33
C GLY A 1205 -25.11 -19.80 -22.07
N ARG A 1206 -24.12 -19.57 -21.19
CA ARG A 1206 -24.22 -18.63 -20.06
C ARG A 1206 -23.68 -17.26 -20.47
N THR A 1207 -24.18 -16.22 -19.82
CA THR A 1207 -23.68 -14.85 -19.95
C THR A 1207 -23.30 -14.36 -18.56
N TYR A 1208 -22.14 -13.74 -18.45
CA TYR A 1208 -21.65 -13.10 -17.23
C TYR A 1208 -21.39 -11.62 -17.49
N SER A 1209 -21.75 -10.78 -16.55
CA SER A 1209 -21.47 -9.34 -16.59
C SER A 1209 -20.76 -8.97 -15.29
N GLY A 1210 -19.54 -8.46 -15.40
CA GLY A 1210 -18.64 -8.25 -14.25
C GLY A 1210 -17.50 -7.29 -14.60
N ASN A 1211 -16.56 -7.05 -13.69
CA ASN A 1211 -15.27 -6.43 -14.00
C ASN A 1211 -14.13 -7.46 -13.88
N ILE A 1212 -13.08 -7.28 -14.67
CA ILE A 1212 -11.92 -8.17 -14.67
C ILE A 1212 -11.03 -7.84 -13.48
N ILE A 1213 -10.81 -8.82 -12.61
CA ILE A 1213 -9.88 -8.72 -11.47
C ILE A 1213 -8.47 -9.07 -11.91
N SER A 1214 -8.37 -10.13 -12.72
CA SER A 1214 -7.12 -10.62 -13.27
C SER A 1214 -7.37 -11.34 -14.58
N GLU A 1215 -6.40 -11.24 -15.48
CA GLU A 1215 -6.45 -11.90 -16.78
C GLU A 1215 -5.04 -12.38 -17.15
N ASN A 1216 -4.95 -13.65 -17.55
CA ASN A 1216 -3.75 -14.19 -18.19
C ASN A 1216 -4.11 -14.70 -19.58
N ASP A 1217 -3.18 -15.34 -20.29
CA ASP A 1217 -3.40 -15.85 -21.65
C ASP A 1217 -4.56 -16.87 -21.77
N ARG A 1218 -5.11 -17.35 -20.65
CA ARG A 1218 -6.03 -18.49 -20.61
C ARG A 1218 -7.29 -18.27 -19.82
N GLN A 1219 -7.21 -17.47 -18.77
CA GLN A 1219 -8.30 -17.28 -17.82
C GLN A 1219 -8.56 -15.81 -17.64
N VAL A 1220 -9.84 -15.52 -17.42
CA VAL A 1220 -10.31 -14.23 -16.95
C VAL A 1220 -11.01 -14.49 -15.62
N THR A 1221 -10.56 -13.80 -14.58
CA THR A 1221 -11.23 -13.78 -13.28
C THR A 1221 -12.16 -12.57 -13.26
N LEU A 1222 -13.46 -12.84 -13.22
CA LEU A 1222 -14.48 -11.81 -13.11
C LEU A 1222 -14.93 -11.64 -11.67
N ARG A 1223 -15.14 -10.40 -11.24
CA ARG A 1223 -16.01 -10.09 -10.12
C ARG A 1223 -17.42 -9.92 -10.67
N ILE A 1224 -18.39 -10.61 -10.10
CA ILE A 1224 -19.80 -10.54 -10.53
C ILE A 1224 -20.66 -10.07 -9.36
N VAL A 1225 -21.66 -9.24 -9.65
CA VAL A 1225 -22.58 -8.70 -8.64
C VAL A 1225 -23.18 -9.84 -7.81
N GLY A 1226 -23.03 -9.79 -6.49
CA GLY A 1226 -23.60 -10.75 -5.55
C GLY A 1226 -22.99 -12.16 -5.56
N GLN A 1227 -21.91 -12.40 -6.30
CA GLN A 1227 -21.23 -13.70 -6.37
C GLN A 1227 -19.75 -13.60 -5.98
N ASP A 1228 -19.18 -14.74 -5.59
CA ASP A 1228 -17.74 -14.87 -5.42
C ASP A 1228 -17.02 -14.70 -6.78
N GLN A 1229 -15.70 -14.52 -6.75
CA GLN A 1229 -14.91 -14.36 -7.96
C GLN A 1229 -15.10 -15.58 -8.89
N LEU A 1230 -15.43 -15.31 -10.16
CA LEU A 1230 -15.66 -16.34 -11.17
C LEU A 1230 -14.45 -16.44 -12.10
N ILE A 1231 -13.83 -17.61 -12.14
CA ILE A 1231 -12.75 -17.90 -13.07
C ILE A 1231 -13.34 -18.54 -14.34
N ILE A 1232 -13.12 -17.89 -15.49
CA ILE A 1232 -13.59 -18.38 -16.79
C ILE A 1232 -12.38 -18.69 -17.68
N ASN A 1233 -12.32 -19.92 -18.19
CA ASN A 1233 -11.39 -20.29 -19.25
C ASN A 1233 -11.76 -19.58 -20.56
N LYS A 1234 -10.80 -18.87 -21.16
CA LYS A 1234 -10.92 -18.16 -22.46
C LYS A 1234 -11.37 -19.08 -23.60
N SER A 1235 -10.99 -20.36 -23.58
CA SER A 1235 -11.49 -21.35 -24.54
C SER A 1235 -13.00 -21.59 -24.45
N GLY A 1236 -13.57 -21.42 -23.24
CA GLY A 1236 -14.99 -21.46 -22.97
C GLY A 1236 -15.72 -20.15 -23.29
N ILE A 1237 -15.01 -19.08 -23.64
CA ILE A 1237 -15.61 -17.81 -24.05
C ILE A 1237 -16.02 -17.89 -25.53
N LEU A 1238 -17.28 -17.54 -25.81
CA LEU A 1238 -17.83 -17.37 -27.14
C LEU A 1238 -17.62 -15.93 -27.64
N SER A 1239 -17.90 -14.94 -26.80
CA SER A 1239 -17.64 -13.52 -27.09
C SER A 1239 -17.38 -12.72 -25.81
N ARG A 1240 -16.63 -11.64 -25.95
CA ARG A 1240 -16.32 -10.66 -24.91
C ARG A 1240 -16.62 -9.27 -25.44
N GLU A 1241 -17.28 -8.45 -24.63
CA GLU A 1241 -17.59 -7.05 -24.90
C GLU A 1241 -17.16 -6.23 -23.68
N VAL A 1242 -16.27 -5.25 -23.86
CA VAL A 1242 -16.01 -4.23 -22.82
C VAL A 1242 -16.97 -3.09 -23.09
N THR A 1243 -17.80 -2.72 -22.12
CA THR A 1243 -18.84 -1.72 -22.33
C THR A 1243 -18.30 -0.33 -22.00
N GLU A 1244 -18.62 0.65 -22.85
CA GLU A 1244 -18.36 2.07 -22.56
C GLU A 1244 -19.34 2.63 -21.51
N VAL A 1245 -20.43 1.91 -21.25
CA VAL A 1245 -21.47 2.29 -20.30
C VAL A 1245 -21.21 1.64 -18.94
N SER A 1246 -21.41 2.40 -17.87
CA SER A 1246 -21.23 1.91 -16.50
C SER A 1246 -22.22 0.82 -16.09
N MET A 1247 -21.78 -0.06 -15.18
CA MET A 1247 -22.65 -1.04 -14.54
C MET A 1247 -23.71 -0.41 -13.63
N MET A 1248 -23.48 0.82 -13.17
CA MET A 1248 -24.46 1.61 -12.47
C MET A 1248 -25.52 2.14 -13.47
N PRO A 1249 -26.83 1.94 -13.20
CA PRO A 1249 -27.88 2.44 -14.08
C PRO A 1249 -28.08 3.95 -14.02
N SER A 1250 -28.27 4.57 -15.19
CA SER A 1250 -28.81 5.93 -15.26
C SER A 1250 -30.27 5.93 -14.80
N GLY A 1251 -30.74 7.07 -14.29
CA GLY A 1251 -32.12 7.20 -13.82
C GLY A 1251 -32.43 6.48 -12.50
N LEU A 1252 -31.42 6.13 -11.69
CA LEU A 1252 -31.63 5.51 -10.37
C LEU A 1252 -32.60 6.28 -9.47
N PHE A 1253 -32.57 7.62 -9.54
CA PHE A 1253 -33.48 8.47 -8.77
C PHE A 1253 -34.92 8.48 -9.27
N GLU A 1254 -35.20 8.08 -10.52
CA GLU A 1254 -36.57 8.10 -11.05
C GLU A 1254 -37.49 7.06 -10.39
N ASN A 1255 -36.89 6.01 -9.83
CA ASN A 1255 -37.59 4.95 -9.12
C ASN A 1255 -37.70 5.21 -7.60
N LEU A 1256 -37.24 6.37 -7.14
CA LEU A 1256 -37.25 6.77 -5.74
C LEU A 1256 -38.16 7.99 -5.54
N THR A 1257 -38.86 8.03 -4.41
CA THR A 1257 -39.58 9.23 -3.96
C THR A 1257 -38.60 10.32 -3.54
N GLN A 1258 -39.05 11.58 -3.51
CA GLN A 1258 -38.20 12.70 -3.05
C GLN A 1258 -37.63 12.44 -1.64
N THR A 1259 -38.44 11.91 -0.73
CA THR A 1259 -38.02 11.54 0.63
C THR A 1259 -36.97 10.44 0.63
N GLU A 1260 -37.10 9.42 -0.21
CA GLU A 1260 -36.10 8.35 -0.34
C GLU A 1260 -34.77 8.86 -0.89
N ILE A 1261 -34.79 9.80 -1.84
CA ILE A 1261 -33.56 10.41 -2.37
C ILE A 1261 -32.84 11.22 -1.29
N VAL A 1262 -33.56 12.08 -0.56
CA VAL A 1262 -32.99 12.87 0.53
C VAL A 1262 -32.41 11.96 1.62
N ASN A 1263 -33.15 10.91 2.01
CA ASN A 1263 -32.69 9.92 2.98
C ASN A 1263 -31.45 9.15 2.48
N LEU A 1264 -31.44 8.73 1.22
CA LEU A 1264 -30.30 8.03 0.61
C LEU A 1264 -29.05 8.91 0.63
N ILE A 1265 -29.15 10.16 0.15
CA ILE A 1265 -28.00 11.07 0.12
C ILE A 1265 -27.53 11.39 1.54
N ALA A 1266 -28.44 11.65 2.47
CA ALA A 1266 -28.08 11.88 3.87
C ALA A 1266 -27.36 10.68 4.48
N TYR A 1267 -27.79 9.45 4.18
CA TYR A 1267 -27.09 8.23 4.56
C TYR A 1267 -25.72 8.10 3.88
N LEU A 1268 -25.64 8.36 2.56
CA LEU A 1268 -24.37 8.36 1.82
C LEU A 1268 -23.34 9.34 2.40
N LYS A 1269 -23.78 10.43 3.03
CA LYS A 1269 -22.90 11.41 3.68
C LYS A 1269 -22.45 11.03 5.10
N THR A 1270 -23.00 9.99 5.74
CA THR A 1270 -22.64 9.68 7.14
C THR A 1270 -21.19 9.23 7.24
N ASN A 1271 -20.49 9.53 8.32
CA ASN A 1271 -19.14 9.00 8.59
C ASN A 1271 -19.15 7.73 9.45
N LYS A 1272 -20.33 7.28 9.88
CA LYS A 1272 -20.53 6.11 10.74
C LYS A 1272 -21.53 5.12 10.14
N ARG A 1273 -21.37 3.85 10.50
CA ARG A 1273 -22.34 2.79 10.22
C ARG A 1273 -23.65 3.14 10.93
N ILE A 1274 -24.75 2.93 10.23
CA ILE A 1274 -26.10 3.04 10.78
C ILE A 1274 -26.57 1.60 10.91
N ASP A 1275 -26.95 1.13 12.09
CA ASP A 1275 -27.30 -0.28 12.30
C ASP A 1275 -28.70 -0.63 11.83
#